data_AF-A0A1V2L6M9-F1
#
_entry.id   AF-A0A1V2L6M9-F1
#
_cell.length_a   1.000
_cell.length_b   1.000
_cell.length_c   1.000
_cell.angle_alpha   90.00
_cell.angle_beta   90.00
_cell.angle_gamma   90.00
#
_symmetry.space_group_name_H-M   'P 1'
#
loop_
_entity.id
_entity.type
_entity.pdbx_description
1 polymer ?
#
loop_
_entity_poly.entity_id
_entity_poly.type
_entity_poly.pdbx_seq_one_letter_code
_entity_poly.pdbx_strand_id
1 'polypeptide(L)'
;MSSLFVPQDQRVSLTVRDLRVVLNTNSIRSSSSKKKWYHLKKPVDVSEKPTDPETPSTSANGKVILNGLNLDLEAGKVMAILGSSGSGKTTFLNTLSSRMNFARTAENPFKFSGMVKYSQQRPNISYLLQEDVFFPGLTLRETLEFTARLSLPESSSSESKDLIDYLIESLGLKRVEKTIICDFMFRTTLSGGERRRVSLAIQLLTKPSVLFLDEPTTGLDSHTSASLVRTVKQLAVDFGITVILTIHQPRFEILEMVDKLFLLAKGGNLMFCGSLDEGKRYFDELDIEGGDANFADFLLNISSVEKTETSEVEEQTEKRVQMLVKEWRKNHELDPNVTVTDTFESGAPLTKPDTARNPLWKEILILAYRFTLVTLRDFQSFVMMMGTITTLAVICGWAFYKPKGSLAGIRTLTSTMYVCCEVIGFTPLMYEISRLCSVDGKFLLREKKEGRYTLTGWFIGRRIAKMLLEDIPSTLIWSVITFYMWGLSGSSNFGIFFANNLFLYMIGIAQAHSCFVLGGYKFSTASLISGIFYQIENSACGYFINAKTMPVYVRWTKYIASFWYNFGSLISNHFTDYMGDCIGTADECYEYSGQAVLDSLGYPRHWYTVPLCVSLCWFIGFYLLSMALFWFRERRNTVQIVKERGAKRKNMLNFQVLNEVIVKPENSALVNKDAVTNVQLSLKNISLALKSSLLKNQILRRPFTPKTILNNIDVSFKPGVNAIMGASGSGKTTLLNFLTGRTRTSLISINGSVFLNNQPIPVSSLGKITSYVVQDDNVLIPTLTVRETLEYQARLRLPVSRHPHIPEILSTLMRKMGLSEVANVPIGDATVKGISGGEKRRVSIAVQLLNDSKVLLLDEPTSGLDSFTSNQIISLLDDLARSDNKTIILTIHQPKFEIFSKFDKVLLLGDGHVLYDGAPLKLIDYFAELGFVAGDGVNFADYVLDSIADRGEGDSMQKLIGSWVQKKETEKGSVVDETPIIDSGAAFVDFSHLYKKQQPLSVVFRPVLERQIKVLTRTPDVIYARVAQLLVLGVVHALYFSPLKNSYESIGNRLGLIQEVLNMYFVGLFNNLAFFPGEKNMFLQEYQDSLYSPGVFMVVYLLTEIPTELIPTFIFAIFVVLVIGLPRTARMFFTMFYVGFLSVNCGESIGIVFNTVFDHLGMATNFLSNLIVVAIFMGGTMSLNMPVLFKAFNYISPLKWAVLAMAKLGFQGQVFSCADGESCSLNTGEKVLKFYNLGSNYAVDMGVIAAITVIYRVIAWLVMELKVRYAKK
;
A
#
# COMPACT_ATOMS: atom_id res chain seq x y z
N MET A 1 -2.64 -40.83 -7.13
CA MET A 1 -1.42 -40.71 -7.94
C MET A 1 -1.71 -40.59 -9.44
N SER A 2 -2.56 -41.43 -10.04
CA SER A 2 -2.91 -41.39 -11.48
C SER A 2 -3.64 -40.11 -11.95
N SER A 3 -4.13 -39.26 -11.05
CA SER A 3 -5.01 -38.13 -11.39
C SER A 3 -4.32 -36.77 -11.54
N LEU A 4 -3.01 -36.68 -11.26
CA LEU A 4 -2.18 -35.51 -11.56
C LEU A 4 -1.46 -35.65 -12.92
N PHE A 5 -1.36 -36.88 -13.44
CA PHE A 5 -0.73 -37.15 -14.73
C PHE A 5 -1.57 -36.49 -15.82
N VAL A 6 -0.99 -35.56 -16.58
CA VAL A 6 -1.61 -35.05 -17.80
C VAL A 6 -1.50 -36.18 -18.84
N PRO A 7 -2.63 -36.77 -19.27
CA PRO A 7 -2.63 -37.81 -20.31
C PRO A 7 -1.81 -37.37 -21.54
N GLN A 8 -1.18 -38.29 -22.27
CA GLN A 8 -0.31 -37.92 -23.40
C GLN A 8 -1.06 -37.09 -24.47
N ASP A 9 -2.34 -37.37 -24.69
CA ASP A 9 -3.27 -36.62 -25.54
C ASP A 9 -3.60 -35.21 -24.99
N GLN A 10 -3.42 -35.00 -23.69
CA GLN A 10 -3.69 -33.75 -23.01
C GLN A 10 -2.45 -32.84 -22.83
N ARG A 11 -1.26 -33.27 -23.26
CA ARG A 11 -0.04 -32.45 -23.18
C ARG A 11 -0.03 -31.37 -24.26
N VAL A 12 0.53 -30.20 -23.95
CA VAL A 12 0.45 -29.01 -24.83
C VAL A 12 1.84 -28.61 -25.33
N SER A 13 2.04 -28.63 -26.65
CA SER A 13 3.15 -27.94 -27.31
C SER A 13 2.77 -26.51 -27.73
N LEU A 14 3.77 -25.64 -27.85
CA LEU A 14 3.64 -24.21 -28.18
C LEU A 14 4.50 -23.87 -29.40
N THR A 15 3.89 -23.25 -30.40
CA THR A 15 4.56 -22.72 -31.60
C THR A 15 4.29 -21.22 -31.72
N VAL A 16 5.36 -20.43 -31.88
CA VAL A 16 5.30 -18.96 -32.06
C VAL A 16 6.06 -18.59 -33.32
N ARG A 17 5.43 -17.85 -34.25
CA ARG A 17 6.07 -17.36 -35.49
C ARG A 17 5.88 -15.85 -35.68
N ASP A 18 6.96 -15.16 -36.05
CA ASP A 18 7.05 -13.71 -36.31
C ASP A 18 6.30 -12.83 -35.28
N LEU A 19 6.40 -13.16 -33.99
CA LEU A 19 5.72 -12.38 -32.96
C LEU A 19 6.37 -11.00 -32.85
N ARG A 20 5.59 -9.95 -33.13
CA ARG A 20 5.99 -8.56 -32.98
C ARG A 20 5.03 -7.81 -32.07
N VAL A 21 5.61 -7.00 -31.19
CA VAL A 21 4.87 -6.09 -30.31
C VAL A 21 5.44 -4.70 -30.48
N VAL A 22 4.65 -3.81 -31.07
CA VAL A 22 5.04 -2.43 -31.36
C VAL A 22 4.20 -1.47 -30.55
N LEU A 23 4.85 -0.55 -29.85
CA LEU A 23 4.18 0.56 -29.18
C LEU A 23 3.95 1.69 -30.20
N ASN A 24 2.70 1.96 -30.55
CA ASN A 24 2.35 3.00 -31.52
C ASN A 24 2.44 4.40 -30.86
N THR A 25 3.33 5.27 -31.36
CA THR A 25 3.48 6.62 -30.80
C THR A 25 2.59 7.66 -31.49
N ASN A 26 1.97 7.33 -32.65
CA ASN A 26 1.21 8.27 -33.47
C ASN A 26 -0.27 8.42 -33.10
N SER A 27 -0.90 7.45 -32.43
CA SER A 27 -2.27 7.63 -31.87
C SER A 27 -2.32 8.74 -30.81
N ILE A 28 -1.16 9.18 -30.33
CA ILE A 28 -0.96 10.26 -29.37
C ILE A 28 -1.00 11.65 -30.05
N ARG A 29 -0.61 11.75 -31.34
CA ARG A 29 -0.52 13.01 -32.10
C ARG A 29 -1.83 13.43 -32.77
N SER A 30 -2.67 12.52 -33.25
CA SER A 30 -3.87 12.88 -34.05
C SER A 30 -5.03 13.47 -33.24
N SER A 31 -5.02 13.36 -31.90
CA SER A 31 -5.99 14.03 -31.03
C SER A 31 -5.72 15.55 -30.86
N SER A 32 -4.60 16.07 -31.38
CA SER A 32 -4.19 17.47 -31.18
C SER A 32 -4.82 18.48 -32.16
N SER A 33 -5.40 18.06 -33.30
CA SER A 33 -5.79 19.04 -34.35
C SER A 33 -7.27 19.42 -34.42
N LYS A 34 -8.17 18.88 -33.59
CA LYS A 34 -9.59 19.29 -33.56
C LYS A 34 -9.90 20.33 -32.47
N LYS A 35 -9.18 21.45 -32.52
CA LYS A 35 -9.68 22.76 -32.05
C LYS A 35 -9.20 23.81 -33.03
N LYS A 36 -9.76 23.82 -34.25
CA LYS A 36 -9.64 24.97 -35.15
C LYS A 36 -10.77 25.94 -34.85
N TRP A 37 -10.36 27.07 -34.29
CA TRP A 37 -11.11 28.32 -34.28
C TRP A 37 -11.28 28.83 -35.71
N TYR A 38 -12.37 29.56 -35.92
CA TYR A 38 -12.81 30.13 -37.19
C TYR A 38 -11.80 31.13 -37.80
N HIS A 39 -11.93 31.27 -39.12
CA HIS A 39 -11.37 32.30 -40.03
C HIS A 39 -9.94 32.10 -40.56
N LEU A 40 -9.84 31.66 -41.81
CA LEU A 40 -9.46 32.50 -42.97
C LEU A 40 -9.27 31.59 -44.21
N LYS A 41 -10.08 31.84 -45.25
CA LYS A 41 -9.94 31.25 -46.58
C LYS A 41 -8.76 31.89 -47.32
N LYS A 42 -7.92 31.07 -47.96
CA LYS A 42 -7.32 31.37 -49.28
C LYS A 42 -7.14 30.05 -50.05
N PRO A 43 -7.43 30.01 -51.36
CA PRO A 43 -7.18 28.85 -52.21
C PRO A 43 -5.81 28.98 -52.89
N VAL A 44 -5.07 27.89 -53.03
CA VAL A 44 -4.00 27.78 -54.03
C VAL A 44 -3.99 26.35 -54.57
N ASP A 45 -4.29 26.25 -55.87
CA ASP A 45 -4.08 25.09 -56.73
C ASP A 45 -2.60 24.71 -56.79
N VAL A 46 -2.27 23.42 -56.71
CA VAL A 46 -1.15 22.86 -57.48
C VAL A 46 -1.47 21.41 -57.88
N SER A 47 -1.37 21.20 -59.19
CA SER A 47 -1.47 20.00 -60.00
C SER A 47 -0.80 18.72 -59.47
N GLU A 48 -1.49 17.61 -59.70
CA GLU A 48 -0.95 16.24 -59.73
C GLU A 48 0.22 16.09 -60.71
N LYS A 49 1.24 15.32 -60.31
CA LYS A 49 2.14 14.60 -61.23
C LYS A 49 2.38 13.17 -60.71
N PRO A 50 2.65 12.21 -61.60
CA PRO A 50 2.43 10.79 -61.36
C PRO A 50 3.64 10.10 -60.72
N THR A 51 3.31 8.95 -60.16
CA THR A 51 4.08 7.88 -59.53
C THR A 51 5.33 7.42 -60.28
N ASP A 52 6.41 7.17 -59.53
CA ASP A 52 7.39 6.11 -59.79
C ASP A 52 7.46 5.17 -58.57
N PRO A 53 7.57 3.85 -58.78
CA PRO A 53 7.55 2.84 -57.71
C PRO A 53 8.97 2.52 -57.19
N GLU A 54 9.01 1.86 -56.03
CA GLU A 54 10.16 1.14 -55.44
C GLU A 54 11.09 1.93 -54.49
N THR A 55 10.62 2.09 -53.25
CA THR A 55 11.40 1.80 -52.04
C THR A 55 10.42 1.35 -50.93
N PRO A 56 10.64 0.22 -50.22
CA PRO A 56 9.81 -0.12 -49.08
C PRO A 56 10.07 0.90 -47.97
N SER A 57 9.09 1.80 -47.79
CA SER A 57 9.12 2.90 -46.84
C SER A 57 9.29 2.40 -45.39
N THR A 58 10.49 2.56 -44.86
CA THR A 58 10.80 2.60 -43.43
C THR A 58 10.21 3.87 -42.81
N SER A 59 8.89 3.92 -42.63
CA SER A 59 8.27 4.97 -41.84
C SER A 59 7.06 4.47 -41.04
N ALA A 60 7.34 3.69 -40.00
CA ALA A 60 6.40 3.43 -38.91
C ALA A 60 7.06 3.82 -37.58
N ASN A 61 6.91 5.08 -37.17
CA ASN A 61 7.39 5.63 -35.89
C ASN A 61 6.67 4.98 -34.68
N GLY A 62 7.10 3.77 -34.29
CA GLY A 62 6.68 3.08 -33.08
C GLY A 62 7.87 2.44 -32.37
N LYS A 63 7.90 2.46 -31.03
CA LYS A 63 8.97 1.77 -30.28
C LYS A 63 8.67 0.27 -30.31
N VAL A 64 9.51 -0.49 -31.00
CA VAL A 64 9.42 -1.96 -31.04
C VAL A 64 9.84 -2.51 -29.67
N ILE A 65 9.03 -3.41 -29.11
CA ILE A 65 9.30 -4.08 -27.83
C ILE A 65 9.70 -5.54 -28.05
N LEU A 66 9.05 -6.23 -28.98
CA LEU A 66 9.40 -7.58 -29.44
C LEU A 66 9.44 -7.56 -30.98
N ASN A 67 10.44 -8.21 -31.57
CA ASN A 67 10.75 -8.05 -32.99
C ASN A 67 10.98 -9.38 -33.71
N GLY A 68 9.88 -10.01 -34.14
CA GLY A 68 9.88 -11.17 -35.03
C GLY A 68 10.41 -12.41 -34.34
N LEU A 69 9.85 -12.74 -33.17
CA LEU A 69 10.28 -13.88 -32.38
C LEU A 69 9.69 -15.19 -32.91
N ASN A 70 10.56 -16.20 -33.05
CA ASN A 70 10.22 -17.56 -33.47
C ASN A 70 10.56 -18.55 -32.34
N LEU A 71 9.65 -19.49 -32.05
CA LEU A 71 9.81 -20.47 -30.98
C LEU A 71 9.03 -21.74 -31.27
N ASP A 72 9.65 -22.89 -30.99
CA ASP A 72 8.97 -24.19 -30.90
C ASP A 72 9.31 -24.87 -29.57
N LEU A 73 8.28 -25.18 -28.77
CA LEU A 73 8.40 -25.89 -27.50
C LEU A 73 7.53 -27.14 -27.51
N GLU A 74 8.17 -28.30 -27.38
CA GLU A 74 7.50 -29.59 -27.26
C GLU A 74 6.81 -29.75 -25.90
N ALA A 75 5.85 -30.67 -25.83
CA ALA A 75 5.05 -30.86 -24.63
C ALA A 75 5.84 -31.55 -23.51
N GLY A 76 5.69 -31.09 -22.27
CA GLY A 76 6.38 -31.64 -21.09
C GLY A 76 7.86 -31.22 -20.95
N LYS A 77 8.35 -30.31 -21.80
CA LYS A 77 9.70 -29.72 -21.69
C LYS A 77 9.69 -28.44 -20.86
N VAL A 78 10.83 -28.14 -20.25
CA VAL A 78 11.11 -26.92 -19.50
C VAL A 78 11.95 -25.98 -20.36
N MET A 79 11.50 -24.74 -20.49
CA MET A 79 12.18 -23.68 -21.22
C MET A 79 12.56 -22.52 -20.30
N ALA A 80 13.82 -22.08 -20.37
CA ALA A 80 14.29 -20.89 -19.68
C ALA A 80 14.47 -19.71 -20.64
N ILE A 81 13.87 -18.57 -20.31
CA ILE A 81 14.05 -17.30 -21.01
C ILE A 81 15.11 -16.48 -20.28
N LEU A 82 16.21 -16.19 -20.96
CA LEU A 82 17.30 -15.34 -20.49
C LEU A 82 17.40 -14.04 -21.27
N GLY A 83 18.05 -13.06 -20.66
CA GLY A 83 18.38 -11.79 -21.29
C GLY A 83 18.53 -10.68 -20.28
N SER A 84 19.14 -9.58 -20.69
CA SER A 84 19.33 -8.38 -19.86
C SER A 84 18.00 -7.74 -19.41
N SER A 85 18.05 -6.88 -18.40
CA SER A 85 16.86 -6.13 -17.97
C SER A 85 16.36 -5.22 -19.10
N GLY A 86 15.05 -5.20 -19.32
CA GLY A 86 14.45 -4.44 -20.43
C GLY A 86 14.51 -5.10 -21.82
N SER A 87 15.01 -6.34 -21.95
CA SER A 87 15.02 -7.09 -23.21
C SER A 87 13.63 -7.55 -23.70
N GLY A 88 12.60 -7.47 -22.85
CA GLY A 88 11.22 -7.82 -23.21
C GLY A 88 10.69 -9.13 -22.62
N LYS A 89 11.47 -9.85 -21.78
CA LYS A 89 11.11 -11.13 -21.13
C LYS A 89 9.69 -11.19 -20.57
N THR A 90 9.35 -10.30 -19.64
CA THR A 90 8.03 -10.21 -19.01
C THR A 90 6.93 -9.82 -20.02
N THR A 91 7.26 -9.04 -21.05
CA THR A 91 6.29 -8.70 -22.11
C THR A 91 5.98 -9.92 -22.97
N PHE A 92 6.99 -10.72 -23.29
CA PHE A 92 6.84 -11.98 -24.01
C PHE A 92 5.99 -12.98 -23.20
N LEU A 93 6.31 -13.21 -21.92
CA LEU A 93 5.51 -14.05 -21.01
C LEU A 93 4.05 -13.58 -20.90
N ASN A 94 3.81 -12.28 -20.71
CA ASN A 94 2.45 -11.74 -20.59
C ASN A 94 1.66 -11.84 -21.91
N THR A 95 2.35 -11.80 -23.05
CA THR A 95 1.74 -12.02 -24.37
C THR A 95 1.32 -13.46 -24.51
N LEU A 96 2.20 -14.43 -24.23
CA LEU A 96 1.88 -15.86 -24.34
C LEU A 96 0.76 -16.27 -23.39
N SER A 97 0.81 -15.84 -22.13
CA SER A 97 -0.22 -16.15 -21.12
C SER A 97 -1.55 -15.40 -21.29
N SER A 98 -1.75 -14.67 -22.39
CA SER A 98 -2.97 -13.92 -22.69
C SER A 98 -3.35 -12.86 -21.62
N ARG A 99 -2.36 -12.33 -20.90
CA ARG A 99 -2.54 -11.29 -19.86
C ARG A 99 -2.51 -9.87 -20.43
N MET A 100 -2.07 -9.70 -21.68
CA MET A 100 -2.17 -8.43 -22.41
C MET A 100 -3.52 -8.30 -23.13
N ASN A 101 -4.01 -7.08 -23.28
CA ASN A 101 -5.23 -6.83 -24.04
C ASN A 101 -4.91 -6.76 -25.54
N PHE A 102 -5.42 -7.72 -26.31
CA PHE A 102 -5.21 -7.81 -27.76
C PHE A 102 -6.26 -7.04 -28.57
N ALA A 103 -7.26 -6.43 -27.93
CA ALA A 103 -8.32 -5.72 -28.63
C ALA A 103 -7.75 -4.58 -29.50
N ARG A 104 -8.03 -4.64 -30.82
CA ARG A 104 -7.70 -3.59 -31.81
C ARG A 104 -8.64 -2.38 -31.65
N THR A 105 -8.48 -1.64 -30.55
CA THR A 105 -9.17 -0.36 -30.33
C THR A 105 -8.22 0.80 -30.59
N ALA A 106 -8.73 1.93 -31.08
CA ALA A 106 -7.93 3.15 -31.34
C ALA A 106 -7.17 3.65 -30.10
N GLU A 107 -7.61 3.22 -28.91
CA GLU A 107 -6.99 3.55 -27.65
C GLU A 107 -5.80 2.59 -27.35
N ASN A 108 -5.81 1.30 -27.74
CA ASN A 108 -4.76 0.34 -27.35
C ASN A 108 -3.38 0.76 -27.90
N PRO A 109 -2.39 1.06 -27.03
CA PRO A 109 -1.10 1.58 -27.48
C PRO A 109 -0.20 0.50 -28.10
N PHE A 110 -0.56 -0.78 -27.96
CA PHE A 110 0.22 -1.90 -28.48
C PHE A 110 -0.43 -2.46 -29.74
N LYS A 111 0.39 -2.63 -30.78
CA LYS A 111 0.06 -3.39 -31.98
C LYS A 111 0.76 -4.75 -31.88
N PHE A 112 -0.03 -5.81 -31.91
CA PHE A 112 0.43 -7.19 -31.95
C PHE A 112 0.30 -7.71 -33.37
N SER A 113 1.28 -8.49 -33.82
CA SER A 113 1.22 -9.26 -35.06
C SER A 113 2.00 -10.56 -34.90
N GLY A 114 1.57 -11.59 -35.62
CA GLY A 114 2.24 -12.90 -35.68
C GLY A 114 1.32 -14.04 -35.26
N MET A 115 1.88 -15.24 -35.17
CA MET A 115 1.12 -16.45 -34.86
C MET A 115 1.58 -17.03 -33.52
N VAL A 116 0.64 -17.22 -32.59
CA VAL A 116 0.84 -18.03 -31.38
C VAL A 116 -0.16 -19.17 -31.39
N LYS A 117 0.32 -20.41 -31.54
CA LYS A 117 -0.51 -21.60 -31.62
C LYS A 117 -0.16 -22.56 -30.49
N TYR A 118 -1.17 -22.90 -29.70
CA TYR A 118 -1.13 -24.02 -28.76
C TYR A 118 -1.65 -25.28 -29.48
N SER A 119 -1.03 -26.44 -29.27
CA SER A 119 -1.50 -27.70 -29.88
C SER A 119 -2.92 -28.06 -29.47
N GLN A 120 -3.38 -27.57 -28.33
CA GLN A 120 -4.76 -27.65 -27.87
C GLN A 120 -5.48 -26.33 -28.04
N GLN A 121 -6.77 -26.40 -28.35
CA GLN A 121 -7.62 -25.21 -28.45
C GLN A 121 -7.90 -24.55 -27.09
N ARG A 122 -7.79 -25.29 -25.97
CA ARG A 122 -8.04 -24.79 -24.60
C ARG A 122 -7.03 -25.32 -23.58
N PRO A 123 -5.77 -24.87 -23.64
CA PRO A 123 -4.78 -25.28 -22.64
C PRO A 123 -5.12 -24.66 -21.27
N ASN A 124 -4.97 -25.45 -20.20
CA ASN A 124 -5.09 -24.96 -18.84
C ASN A 124 -3.79 -24.25 -18.44
N ILE A 125 -3.80 -22.92 -18.46
CA ILE A 125 -2.63 -22.09 -18.23
C ILE A 125 -2.62 -21.57 -16.79
N SER A 126 -1.51 -21.75 -16.08
CA SER A 126 -1.25 -21.09 -14.80
C SER A 126 -0.04 -20.16 -14.88
N TYR A 127 -0.04 -19.10 -14.06
CA TYR A 127 0.98 -18.06 -14.09
C TYR A 127 1.42 -17.69 -12.67
N LEU A 128 2.71 -17.88 -12.38
CA LEU A 128 3.33 -17.42 -11.16
C LEU A 128 3.82 -15.97 -11.33
N LEU A 129 3.26 -15.05 -10.54
CA LEU A 129 3.66 -13.64 -10.50
C LEU A 129 5.03 -13.45 -9.85
N GLN A 130 5.70 -12.33 -10.14
CA GLN A 130 6.96 -11.95 -9.49
C GLN A 130 6.79 -11.71 -7.98
N GLU A 131 5.69 -11.07 -7.55
CA GLU A 131 5.41 -10.81 -6.13
C GLU A 131 4.52 -11.89 -5.49
N ASP A 132 4.95 -12.40 -4.34
CA ASP A 132 4.17 -13.31 -3.52
C ASP A 132 3.23 -12.54 -2.59
N VAL A 133 1.91 -12.73 -2.73
CA VAL A 133 0.94 -12.18 -1.77
C VAL A 133 -0.03 -13.26 -1.32
N PHE A 134 -0.24 -13.32 0.00
CA PHE A 134 -1.04 -14.36 0.66
C PHE A 134 -2.16 -13.74 1.48
N PHE A 135 -3.27 -14.46 1.58
CA PHE A 135 -4.40 -14.05 2.40
C PHE A 135 -4.01 -14.12 3.89
N PRO A 136 -4.25 -13.06 4.69
CA PRO A 136 -3.80 -13.01 6.08
C PRO A 136 -4.58 -13.96 7.00
N GLY A 137 -3.93 -14.44 8.06
CA GLY A 137 -4.54 -15.28 9.11
C GLY A 137 -4.74 -16.76 8.78
N LEU A 138 -4.39 -17.19 7.56
CA LEU A 138 -4.47 -18.58 7.12
C LEU A 138 -3.12 -19.31 7.27
N THR A 139 -3.19 -20.59 7.61
CA THR A 139 -2.03 -21.49 7.55
C THR A 139 -1.73 -21.90 6.12
N LEU A 140 -0.53 -22.42 5.90
CA LEU A 140 -0.12 -22.99 4.61
C LEU A 140 -1.11 -24.04 4.13
N ARG A 141 -1.40 -25.06 4.96
CA ARG A 141 -2.34 -26.13 4.61
C ARG A 141 -3.73 -25.59 4.28
N GLU A 142 -4.27 -24.69 5.10
CA GLU A 142 -5.59 -24.11 4.84
C GLU A 142 -5.62 -23.31 3.54
N THR A 143 -4.56 -22.57 3.23
CA THR A 143 -4.47 -21.81 1.98
C THR A 143 -4.54 -22.74 0.76
N LEU A 144 -3.85 -23.89 0.82
CA LEU A 144 -3.93 -24.93 -0.21
C LEU A 144 -5.31 -25.59 -0.25
N GLU A 145 -5.89 -25.94 0.90
CA GLU A 145 -7.23 -26.53 0.98
C GLU A 145 -8.32 -25.60 0.43
N PHE A 146 -8.31 -24.31 0.79
CA PHE A 146 -9.25 -23.34 0.25
C PHE A 146 -9.06 -23.13 -1.25
N THR A 147 -7.81 -23.07 -1.72
CA THR A 147 -7.53 -22.96 -3.15
C THR A 147 -8.04 -24.18 -3.90
N ALA A 148 -7.70 -25.38 -3.43
CA ALA A 148 -8.12 -26.64 -4.05
C ALA A 148 -9.64 -26.77 -4.11
N ARG A 149 -10.35 -26.46 -3.01
CA ARG A 149 -11.82 -26.50 -2.96
C ARG A 149 -12.49 -25.51 -3.92
N LEU A 150 -11.85 -24.38 -4.22
CA LEU A 150 -12.37 -23.39 -5.16
C LEU A 150 -12.03 -23.73 -6.62
N SER A 151 -10.82 -24.24 -6.86
CA SER A 151 -10.26 -24.45 -8.20
C SER A 151 -10.54 -25.83 -8.79
N LEU A 152 -10.77 -26.87 -7.98
CA LEU A 152 -11.03 -28.23 -8.46
C LEU A 152 -12.54 -28.54 -8.41
N PRO A 153 -13.21 -28.64 -9.57
CA PRO A 153 -14.57 -29.18 -9.65
C PRO A 153 -14.54 -30.70 -9.49
N GLU A 154 -15.50 -31.25 -8.75
CA GLU A 154 -15.82 -32.70 -8.67
C GLU A 154 -14.78 -33.69 -8.11
N SER A 155 -13.57 -33.30 -7.71
CA SER A 155 -12.67 -34.23 -7.01
C SER A 155 -13.26 -34.63 -5.65
N SER A 156 -13.30 -35.93 -5.34
CA SER A 156 -13.65 -36.41 -3.99
C SER A 156 -12.78 -35.69 -2.96
N SER A 157 -13.33 -35.32 -1.80
CA SER A 157 -12.57 -34.58 -0.78
C SER A 157 -11.28 -35.30 -0.33
N SER A 158 -11.17 -36.60 -0.59
CA SER A 158 -9.97 -37.41 -0.39
C SER A 158 -8.89 -37.09 -1.44
N GLU A 159 -9.23 -37.10 -2.72
CA GLU A 159 -8.26 -36.89 -3.81
C GLU A 159 -7.60 -35.50 -3.72
N SER A 160 -8.37 -34.47 -3.36
CA SER A 160 -7.82 -33.13 -3.13
C SER A 160 -6.88 -33.08 -1.92
N LYS A 161 -7.12 -33.88 -0.87
CA LYS A 161 -6.22 -33.95 0.29
C LYS A 161 -4.93 -34.67 -0.10
N ASP A 162 -5.03 -35.79 -0.81
CA ASP A 162 -3.89 -36.56 -1.28
C ASP A 162 -3.00 -35.70 -2.18
N LEU A 163 -3.59 -34.89 -3.06
CA LEU A 163 -2.88 -33.90 -3.87
C LEU A 163 -2.17 -32.84 -3.02
N ILE A 164 -2.83 -32.30 -1.99
CA ILE A 164 -2.24 -31.28 -1.11
C ILE A 164 -1.08 -31.87 -0.31
N ASP A 165 -1.26 -33.07 0.27
CA ASP A 165 -0.24 -33.76 1.04
C ASP A 165 0.97 -34.09 0.15
N TYR A 166 0.75 -34.54 -1.08
CA TYR A 166 1.80 -34.73 -2.08
C TYR A 166 2.53 -33.42 -2.40
N LEU A 167 1.81 -32.33 -2.72
CA LEU A 167 2.46 -31.04 -3.02
C LEU A 167 3.26 -30.49 -1.83
N ILE A 168 2.77 -30.66 -0.61
CA ILE A 168 3.48 -30.26 0.61
C ILE A 168 4.78 -31.06 0.77
N GLU A 169 4.74 -32.36 0.48
CA GLU A 169 5.91 -33.24 0.56
C GLU A 169 6.92 -32.94 -0.55
N SER A 170 6.48 -32.94 -1.81
CA SER A 170 7.31 -32.71 -3.00
C SER A 170 7.99 -31.33 -2.99
N LEU A 171 7.33 -30.30 -2.45
CA LEU A 171 7.92 -28.96 -2.33
C LEU A 171 8.71 -28.75 -1.04
N GLY A 172 8.81 -29.74 -0.16
CA GLY A 172 9.56 -29.65 1.11
C GLY A 172 8.91 -28.73 2.14
N LEU A 173 7.60 -28.56 2.09
CA LEU A 173 6.83 -27.63 2.94
C LEU A 173 6.30 -28.27 4.23
N LYS A 174 6.63 -29.54 4.50
CA LYS A 174 6.07 -30.30 5.62
C LYS A 174 6.29 -29.64 6.99
N ARG A 175 7.47 -29.02 7.20
CA ARG A 175 7.81 -28.33 8.45
C ARG A 175 6.95 -27.09 8.72
N VAL A 176 6.51 -26.41 7.67
CA VAL A 176 5.76 -25.14 7.74
C VAL A 176 4.27 -25.30 7.47
N GLU A 177 3.79 -26.53 7.28
CA GLU A 177 2.40 -26.87 6.95
C GLU A 177 1.35 -26.17 7.84
N LYS A 178 1.58 -26.13 9.16
CA LYS A 178 0.67 -25.55 10.15
C LYS A 178 1.00 -24.11 10.54
N THR A 179 1.98 -23.49 9.90
CA THR A 179 2.37 -22.11 10.20
C THR A 179 1.48 -21.12 9.46
N ILE A 180 1.13 -20.01 10.13
CA ILE A 180 0.36 -18.91 9.54
C ILE A 180 1.28 -18.15 8.59
N ILE A 181 0.94 -18.10 7.30
CA ILE A 181 1.81 -17.50 6.28
C ILE A 181 2.05 -16.02 6.55
N CYS A 182 0.95 -15.30 6.83
CA CYS A 182 0.91 -13.85 6.90
C CYS A 182 -0.01 -13.38 8.04
N ASP A 183 0.47 -12.45 8.87
CA ASP A 183 -0.31 -11.72 9.85
C ASP A 183 -1.27 -10.70 9.17
N PHE A 184 -2.30 -10.23 9.87
CA PHE A 184 -3.21 -9.16 9.47
C PHE A 184 -2.50 -7.80 9.27
N MET A 185 -1.27 -7.65 9.76
CA MET A 185 -0.37 -6.53 9.45
C MET A 185 0.50 -6.77 8.20
N PHE A 186 0.19 -7.78 7.38
CA PHE A 186 0.95 -8.21 6.20
C PHE A 186 2.41 -8.60 6.45
N ARG A 187 2.74 -8.97 7.69
CA ARG A 187 4.07 -9.49 8.04
C ARG A 187 4.11 -10.99 7.79
N THR A 188 5.05 -11.45 6.98
CA THR A 188 5.20 -12.87 6.66
C THR A 188 6.08 -13.58 7.69
N THR A 189 5.68 -14.79 8.09
CA THR A 189 6.49 -15.65 8.98
C THR A 189 7.42 -16.58 8.20
N LEU A 190 7.04 -16.89 6.96
CA LEU A 190 7.80 -17.76 6.05
C LEU A 190 9.00 -17.03 5.44
N SER A 191 10.06 -17.78 5.18
CA SER A 191 11.21 -17.31 4.40
C SER A 191 10.84 -17.05 2.94
N GLY A 192 11.69 -16.31 2.20
CA GLY A 192 11.53 -16.10 0.75
C GLY A 192 11.30 -17.40 -0.03
N GLY A 193 12.14 -18.41 0.22
CA GLY A 193 12.07 -19.76 -0.37
C GLY A 193 10.75 -20.45 -0.13
N GLU A 194 10.32 -20.48 1.12
CA GLU A 194 9.06 -21.12 1.51
C GLU A 194 7.86 -20.39 0.89
N ARG A 195 7.86 -19.05 0.90
CA ARG A 195 6.80 -18.25 0.24
C ARG A 195 6.69 -18.61 -1.24
N ARG A 196 7.82 -18.67 -1.94
CA ARG A 196 7.85 -18.97 -3.37
C ARG A 196 7.33 -20.36 -3.70
N ARG A 197 7.75 -21.36 -2.91
CA ARG A 197 7.25 -22.74 -3.01
C ARG A 197 5.75 -22.83 -2.73
N VAL A 198 5.22 -22.08 -1.75
CA VAL A 198 3.78 -22.02 -1.49
C VAL A 198 3.03 -21.38 -2.66
N SER A 199 3.55 -20.29 -3.23
CA SER A 199 2.95 -19.67 -4.42
C SER A 199 2.94 -20.64 -5.61
N LEU A 200 4.01 -21.41 -5.80
CA LEU A 200 4.08 -22.46 -6.81
C LEU A 200 3.05 -23.58 -6.54
N ALA A 201 2.94 -24.05 -5.29
CA ALA A 201 1.94 -25.04 -4.88
C ALA A 201 0.51 -24.58 -5.23
N ILE A 202 0.20 -23.31 -4.95
CA ILE A 202 -1.10 -22.69 -5.28
C ILE A 202 -1.39 -22.75 -6.79
N GLN A 203 -0.38 -22.57 -7.64
CA GLN A 203 -0.55 -22.67 -9.10
C GLN A 203 -0.67 -24.12 -9.57
N LEU A 204 0.06 -25.06 -8.96
CA LEU A 204 0.01 -26.48 -9.33
C LEU A 204 -1.32 -27.15 -8.95
N LEU A 205 -2.03 -26.63 -7.94
CA LEU A 205 -3.35 -27.13 -7.53
C LEU A 205 -4.41 -27.06 -8.63
N THR A 206 -4.24 -26.20 -9.64
CA THR A 206 -5.18 -26.10 -10.76
C THR A 206 -4.96 -27.17 -11.83
N LYS A 207 -3.98 -28.05 -11.67
CA LYS A 207 -3.54 -29.05 -12.66
C LYS A 207 -3.25 -28.40 -14.04
N PRO A 208 -2.32 -27.43 -14.12
CA PRO A 208 -2.02 -26.73 -15.36
C PRO A 208 -1.35 -27.65 -16.38
N SER A 209 -1.69 -27.51 -17.67
CA SER A 209 -0.96 -28.14 -18.78
C SER A 209 0.21 -27.28 -19.28
N VAL A 210 0.12 -25.96 -19.06
CA VAL A 210 1.21 -25.00 -19.29
C VAL A 210 1.40 -24.12 -18.06
N LEU A 211 2.63 -24.05 -17.55
CA LEU A 211 3.00 -23.27 -16.38
C LEU A 211 4.00 -22.18 -16.76
N PHE A 212 3.58 -20.92 -16.63
CA PHE A 212 4.46 -19.76 -16.80
C PHE A 212 4.97 -19.29 -15.45
N LEU A 213 6.30 -19.16 -15.31
CA LEU A 213 6.93 -18.70 -14.09
C LEU A 213 7.71 -17.41 -14.35
N ASP A 214 7.25 -16.28 -13.82
CA ASP A 214 7.99 -15.02 -13.95
C ASP A 214 8.98 -14.87 -12.79
N GLU A 215 10.25 -15.07 -13.11
CA GLU A 215 11.40 -15.00 -12.20
C GLU A 215 11.24 -15.83 -10.92
N PRO A 216 10.94 -17.15 -11.00
CA PRO A 216 10.65 -17.99 -9.84
C PRO A 216 11.80 -18.03 -8.81
N THR A 217 13.02 -17.69 -9.18
CA THR A 217 14.22 -17.72 -8.32
C THR A 217 14.53 -16.38 -7.64
N THR A 218 13.78 -15.31 -7.90
CA THR A 218 14.07 -13.99 -7.31
C THR A 218 13.87 -13.99 -5.80
N GLY A 219 14.85 -13.43 -5.06
CA GLY A 219 14.83 -13.34 -3.60
C GLY A 219 15.05 -14.66 -2.87
N LEU A 220 15.45 -15.70 -3.61
CA LEU A 220 15.85 -16.99 -3.05
C LEU A 220 17.37 -17.10 -2.99
N ASP A 221 17.84 -17.88 -2.04
CA ASP A 221 19.19 -18.40 -2.13
C ASP A 221 19.28 -19.41 -3.28
N SER A 222 20.41 -19.45 -3.95
CA SER A 222 20.76 -20.42 -4.96
C SER A 222 20.44 -21.88 -4.65
N HIS A 223 20.73 -22.38 -3.45
CA HIS A 223 20.48 -23.78 -3.13
C HIS A 223 18.98 -24.03 -3.18
N THR A 224 18.19 -23.15 -2.55
CA THR A 224 16.73 -23.21 -2.61
C THR A 224 16.19 -22.92 -4.02
N SER A 225 16.88 -22.11 -4.84
CA SER A 225 16.56 -21.84 -6.25
C SER A 225 16.79 -23.05 -7.14
N ALA A 226 17.94 -23.70 -7.05
CA ALA A 226 18.28 -24.92 -7.78
C ALA A 226 17.37 -26.06 -7.34
N SER A 227 17.13 -26.20 -6.02
CA SER A 227 16.14 -27.13 -5.49
C SER A 227 14.75 -26.85 -6.04
N LEU A 228 14.31 -25.59 -6.13
CA LEU A 228 13.02 -25.22 -6.71
C LEU A 228 12.94 -25.61 -8.19
N VAL A 229 13.95 -25.28 -9.00
CA VAL A 229 13.95 -25.62 -10.43
C VAL A 229 14.05 -27.13 -10.64
N ARG A 230 14.81 -27.84 -9.83
CA ARG A 230 14.87 -29.31 -9.82
C ARG A 230 13.49 -29.90 -9.55
N THR A 231 12.76 -29.39 -8.56
CA THR A 231 11.38 -29.81 -8.31
C THR A 231 10.47 -29.47 -9.49
N VAL A 232 10.58 -28.26 -10.07
CA VAL A 232 9.80 -27.89 -11.27
C VAL A 232 10.08 -28.82 -12.45
N LYS A 233 11.34 -29.22 -12.67
CA LYS A 233 11.75 -30.16 -13.71
C LYS A 233 11.19 -31.56 -13.44
N GLN A 234 11.28 -32.05 -12.21
CA GLN A 234 10.66 -33.32 -11.81
C GLN A 234 9.15 -33.29 -12.07
N LEU A 235 8.46 -32.23 -11.64
CA LEU A 235 7.03 -32.05 -11.88
C LEU A 235 6.68 -32.01 -13.37
N ALA A 236 7.52 -31.36 -14.20
CA ALA A 236 7.32 -31.32 -15.65
C ALA A 236 7.41 -32.71 -16.28
N VAL A 237 8.38 -33.53 -15.84
CA VAL A 237 8.60 -34.90 -16.32
C VAL A 237 7.50 -35.84 -15.83
N ASP A 238 7.25 -35.85 -14.51
CA ASP A 238 6.33 -36.77 -13.85
C ASP A 238 4.88 -36.53 -14.29
N PHE A 239 4.49 -35.27 -14.52
CA PHE A 239 3.12 -34.89 -14.85
C PHE A 239 2.91 -34.47 -16.30
N GLY A 240 3.97 -34.32 -17.10
CA GLY A 240 3.87 -33.91 -18.50
C GLY A 240 3.50 -32.44 -18.70
N ILE A 241 3.82 -31.58 -17.73
CA ILE A 241 3.49 -30.14 -17.74
C ILE A 241 4.57 -29.39 -18.54
N THR A 242 4.15 -28.56 -19.50
CA THR A 242 5.07 -27.68 -20.23
C THR A 242 5.37 -26.44 -19.39
N VAL A 243 6.64 -26.17 -19.08
CA VAL A 243 7.04 -25.07 -18.19
C VAL A 243 7.85 -24.04 -18.96
N ILE A 244 7.49 -22.77 -18.83
CA ILE A 244 8.26 -21.64 -19.36
C ILE A 244 8.59 -20.71 -18.20
N LEU A 245 9.87 -20.57 -17.88
CA LEU A 245 10.32 -19.70 -16.81
C LEU A 245 11.27 -18.62 -17.30
N THR A 246 11.15 -17.40 -16.76
CA THR A 246 12.19 -16.36 -16.92
C THR A 246 13.19 -16.49 -15.78
N ILE A 247 14.48 -16.44 -16.08
CA ILE A 247 15.52 -16.46 -15.05
C ILE A 247 16.43 -15.25 -15.25
N HIS A 248 16.65 -14.51 -14.17
CA HIS A 248 17.47 -13.31 -14.21
C HIS A 248 18.98 -13.62 -14.12
N GLN A 249 19.36 -14.60 -13.29
CA GLN A 249 20.74 -15.08 -13.15
C GLN A 249 20.70 -16.58 -12.84
N PRO A 250 20.71 -17.47 -13.84
CA PRO A 250 20.72 -18.90 -13.59
C PRO A 250 22.12 -19.33 -13.13
N ARG A 251 22.19 -20.13 -12.06
CA ARG A 251 23.38 -20.98 -11.81
C ARG A 251 23.56 -21.94 -12.99
N PHE A 252 24.80 -22.39 -13.22
CA PHE A 252 25.09 -23.39 -14.25
C PHE A 252 24.23 -24.65 -14.10
N GLU A 253 24.13 -25.18 -12.88
CA GLU A 253 23.26 -26.34 -12.55
C GLU A 253 21.81 -26.14 -13.01
N ILE A 254 21.29 -24.91 -12.92
CA ILE A 254 19.91 -24.62 -13.34
C ILE A 254 19.79 -24.69 -14.86
N LEU A 255 20.82 -24.28 -15.61
CA LEU A 255 20.83 -24.39 -17.07
C LEU A 255 20.91 -25.84 -17.54
N GLU A 256 21.65 -26.70 -16.84
CA GLU A 256 21.71 -28.13 -17.15
C GLU A 256 20.36 -28.83 -16.97
N MET A 257 19.51 -28.32 -16.07
CA MET A 257 18.17 -28.88 -15.84
C MET A 257 17.13 -28.47 -16.90
N VAL A 258 17.43 -27.47 -17.74
CA VAL A 258 16.50 -26.89 -18.71
C VAL A 258 16.65 -27.56 -20.07
N ASP A 259 15.53 -27.91 -20.70
CA ASP A 259 15.56 -28.58 -22.01
C ASP A 259 15.80 -27.62 -23.18
N LYS A 260 15.30 -26.39 -23.09
CA LYS A 260 15.48 -25.34 -24.11
C LYS A 260 15.80 -23.98 -23.50
N LEU A 261 16.79 -23.32 -24.07
CA LEU A 261 17.23 -21.99 -23.74
C LEU A 261 16.72 -20.98 -24.77
N PHE A 262 16.18 -19.84 -24.30
CA PHE A 262 15.67 -18.77 -25.14
C PHE A 262 16.33 -17.43 -24.75
N LEU A 263 17.30 -16.97 -25.54
CA LEU A 263 18.12 -15.80 -25.24
C LEU A 263 17.61 -14.55 -25.96
N LEU A 264 17.17 -13.54 -25.20
CA LEU A 264 16.67 -12.27 -25.70
C LEU A 264 17.67 -11.13 -25.53
N ALA A 265 17.96 -10.43 -26.63
CA ALA A 265 18.69 -9.17 -26.66
C ALA A 265 17.81 -7.97 -26.28
N LYS A 266 18.45 -6.88 -25.88
CA LYS A 266 17.84 -5.55 -25.79
C LYS A 266 17.16 -5.19 -27.13
N GLY A 267 15.96 -4.61 -27.05
CA GLY A 267 15.12 -4.33 -28.23
C GLY A 267 14.19 -5.48 -28.64
N GLY A 268 14.18 -6.59 -27.89
CA GLY A 268 13.25 -7.70 -28.10
C GLY A 268 13.58 -8.55 -29.32
N ASN A 269 14.86 -8.65 -29.65
CA ASN A 269 15.35 -9.53 -30.71
C ASN A 269 15.82 -10.85 -30.12
N LEU A 270 15.59 -11.95 -30.84
CA LEU A 270 16.10 -13.27 -30.50
C LEU A 270 17.57 -13.38 -30.89
N MET A 271 18.43 -13.84 -29.98
CA MET A 271 19.84 -14.15 -30.25
C MET A 271 20.10 -15.64 -30.41
N PHE A 272 19.38 -16.47 -29.65
CA PHE A 272 19.55 -17.91 -29.65
C PHE A 272 18.29 -18.60 -29.11
N CYS A 273 17.94 -19.74 -29.71
CA CYS A 273 16.91 -20.64 -29.21
C CYS A 273 17.30 -22.09 -29.51
N GLY A 274 17.57 -22.90 -28.49
CA GLY A 274 18.04 -24.28 -28.66
C GLY A 274 18.36 -24.98 -27.33
N SER A 275 18.97 -26.16 -27.37
CA SER A 275 19.49 -26.83 -26.17
C SER A 275 20.78 -26.17 -25.66
N LEU A 276 21.23 -26.51 -24.45
CA LEU A 276 22.46 -25.94 -23.87
C LEU A 276 23.70 -26.32 -24.70
N ASP A 277 23.78 -27.57 -25.17
CA ASP A 277 24.90 -28.08 -25.96
C ASP A 277 24.94 -27.46 -27.37
N GLU A 278 23.77 -27.24 -27.99
CA GLU A 278 23.65 -26.45 -29.22
C GLU A 278 24.13 -25.02 -29.01
N GLY A 279 23.83 -24.44 -27.85
CA GLY A 279 24.27 -23.09 -27.49
C GLY A 279 25.79 -22.98 -27.41
N LYS A 280 26.46 -23.92 -26.73
CA LYS A 280 27.93 -23.93 -26.64
C LYS A 280 28.56 -24.00 -28.04
N ARG A 281 28.15 -24.98 -28.85
CA ARG A 281 28.63 -25.13 -30.23
C ARG A 281 28.40 -23.88 -31.08
N TYR A 282 27.22 -23.26 -30.98
CA TYR A 282 26.89 -22.05 -31.73
C TYR A 282 27.80 -20.86 -31.41
N PHE A 283 28.13 -20.65 -30.13
CA PHE A 283 29.03 -19.56 -29.75
C PHE A 283 30.51 -19.87 -30.00
N ASP A 284 30.91 -21.14 -29.88
CA ASP A 284 32.26 -21.60 -30.24
C ASP A 284 32.51 -21.43 -31.75
N GLU A 285 31.53 -21.74 -32.61
CA GLU A 285 31.59 -21.54 -34.07
C GLU A 285 31.70 -20.06 -34.48
N LEU A 286 31.24 -19.14 -33.63
CA LEU A 286 31.32 -17.69 -33.87
C LEU A 286 32.65 -17.07 -33.40
N ASP A 287 33.62 -17.89 -32.95
CA ASP A 287 34.92 -17.46 -32.41
C ASP A 287 34.78 -16.50 -31.21
N ILE A 288 33.70 -16.66 -30.44
CA ILE A 288 33.47 -15.92 -29.20
C ILE A 288 33.76 -16.88 -28.05
N GLU A 289 35.04 -17.03 -27.71
CA GLU A 289 35.46 -17.88 -26.59
C GLU A 289 34.77 -17.41 -25.30
N GLY A 290 33.98 -18.31 -24.70
CA GLY A 290 33.62 -18.19 -23.30
C GLY A 290 34.87 -18.50 -22.49
N GLY A 291 35.55 -17.48 -21.96
CA GLY A 291 36.65 -17.70 -21.01
C GLY A 291 36.20 -18.60 -19.85
N ASP A 292 37.13 -19.08 -19.03
CA ASP A 292 36.97 -20.08 -17.93
C ASP A 292 35.82 -19.84 -16.91
N ALA A 293 35.02 -18.78 -17.07
CA ALA A 293 33.84 -18.46 -16.28
C ALA A 293 32.56 -19.21 -16.75
N ASN A 294 31.67 -19.47 -15.78
CA ASN A 294 30.33 -20.06 -15.93
C ASN A 294 29.58 -19.59 -17.21
N PHE A 295 29.25 -20.53 -18.11
CA PHE A 295 28.57 -20.27 -19.39
C PHE A 295 27.26 -19.46 -19.26
N ALA A 296 26.53 -19.60 -18.16
CA ALA A 296 25.34 -18.81 -17.88
C ALA A 296 25.62 -17.30 -17.87
N ASP A 297 26.75 -16.93 -17.28
CA ASP A 297 27.18 -15.56 -17.11
C ASP A 297 27.69 -14.97 -18.41
N PHE A 298 28.40 -15.79 -19.20
CA PHE A 298 28.79 -15.47 -20.56
C PHE A 298 27.57 -15.05 -21.41
N LEU A 299 26.49 -15.85 -21.42
CA LEU A 299 25.26 -15.55 -22.19
C LEU A 299 24.57 -14.23 -21.78
N LEU A 300 24.57 -13.90 -20.49
CA LEU A 300 24.00 -12.64 -20.00
C LEU A 300 24.88 -11.44 -20.36
N ASN A 301 26.21 -11.59 -20.26
CA ASN A 301 27.16 -10.54 -20.64
C ASN A 301 27.07 -10.23 -22.14
N ILE A 302 26.99 -11.24 -23.02
CA ILE A 302 26.88 -11.03 -24.47
C ILE A 302 25.56 -10.36 -24.92
N SER A 303 24.48 -10.57 -24.16
CA SER A 303 23.16 -10.00 -24.44
C SER A 303 22.93 -8.61 -23.81
N SER A 304 23.91 -8.11 -23.04
CA SER A 304 23.87 -6.80 -22.38
C SER A 304 24.58 -5.71 -23.19
N VAL A 305 24.14 -4.46 -23.00
CA VAL A 305 24.74 -3.25 -23.59
C VAL A 305 25.19 -2.35 -22.44
N GLU A 306 26.48 -2.01 -22.41
CA GLU A 306 27.09 -1.22 -21.33
C GLU A 306 26.80 0.27 -21.51
N LYS A 307 26.52 1.00 -20.42
CA LYS A 307 26.05 2.41 -20.49
C LYS A 307 26.82 3.43 -19.65
N THR A 308 27.83 3.01 -18.90
CA THR A 308 28.28 3.78 -17.72
C THR A 308 29.71 4.31 -17.77
N GLU A 309 30.59 3.83 -18.65
CA GLU A 309 32.01 4.21 -18.58
C GLU A 309 32.45 5.20 -19.67
N THR A 310 32.00 5.08 -20.92
CA THR A 310 32.24 6.06 -22.01
C THR A 310 31.26 5.82 -23.17
N SER A 311 30.95 6.85 -23.97
CA SER A 311 30.10 6.69 -25.18
C SER A 311 30.67 5.71 -26.20
N GLU A 312 31.99 5.51 -26.21
CA GLU A 312 32.68 4.57 -27.11
C GLU A 312 32.39 3.10 -26.75
N VAL A 313 32.36 2.74 -25.46
CA VAL A 313 32.06 1.37 -24.99
C VAL A 313 30.59 1.00 -25.23
N GLU A 314 29.68 1.96 -25.08
CA GLU A 314 28.25 1.77 -25.41
C GLU A 314 28.07 1.45 -26.91
N GLU A 315 28.76 2.20 -27.78
CA GLU A 315 28.69 1.96 -29.23
C GLU A 315 29.29 0.60 -29.63
N GLN A 316 30.40 0.19 -29.00
CA GLN A 316 31.02 -1.12 -29.23
C GLN A 316 30.11 -2.27 -28.81
N THR A 317 29.51 -2.18 -27.61
CA THR A 317 28.64 -3.24 -27.08
C THR A 317 27.32 -3.33 -27.82
N GLU A 318 26.77 -2.21 -28.31
CA GLU A 318 25.60 -2.19 -29.18
C GLU A 318 25.88 -2.82 -30.55
N LYS A 319 27.03 -2.50 -31.17
CA LYS A 319 27.46 -3.12 -32.45
C LYS A 319 27.57 -4.65 -32.31
N ARG A 320 28.15 -5.13 -31.22
CA ARG A 320 28.27 -6.57 -30.91
C ARG A 320 26.89 -7.26 -30.87
N VAL A 321 25.93 -6.69 -30.13
CA VAL A 321 24.58 -7.25 -30.02
C VAL A 321 23.87 -7.26 -31.39
N GLN A 322 24.02 -6.19 -32.17
CA GLN A 322 23.42 -6.11 -33.51
C GLN A 322 23.98 -7.15 -34.47
N MET A 323 25.30 -7.40 -34.42
CA MET A 323 25.96 -8.43 -35.22
C MET A 323 25.41 -9.82 -34.92
N LEU A 324 25.32 -10.19 -33.63
CA LEU A 324 24.79 -11.49 -33.20
C LEU A 324 23.32 -11.71 -33.62
N VAL A 325 22.48 -10.69 -33.46
CA VAL A 325 21.07 -10.75 -33.88
C VAL A 325 20.94 -10.93 -35.39
N LYS A 326 21.84 -10.32 -36.18
CA LYS A 326 21.82 -10.41 -37.63
C LYS A 326 22.22 -11.81 -38.10
N GLU A 327 23.28 -12.39 -37.53
CA GLU A 327 23.71 -13.75 -37.85
C GLU A 327 22.66 -14.80 -37.47
N TRP A 328 22.04 -14.69 -36.29
CA TRP A 328 20.96 -15.58 -35.89
C TRP A 328 19.79 -15.55 -36.88
N ARG A 329 19.36 -14.36 -37.31
CA ARG A 329 18.28 -14.19 -38.28
C ARG A 329 18.60 -14.80 -39.64
N LYS A 330 19.83 -14.60 -40.13
CA LYS A 330 20.28 -15.11 -41.43
C LYS A 330 20.23 -16.64 -41.49
N ASN A 331 20.61 -17.31 -40.40
CA ASN A 331 20.68 -18.77 -40.35
C ASN A 331 19.33 -19.44 -40.04
N HIS A 332 18.33 -18.68 -39.57
CA HIS A 332 17.03 -19.20 -39.10
C HIS A 332 15.83 -18.43 -39.68
N GLU A 333 15.90 -18.04 -40.95
CA GLU A 333 14.74 -17.50 -41.67
C GLU A 333 13.62 -18.54 -41.76
N LEU A 334 12.37 -18.08 -41.65
CA LEU A 334 11.18 -18.93 -41.75
C LEU A 334 11.13 -19.60 -43.13
N ASP A 335 10.87 -20.91 -43.14
CA ASP A 335 10.63 -21.66 -44.37
C ASP A 335 9.49 -20.99 -45.17
N PRO A 336 9.71 -20.54 -46.42
CA PRO A 336 8.77 -19.69 -47.16
C PRO A 336 7.40 -20.33 -47.43
N ASN A 337 7.26 -21.65 -47.21
CA ASN A 337 6.02 -22.40 -47.36
C ASN A 337 5.09 -22.34 -46.13
N VAL A 338 5.50 -21.76 -45.00
CA VAL A 338 4.66 -21.65 -43.80
C VAL A 338 3.79 -20.39 -43.87
N THR A 339 2.49 -20.56 -44.12
CA THR A 339 1.53 -19.45 -44.09
C THR A 339 1.29 -18.98 -42.65
N VAL A 340 1.86 -17.83 -42.28
CA VAL A 340 1.68 -17.20 -40.97
C VAL A 340 0.32 -16.48 -40.95
N THR A 341 -0.69 -17.09 -40.32
CA THR A 341 -1.96 -16.42 -40.04
C THR A 341 -1.85 -15.60 -38.75
N ASP A 342 -2.18 -14.30 -38.81
CA ASP A 342 -2.06 -13.40 -37.66
C ASP A 342 -3.17 -13.69 -36.63
N THR A 343 -2.80 -14.40 -35.57
CA THR A 343 -3.70 -14.80 -34.47
C THR A 343 -4.34 -13.61 -33.76
N PHE A 344 -3.68 -12.44 -33.81
CA PHE A 344 -4.13 -11.23 -33.14
C PHE A 344 -5.12 -10.39 -33.96
N GLU A 345 -5.46 -10.80 -35.18
CA GLU A 345 -6.40 -10.07 -36.04
C GLU A 345 -7.80 -9.93 -35.42
N SER A 346 -8.27 -10.98 -34.76
CA SER A 346 -9.58 -11.04 -34.12
C SER A 346 -9.69 -10.16 -32.86
N GLY A 347 -8.55 -9.77 -32.27
CA GLY A 347 -8.50 -9.09 -30.97
C GLY A 347 -9.01 -9.90 -29.77
N ALA A 348 -9.31 -11.20 -29.97
CA ALA A 348 -9.73 -12.12 -28.94
C ALA A 348 -8.53 -12.57 -28.08
N PRO A 349 -8.75 -12.99 -26.81
CA PRO A 349 -7.71 -13.64 -26.03
C PRO A 349 -7.20 -14.91 -26.74
N LEU A 350 -5.90 -15.22 -26.58
CA LEU A 350 -5.26 -16.38 -27.22
C LEU A 350 -5.86 -17.71 -26.75
N THR A 351 -6.40 -17.74 -25.53
CA THR A 351 -7.04 -18.91 -24.94
C THR A 351 -8.35 -18.50 -24.26
N LYS A 352 -9.36 -19.39 -24.32
CA LYS A 352 -10.55 -19.28 -23.48
C LYS A 352 -10.32 -20.16 -22.25
N PRO A 353 -10.43 -19.63 -21.02
CA PRO A 353 -10.24 -20.44 -19.82
C PRO A 353 -11.31 -21.54 -19.78
N ASP A 354 -10.88 -22.79 -19.65
CA ASP A 354 -11.77 -23.93 -19.47
C ASP A 354 -12.23 -23.93 -18.00
N THR A 355 -13.41 -23.36 -17.75
CA THR A 355 -13.91 -23.23 -16.37
C THR A 355 -15.04 -24.21 -16.14
N ALA A 356 -14.69 -25.48 -15.87
CA ALA A 356 -15.57 -26.30 -15.03
C ALA A 356 -15.57 -25.63 -13.64
N ARG A 357 -16.64 -24.89 -13.33
CA ARG A 357 -16.75 -24.12 -12.08
C ARG A 357 -17.53 -24.90 -11.04
N ASN A 358 -17.17 -24.72 -9.78
CA ASN A 358 -18.02 -25.15 -8.69
C ASN A 358 -19.40 -24.44 -8.77
N PRO A 359 -20.49 -25.12 -8.41
CA PRO A 359 -21.80 -24.49 -8.32
C PRO A 359 -21.79 -23.38 -7.26
N LEU A 360 -22.55 -22.31 -7.51
CA LEU A 360 -22.55 -21.09 -6.69
C LEU A 360 -22.78 -21.37 -5.19
N TRP A 361 -23.65 -22.31 -4.83
CA TRP A 361 -23.94 -22.63 -3.42
C TRP A 361 -22.71 -23.22 -2.69
N LYS A 362 -21.94 -24.07 -3.36
CA LYS A 362 -20.72 -24.68 -2.81
C LYS A 362 -19.63 -23.63 -2.66
N GLU A 363 -19.50 -22.75 -3.65
CA GLU A 363 -18.61 -21.59 -3.61
C GLU A 363 -18.94 -20.68 -2.41
N ILE A 364 -20.23 -20.34 -2.23
CA ILE A 364 -20.71 -19.54 -1.09
C ILE A 364 -20.35 -20.19 0.23
N LEU A 365 -20.57 -21.50 0.37
CA LEU A 365 -20.27 -22.23 1.61
C LEU A 365 -18.77 -22.22 1.94
N ILE A 366 -17.92 -22.48 0.93
CA ILE A 366 -16.45 -22.48 1.11
C ILE A 366 -15.96 -21.09 1.50
N LEU A 367 -16.43 -20.05 0.79
CA LEU A 367 -16.05 -18.67 1.07
C LEU A 367 -16.55 -18.22 2.43
N ALA A 368 -17.79 -18.56 2.80
CA ALA A 368 -18.34 -18.28 4.12
C ALA A 368 -17.47 -18.92 5.21
N TYR A 369 -17.12 -20.20 5.08
CA TYR A 369 -16.23 -20.86 6.03
C TYR A 369 -14.86 -20.19 6.13
N ARG A 370 -14.25 -19.81 5.00
CA ARG A 370 -12.98 -19.06 4.96
C ARG A 370 -13.09 -17.76 5.73
N PHE A 371 -14.12 -16.96 5.46
CA PHE A 371 -14.30 -15.67 6.13
C PHE A 371 -14.61 -15.81 7.62
N THR A 372 -15.38 -16.81 8.03
CA THR A 372 -15.64 -17.12 9.44
C THR A 372 -14.33 -17.42 10.17
N LEU A 373 -13.50 -18.31 9.61
CA LEU A 373 -12.23 -18.69 10.21
C LEU A 373 -11.25 -17.52 10.31
N VAL A 374 -11.14 -16.71 9.26
CA VAL A 374 -10.30 -15.51 9.24
C VAL A 374 -10.77 -14.51 10.29
N THR A 375 -12.08 -14.26 10.37
CA THR A 375 -12.66 -13.29 11.31
C THR A 375 -12.44 -13.72 12.77
N LEU A 376 -12.59 -15.02 13.06
CA LEU A 376 -12.30 -15.56 14.40
C LEU A 376 -10.82 -15.49 14.78
N ARG A 377 -9.91 -15.56 13.79
CA ARG A 377 -8.45 -15.43 14.01
C ARG A 377 -7.98 -13.99 14.08
N ASP A 378 -8.67 -13.07 13.41
CA ASP A 378 -8.48 -11.63 13.62
C ASP A 378 -9.17 -11.17 14.92
N PHE A 379 -8.81 -11.83 16.02
CA PHE A 379 -9.43 -11.59 17.32
C PHE A 379 -9.26 -10.14 17.76
N GLN A 380 -8.15 -9.51 17.37
CA GLN A 380 -7.90 -8.11 17.69
C GLN A 380 -8.91 -7.18 16.98
N SER A 381 -9.09 -7.30 15.67
CA SER A 381 -10.08 -6.47 14.98
C SER A 381 -11.50 -6.79 15.43
N PHE A 382 -11.81 -8.06 15.69
CA PHE A 382 -13.12 -8.50 16.18
C PHE A 382 -13.45 -7.89 17.55
N VAL A 383 -12.57 -8.06 18.55
CA VAL A 383 -12.75 -7.50 19.90
C VAL A 383 -12.84 -5.99 19.86
N MET A 384 -12.03 -5.34 19.03
CA MET A 384 -12.07 -3.89 18.90
C MET A 384 -13.39 -3.41 18.31
N MET A 385 -13.90 -4.07 17.26
CA MET A 385 -15.20 -3.72 16.69
C MET A 385 -16.33 -3.88 17.72
N MET A 386 -16.41 -5.03 18.40
CA MET A 386 -17.42 -5.26 19.43
C MET A 386 -17.29 -4.30 20.62
N GLY A 387 -16.06 -4.09 21.09
CA GLY A 387 -15.74 -3.18 22.18
C GLY A 387 -16.10 -1.74 21.84
N THR A 388 -15.91 -1.30 20.58
CA THR A 388 -16.28 0.05 20.16
C THR A 388 -17.78 0.29 20.20
N ILE A 389 -18.59 -0.64 19.67
CA ILE A 389 -20.06 -0.51 19.68
C ILE A 389 -20.59 -0.60 21.11
N THR A 390 -20.01 -1.47 21.93
CA THR A 390 -20.37 -1.58 23.35
C THR A 390 -20.04 -0.28 24.10
N THR A 391 -18.84 0.27 23.90
CA THR A 391 -18.42 1.53 24.52
C THR A 391 -19.34 2.67 24.11
N LEU A 392 -19.68 2.76 22.83
CA LEU A 392 -20.57 3.78 22.31
C LEU A 392 -22.01 3.60 22.83
N ALA A 393 -22.50 2.36 22.92
CA ALA A 393 -23.82 2.06 23.50
C ALA A 393 -23.89 2.49 24.96
N VAL A 394 -22.84 2.24 25.76
CA VAL A 394 -22.77 2.66 27.17
C VAL A 394 -22.67 4.18 27.29
N ILE A 395 -21.82 4.83 26.49
CA ILE A 395 -21.67 6.29 26.50
C ILE A 395 -23.00 6.97 26.13
N CYS A 396 -23.63 6.57 25.02
CA CYS A 396 -24.92 7.10 24.59
C CYS A 396 -26.05 6.71 25.56
N GLY A 397 -26.02 5.50 26.10
CA GLY A 397 -26.93 5.04 27.14
C GLY A 397 -26.87 5.92 28.39
N TRP A 398 -25.67 6.32 28.81
CA TRP A 398 -25.46 7.20 29.96
C TRP A 398 -25.76 8.67 29.65
N ALA A 399 -25.37 9.15 28.48
CA ALA A 399 -25.60 10.53 28.04
C ALA A 399 -27.09 10.89 27.97
N PHE A 400 -27.94 9.91 27.65
CA PHE A 400 -29.40 10.03 27.57
C PHE A 400 -30.11 9.15 28.59
N TYR A 401 -29.55 8.98 29.79
CA TYR A 401 -30.11 8.11 30.81
C TYR A 401 -31.49 8.60 31.28
N LYS A 402 -32.53 7.77 31.07
CA LYS A 402 -33.94 7.97 31.47
C LYS A 402 -34.40 9.45 31.48
N PRO A 403 -34.64 10.06 30.30
CA PRO A 403 -35.16 11.42 30.22
C PRO A 403 -36.53 11.56 30.92
N LYS A 404 -36.78 12.70 31.57
CA LYS A 404 -38.07 13.00 32.24
C LYS A 404 -39.20 13.22 31.22
N GLY A 405 -40.47 13.03 31.59
CA GLY A 405 -41.63 13.26 30.71
C GLY A 405 -41.97 14.73 30.39
N SER A 406 -41.08 15.67 30.71
CA SER A 406 -41.19 17.10 30.34
C SER A 406 -40.97 17.34 28.84
N LEU A 407 -41.42 18.47 28.27
CA LEU A 407 -41.15 18.86 26.86
C LEU A 407 -39.67 18.76 26.45
N ALA A 408 -38.75 19.18 27.32
CA ALA A 408 -37.31 19.06 27.06
C ALA A 408 -36.83 17.59 27.05
N GLY A 409 -37.44 16.74 27.86
CA GLY A 409 -37.15 15.31 27.90
C GLY A 409 -37.79 14.53 26.75
N ILE A 410 -39.00 14.90 26.30
CA ILE A 410 -39.61 14.38 25.07
C ILE A 410 -38.72 14.68 23.87
N ARG A 411 -38.21 15.92 23.73
CA ARG A 411 -37.23 16.26 22.69
C ARG A 411 -35.94 15.45 22.81
N THR A 412 -35.49 15.20 24.03
CA THR A 412 -34.31 14.33 24.29
C THR A 412 -34.59 12.89 23.83
N LEU A 413 -35.78 12.34 24.08
CA LEU A 413 -36.22 11.02 23.59
C LEU A 413 -36.35 10.96 22.06
N THR A 414 -36.86 12.01 21.41
CA THR A 414 -36.85 12.11 19.95
C THR A 414 -35.41 12.10 19.40
N SER A 415 -34.49 12.79 20.09
CA SER A 415 -33.07 12.85 19.72
C SER A 415 -32.40 11.48 19.84
N THR A 416 -32.74 10.64 20.84
CA THR A 416 -32.14 9.31 20.98
C THR A 416 -32.50 8.37 19.83
N MET A 417 -33.70 8.47 19.26
CA MET A 417 -34.08 7.70 18.07
C MET A 417 -33.26 8.10 16.83
N TYR A 418 -32.95 9.38 16.69
CA TYR A 418 -32.08 9.87 15.63
C TYR A 418 -30.62 9.42 15.86
N VAL A 419 -30.15 9.44 17.11
CA VAL A 419 -28.81 8.94 17.49
C VAL A 419 -28.61 7.48 17.07
N CYS A 420 -29.66 6.64 17.11
CA CYS A 420 -29.58 5.29 16.54
C CYS A 420 -29.30 5.32 15.03
N CYS A 421 -29.99 6.18 14.27
CA CYS A 421 -29.79 6.31 12.83
C CYS A 421 -28.33 6.67 12.49
N GLU A 422 -27.80 7.67 13.18
CA GLU A 422 -26.42 8.12 13.01
C GLU A 422 -25.39 7.05 13.39
N VAL A 423 -25.46 6.54 14.62
CA VAL A 423 -24.43 5.62 15.14
C VAL A 423 -24.39 4.31 14.37
N ILE A 424 -25.56 3.70 14.16
CA ILE A 424 -25.69 2.38 13.53
C ILE A 424 -25.62 2.47 12.01
N GLY A 425 -25.99 3.60 11.41
CA GLY A 425 -25.83 3.82 9.97
C GLY A 425 -24.39 4.12 9.56
N PHE A 426 -23.70 5.01 10.28
CA PHE A 426 -22.41 5.57 9.87
C PHE A 426 -21.19 4.75 10.28
N THR A 427 -21.15 4.32 11.55
CA THR A 427 -19.95 3.67 12.12
C THR A 427 -19.59 2.39 11.35
N PRO A 428 -20.55 1.48 11.05
CA PRO A 428 -20.25 0.26 10.31
C PRO A 428 -19.90 0.54 8.84
N LEU A 429 -20.54 1.54 8.23
CA LEU A 429 -20.26 1.99 6.86
C LEU A 429 -18.78 2.38 6.70
N MET A 430 -18.26 3.23 7.60
CA MET A 430 -16.86 3.69 7.52
C MET A 430 -15.85 2.59 7.82
N TYR A 431 -16.13 1.74 8.81
CA TYR A 431 -15.28 0.59 9.11
C TYR A 431 -15.16 -0.35 7.91
N GLU A 432 -16.29 -0.66 7.27
CA GLU A 432 -16.33 -1.58 6.15
C GLU A 432 -15.62 -1.02 4.91
N ILE A 433 -15.75 0.27 4.62
CA ILE A 433 -14.99 0.93 3.54
C ILE A 433 -13.48 0.81 3.79
N SER A 434 -13.03 1.07 5.02
CA SER A 434 -11.62 0.95 5.40
C SER A 434 -11.10 -0.47 5.17
N ARG A 435 -11.85 -1.49 5.60
CA ARG A 435 -11.48 -2.91 5.45
C ARG A 435 -11.47 -3.36 3.99
N LEU A 436 -12.47 -2.96 3.20
CA LEU A 436 -12.56 -3.27 1.77
C LEU A 436 -11.41 -2.64 0.97
N CYS A 437 -11.07 -1.37 1.21
CA CYS A 437 -10.00 -0.68 0.49
C CYS A 437 -8.59 -1.14 0.88
N SER A 438 -8.37 -1.52 2.14
CA SER A 438 -7.03 -1.87 2.64
C SER A 438 -6.63 -3.31 2.37
N VAL A 439 -7.56 -4.26 2.58
CA VAL A 439 -7.29 -5.72 2.61
C VAL A 439 -8.17 -6.46 1.59
N ASP A 440 -9.46 -6.61 1.88
CA ASP A 440 -10.35 -7.58 1.22
C ASP A 440 -10.49 -7.31 -0.29
N GLY A 441 -10.57 -6.04 -0.69
CA GLY A 441 -10.74 -5.62 -2.07
C GLY A 441 -9.54 -5.94 -2.97
N LYS A 442 -8.31 -5.92 -2.42
CA LYS A 442 -7.10 -6.26 -3.19
C LYS A 442 -7.09 -7.75 -3.54
N PHE A 443 -7.45 -8.61 -2.59
CA PHE A 443 -7.55 -10.06 -2.82
C PHE A 443 -8.69 -10.40 -3.78
N LEU A 444 -9.86 -9.76 -3.63
CA LEU A 444 -10.99 -9.91 -4.54
C LEU A 444 -10.58 -9.66 -6.00
N LEU A 445 -9.94 -8.52 -6.27
CA LEU A 445 -9.53 -8.15 -7.63
C LEU A 445 -8.48 -9.10 -8.21
N ARG A 446 -7.64 -9.70 -7.36
CA ARG A 446 -6.63 -10.68 -7.79
C ARG A 446 -7.25 -12.05 -8.08
N GLU A 447 -7.92 -12.65 -7.10
CA GLU A 447 -8.50 -13.99 -7.22
C GLU A 447 -9.55 -14.03 -8.36
N LYS A 448 -10.22 -12.91 -8.62
CA LYS A 448 -11.11 -12.76 -9.78
C LYS A 448 -10.37 -12.78 -11.12
N LYS A 449 -9.22 -12.12 -11.25
CA LYS A 449 -8.40 -12.18 -12.49
C LYS A 449 -7.92 -13.59 -12.78
N GLU A 450 -7.73 -14.40 -11.75
CA GLU A 450 -7.38 -15.82 -11.83
C GLU A 450 -8.60 -16.72 -12.03
N GLY A 451 -9.82 -16.17 -12.08
CA GLY A 451 -11.04 -16.91 -12.39
C GLY A 451 -11.52 -17.90 -11.32
N ARG A 452 -11.05 -17.78 -10.06
CA ARG A 452 -11.27 -18.79 -9.00
C ARG A 452 -12.70 -18.86 -8.48
N TYR A 453 -13.42 -17.74 -8.44
CA TYR A 453 -14.79 -17.66 -7.93
C TYR A 453 -15.56 -16.50 -8.57
N THR A 454 -16.87 -16.55 -8.43
CA THR A 454 -17.78 -15.52 -8.89
C THR A 454 -17.88 -14.36 -7.91
N LEU A 455 -18.11 -13.15 -8.44
CA LEU A 455 -18.35 -11.98 -7.62
C LEU A 455 -19.58 -12.17 -6.70
N THR A 456 -20.61 -12.84 -7.21
CA THR A 456 -21.84 -13.19 -6.48
C THR A 456 -21.56 -14.09 -5.29
N GLY A 457 -20.78 -15.17 -5.47
CA GLY A 457 -20.45 -16.07 -4.38
C GLY A 457 -19.57 -15.41 -3.32
N TRP A 458 -18.67 -14.50 -3.73
CA TRP A 458 -17.87 -13.71 -2.80
C TRP A 458 -18.69 -12.78 -1.92
N PHE A 459 -19.58 -11.97 -2.52
CA PHE A 459 -20.41 -11.04 -1.75
C PHE A 459 -21.30 -11.80 -0.76
N ILE A 460 -21.99 -12.85 -1.23
CA ILE A 460 -22.92 -13.61 -0.40
C ILE A 460 -22.19 -14.40 0.69
N GLY A 461 -21.13 -15.14 0.34
CA GLY A 461 -20.35 -15.92 1.30
C GLY A 461 -19.74 -15.06 2.41
N ARG A 462 -19.17 -13.91 2.03
CA ARG A 462 -18.63 -12.94 3.01
C ARG A 462 -19.73 -12.37 3.90
N ARG A 463 -20.89 -12.02 3.32
CA ARG A 463 -22.02 -11.44 4.03
C ARG A 463 -22.62 -12.41 5.04
N ILE A 464 -22.75 -13.70 4.70
CA ILE A 464 -23.25 -14.74 5.61
C ILE A 464 -22.31 -14.92 6.81
N ALA A 465 -21.00 -15.06 6.54
CA ALA A 465 -20.00 -15.26 7.59
C ALA A 465 -19.99 -14.10 8.61
N LYS A 466 -19.99 -12.87 8.11
CA LYS A 466 -19.98 -11.67 8.95
C LYS A 466 -21.29 -11.45 9.67
N MET A 467 -22.44 -11.70 9.04
CA MET A 467 -23.75 -11.48 9.66
C MET A 467 -23.90 -12.19 11.00
N LEU A 468 -23.42 -13.42 11.07
CA LEU A 468 -23.53 -14.25 12.26
C LEU A 468 -22.54 -13.84 13.37
N LEU A 469 -21.34 -13.43 13.01
CA LEU A 469 -20.28 -13.09 13.97
C LEU A 469 -20.27 -11.61 14.37
N GLU A 470 -20.49 -10.72 13.42
CA GLU A 470 -20.29 -9.28 13.54
C GLU A 470 -21.62 -8.53 13.70
N ASP A 471 -22.55 -8.64 12.75
CA ASP A 471 -23.70 -7.72 12.66
C ASP A 471 -24.79 -8.01 13.69
N ILE A 472 -25.21 -9.27 13.84
CA ILE A 472 -26.25 -9.64 14.82
C ILE A 472 -25.76 -9.37 16.25
N PRO A 473 -24.56 -9.82 16.67
CA PRO A 473 -24.10 -9.56 18.04
C PRO A 473 -23.90 -8.07 18.33
N SER A 474 -23.33 -7.30 17.39
CA SER A 474 -23.08 -5.88 17.61
C SER A 474 -24.37 -5.07 17.74
N THR A 475 -25.35 -5.32 16.86
CA THR A 475 -26.66 -4.65 16.92
C THR A 475 -27.46 -5.09 18.13
N LEU A 476 -27.36 -6.36 18.54
CA LEU A 476 -28.01 -6.85 19.75
C LEU A 476 -27.45 -6.18 21.00
N ILE A 477 -26.12 -6.09 21.14
CA ILE A 477 -25.47 -5.41 22.25
C ILE A 477 -25.89 -3.95 22.32
N TRP A 478 -25.83 -3.24 21.18
CA TRP A 478 -26.31 -1.86 21.09
C TRP A 478 -27.76 -1.74 21.55
N SER A 479 -28.66 -2.54 20.95
CA SER A 479 -30.08 -2.44 21.22
C SER A 479 -30.44 -2.79 22.65
N VAL A 480 -29.83 -3.81 23.26
CA VAL A 480 -30.08 -4.18 24.66
C VAL A 480 -29.66 -3.04 25.59
N ILE A 481 -28.45 -2.51 25.44
CA ILE A 481 -27.93 -1.46 26.32
C ILE A 481 -28.77 -0.18 26.20
N THR A 482 -28.96 0.32 24.98
CA THR A 482 -29.64 1.62 24.78
C THR A 482 -31.13 1.54 25.12
N PHE A 483 -31.82 0.45 24.77
CA PHE A 483 -33.26 0.31 25.02
C PHE A 483 -33.61 0.41 26.51
N TYR A 484 -32.86 -0.30 27.37
CA TYR A 484 -33.11 -0.30 28.81
C TYR A 484 -32.55 0.96 29.49
N MET A 485 -31.38 1.47 29.09
CA MET A 485 -30.79 2.68 29.70
C MET A 485 -31.58 3.95 29.37
N TRP A 486 -32.16 4.04 28.17
CA TRP A 486 -33.02 5.18 27.80
C TRP A 486 -34.44 5.07 28.39
N GLY A 487 -34.82 3.92 28.94
CA GLY A 487 -36.12 3.73 29.59
C GLY A 487 -37.29 3.48 28.64
N LEU A 488 -37.04 2.87 27.47
CA LEU A 488 -38.06 2.67 26.43
C LEU A 488 -39.05 1.52 26.72
N SER A 489 -38.79 0.70 27.74
CA SER A 489 -39.53 -0.54 28.01
C SER A 489 -41.00 -0.35 28.37
N GLY A 490 -41.44 0.87 28.72
CA GLY A 490 -42.82 1.17 29.09
C GLY A 490 -43.77 1.36 27.91
N SER A 491 -43.26 1.80 26.74
CA SER A 491 -44.09 2.19 25.59
C SER A 491 -43.60 1.65 24.24
N SER A 492 -42.42 1.03 24.19
CA SER A 492 -41.83 0.51 22.94
C SER A 492 -41.63 -0.99 22.95
N ASN A 493 -41.82 -1.62 21.78
CA ASN A 493 -41.50 -3.02 21.58
C ASN A 493 -40.01 -3.21 21.26
N PHE A 494 -39.32 -4.04 22.05
CA PHE A 494 -37.90 -4.34 21.85
C PHE A 494 -37.62 -5.05 20.52
N GLY A 495 -38.45 -6.01 20.11
CA GLY A 495 -38.23 -6.76 18.87
C GLY A 495 -38.23 -5.87 17.62
N ILE A 496 -39.13 -4.89 17.57
CA ILE A 496 -39.21 -3.90 16.49
C ILE A 496 -37.99 -2.98 16.53
N PHE A 497 -37.60 -2.52 17.71
CA PHE A 497 -36.41 -1.68 17.91
C PHE A 497 -35.13 -2.40 17.45
N PHE A 498 -34.95 -3.66 17.84
CA PHE A 498 -33.80 -4.48 17.41
C PHE A 498 -33.82 -4.74 15.90
N ALA A 499 -34.95 -5.16 15.34
CA ALA A 499 -35.06 -5.42 13.89
C ALA A 499 -34.75 -4.17 13.05
N ASN A 500 -35.21 -2.99 13.49
CA ASN A 500 -34.91 -1.73 12.82
C ASN A 500 -33.41 -1.40 12.86
N ASN A 501 -32.77 -1.51 14.03
CA ASN A 501 -31.32 -1.29 14.15
C ASN A 501 -30.51 -2.31 13.34
N LEU A 502 -30.94 -3.57 13.28
CA LEU A 502 -30.29 -4.60 12.47
C LEU A 502 -30.36 -4.26 10.98
N PHE A 503 -31.53 -3.89 10.44
CA PHE A 503 -31.64 -3.52 9.04
C PHE A 503 -30.86 -2.25 8.70
N LEU A 504 -30.87 -1.26 9.58
CA LEU A 504 -30.06 -0.05 9.42
C LEU A 504 -28.56 -0.38 9.32
N TYR A 505 -28.05 -1.23 10.23
CA TYR A 505 -26.65 -1.69 10.20
C TYR A 505 -26.31 -2.37 8.87
N MET A 506 -27.21 -3.24 8.41
CA MET A 506 -27.05 -4.00 7.18
C MET A 506 -27.09 -3.10 5.92
N ILE A 507 -27.94 -2.06 5.92
CA ILE A 507 -27.99 -1.05 4.85
C ILE A 507 -26.66 -0.30 4.77
N GLY A 508 -26.12 0.17 5.91
CA GLY A 508 -24.83 0.88 5.95
C GLY A 508 -23.69 0.04 5.37
N ILE A 509 -23.67 -1.27 5.67
CA ILE A 509 -22.68 -2.18 5.06
C ILE A 509 -22.93 -2.41 3.57
N ALA A 510 -24.18 -2.55 3.13
CA ALA A 510 -24.49 -2.70 1.70
C ALA A 510 -24.06 -1.45 0.91
N GLN A 511 -24.31 -0.26 1.46
CA GLN A 511 -23.89 1.03 0.93
C GLN A 511 -22.36 1.15 0.86
N ALA A 512 -21.63 0.62 1.84
CA ALA A 512 -20.16 0.58 1.84
C ALA A 512 -19.60 -0.12 0.58
N HIS A 513 -20.22 -1.23 0.17
CA HIS A 513 -19.80 -1.97 -1.02
C HIS A 513 -20.06 -1.16 -2.30
N SER A 514 -21.19 -0.47 -2.39
CA SER A 514 -21.47 0.44 -3.51
C SER A 514 -20.44 1.56 -3.59
N CYS A 515 -20.11 2.18 -2.45
CA CYS A 515 -19.12 3.24 -2.36
C CYS A 515 -17.71 2.75 -2.73
N PHE A 516 -17.33 1.55 -2.30
CA PHE A 516 -16.06 0.91 -2.66
C PHE A 516 -15.88 0.77 -4.19
N VAL A 517 -16.93 0.34 -4.89
CA VAL A 517 -16.91 0.17 -6.35
C VAL A 517 -16.95 1.51 -7.09
N LEU A 518 -17.79 2.45 -6.65
CA LEU A 518 -17.87 3.80 -7.25
C LEU A 518 -16.55 4.57 -7.05
N GLY A 519 -15.95 4.45 -5.88
CA GLY A 519 -14.65 5.04 -5.52
C GLY A 519 -13.44 4.42 -6.22
N GLY A 520 -13.65 3.44 -7.12
CA GLY A 520 -12.56 2.83 -7.88
C GLY A 520 -11.57 2.07 -7.02
N TYR A 521 -12.05 1.46 -5.94
CA TYR A 521 -11.26 0.66 -4.99
C TYR A 521 -10.25 1.47 -4.17
N LYS A 522 -10.31 2.80 -4.24
CA LYS A 522 -9.48 3.72 -3.45
C LYS A 522 -10.26 4.25 -2.24
N PHE A 523 -9.60 4.29 -1.09
CA PHE A 523 -10.21 4.75 0.16
C PHE A 523 -10.68 6.20 0.09
N SER A 524 -9.83 7.12 -0.39
CA SER A 524 -10.11 8.57 -0.43
C SER A 524 -11.36 8.94 -1.24
N THR A 525 -11.56 8.28 -2.39
CA THR A 525 -12.73 8.52 -3.23
C THR A 525 -13.96 7.79 -2.68
N ALA A 526 -13.80 6.58 -2.15
CA ALA A 526 -14.91 5.84 -1.55
C ALA A 526 -15.49 6.53 -0.32
N SER A 527 -14.63 7.08 0.57
CA SER A 527 -15.05 7.81 1.76
C SER A 527 -15.73 9.14 1.44
N LEU A 528 -15.32 9.81 0.35
CA LEU A 528 -16.03 10.99 -0.14
C LEU A 528 -17.45 10.64 -0.58
N ILE A 529 -17.58 9.58 -1.39
CA ILE A 529 -18.88 9.18 -1.94
C ILE A 529 -19.81 8.77 -0.82
N SER A 530 -19.31 8.01 0.17
CA SER A 530 -20.10 7.65 1.34
C SER A 530 -20.53 8.87 2.15
N GLY A 531 -19.64 9.85 2.36
CA GLY A 531 -19.99 11.11 3.03
C GLY A 531 -21.13 11.88 2.35
N ILE A 532 -21.15 11.92 1.01
CA ILE A 532 -22.23 12.57 0.24
C ILE A 532 -23.55 11.83 0.41
N PHE A 533 -23.56 10.51 0.19
CA PHE A 533 -24.77 9.71 0.34
C PHE A 533 -25.33 9.82 1.77
N TYR A 534 -24.45 9.67 2.76
CA TYR A 534 -24.78 9.78 4.16
C TYR A 534 -25.41 11.13 4.50
N GLN A 535 -24.83 12.23 3.99
CA GLN A 535 -25.37 13.56 4.26
C GLN A 535 -26.77 13.78 3.67
N ILE A 536 -27.05 13.21 2.49
CA ILE A 536 -28.38 13.25 1.89
C ILE A 536 -29.37 12.46 2.75
N GLU A 537 -28.99 11.26 3.21
CA GLU A 537 -29.82 10.44 4.09
C GLU A 537 -30.10 11.13 5.42
N ASN A 538 -29.08 11.74 6.02
CA ASN A 538 -29.17 12.49 7.26
C ASN A 538 -30.10 13.72 7.11
N SER A 539 -29.91 14.52 6.06
CA SER A 539 -30.75 15.72 5.81
C SER A 539 -32.21 15.37 5.49
N ALA A 540 -32.44 14.21 4.86
CA ALA A 540 -33.77 13.72 4.51
C ALA A 540 -34.47 12.93 5.62
N CYS A 541 -33.83 12.73 6.78
CA CYS A 541 -34.35 11.82 7.81
C CYS A 541 -35.64 12.29 8.48
N GLY A 542 -35.97 13.59 8.41
CA GLY A 542 -37.18 14.17 9.01
C GLY A 542 -37.02 14.78 10.41
N TYR A 543 -35.87 14.59 11.05
CA TYR A 543 -35.60 15.11 12.39
C TYR A 543 -35.26 16.60 12.40
N PHE A 544 -34.34 17.05 11.54
CA PHE A 544 -33.90 18.45 11.50
C PHE A 544 -34.82 19.38 10.72
N ILE A 545 -35.43 18.85 9.67
CA ILE A 545 -36.44 19.54 8.87
C ILE A 545 -37.66 18.63 8.84
N ASN A 546 -38.76 19.13 9.36
CA ASN A 546 -40.03 18.43 9.34
C ASN A 546 -40.42 18.09 7.90
N ALA A 547 -40.81 16.84 7.67
CA ALA A 547 -41.23 16.30 6.39
C ALA A 547 -42.35 17.09 5.69
N LYS A 548 -43.23 17.70 6.49
CA LYS A 548 -44.32 18.57 6.00
C LYS A 548 -43.77 19.90 5.48
N THR A 549 -42.72 20.40 6.10
CA THR A 549 -42.11 21.71 5.82
C THR A 549 -40.98 21.67 4.80
N MET A 550 -40.48 20.47 4.44
CA MET A 550 -39.44 20.29 3.43
C MET A 550 -39.81 21.00 2.11
N PRO A 551 -38.88 21.75 1.49
CA PRO A 551 -39.12 22.39 0.20
C PRO A 551 -39.56 21.36 -0.85
N VAL A 552 -40.51 21.76 -1.70
CA VAL A 552 -41.20 20.85 -2.64
C VAL A 552 -40.20 20.12 -3.56
N TYR A 553 -39.15 20.81 -4.00
CA TYR A 553 -38.16 20.28 -4.94
C TYR A 553 -37.22 19.22 -4.33
N VAL A 554 -36.97 19.21 -3.01
CA VAL A 554 -36.22 18.14 -2.33
C VAL A 554 -37.11 17.13 -1.62
N ARG A 555 -38.41 17.39 -1.49
CA ARG A 555 -39.34 16.55 -0.72
C ARG A 555 -39.38 15.09 -1.20
N TRP A 556 -39.12 14.82 -2.48
CA TRP A 556 -39.08 13.46 -3.02
C TRP A 556 -37.92 12.62 -2.45
N THR A 557 -36.85 13.28 -1.98
CA THR A 557 -35.64 12.60 -1.45
C THR A 557 -35.94 11.76 -0.22
N LYS A 558 -36.98 12.10 0.55
CA LYS A 558 -37.43 11.30 1.71
C LYS A 558 -37.83 9.86 1.32
N TYR A 559 -38.29 9.65 0.09
CA TYR A 559 -38.69 8.31 -0.38
C TYR A 559 -37.50 7.44 -0.79
N ILE A 560 -36.35 8.05 -1.08
CA ILE A 560 -35.12 7.32 -1.40
C ILE A 560 -34.17 7.22 -0.20
N ALA A 561 -34.38 8.03 0.84
CA ALA A 561 -33.55 8.03 2.03
C ALA A 561 -33.93 6.89 2.98
N SER A 562 -33.00 5.98 3.24
CA SER A 562 -33.23 4.86 4.17
C SER A 562 -33.49 5.36 5.60
N PHE A 563 -32.86 6.47 6.00
CA PHE A 563 -32.99 7.06 7.33
C PHE A 563 -34.40 7.56 7.63
N TRP A 564 -35.15 8.04 6.63
CA TRP A 564 -36.55 8.46 6.81
C TRP A 564 -37.43 7.31 7.32
N TYR A 565 -37.26 6.12 6.75
CA TYR A 565 -38.00 4.92 7.14
C TYR A 565 -37.53 4.39 8.50
N ASN A 566 -36.22 4.30 8.72
CA ASN A 566 -35.67 3.80 9.99
C ASN A 566 -36.02 4.73 11.17
N PHE A 567 -35.93 6.05 11.00
CA PHE A 567 -36.30 7.01 12.03
C PHE A 567 -37.82 7.01 12.28
N GLY A 568 -38.64 6.99 11.22
CA GLY A 568 -40.09 6.89 11.34
C GLY A 568 -40.57 5.64 12.07
N SER A 569 -39.94 4.49 11.81
CA SER A 569 -40.20 3.22 12.51
C SER A 569 -39.89 3.31 14.01
N LEU A 570 -38.73 3.88 14.37
CA LEU A 570 -38.32 4.05 15.77
C LEU A 570 -39.25 5.01 16.53
N ILE A 571 -39.56 6.15 15.92
CA ILE A 571 -40.46 7.16 16.49
C ILE A 571 -41.88 6.61 16.65
N SER A 572 -42.42 5.92 15.64
CA SER A 572 -43.75 5.31 15.74
C SER A 572 -43.79 4.18 16.78
N ASN A 573 -42.74 3.36 16.89
CA ASN A 573 -42.66 2.32 17.91
C ASN A 573 -42.64 2.87 19.36
N HIS A 574 -42.26 4.14 19.57
CA HIS A 574 -42.25 4.74 20.90
C HIS A 574 -43.44 5.65 21.19
N PHE A 575 -43.75 6.57 20.28
CA PHE A 575 -44.67 7.67 20.55
C PHE A 575 -46.14 7.38 20.21
N THR A 576 -46.48 6.19 19.69
CA THR A 576 -47.88 5.87 19.37
C THR A 576 -48.76 5.83 20.62
N ASP A 577 -48.29 5.18 21.69
CA ASP A 577 -49.04 5.00 22.96
C ASP A 577 -48.36 5.72 24.15
N TYR A 578 -47.48 6.69 23.87
CA TYR A 578 -46.71 7.40 24.90
C TYR A 578 -47.45 8.64 25.42
N MET A 579 -47.38 8.86 26.74
CA MET A 579 -47.84 10.08 27.40
C MET A 579 -46.81 10.59 28.40
N GLY A 580 -46.49 11.89 28.33
CA GLY A 580 -45.54 12.58 29.22
C GLY A 580 -46.13 13.06 30.54
N ASP A 581 -45.27 13.64 31.39
CA ASP A 581 -45.59 14.13 32.74
C ASP A 581 -46.23 15.54 32.65
N CYS A 582 -47.52 15.61 32.34
CA CYS A 582 -48.26 16.88 32.28
C CYS A 582 -48.90 17.25 33.62
N ILE A 583 -48.89 18.56 33.97
CA ILE A 583 -49.46 19.11 35.23
C ILE A 583 -50.59 20.12 34.91
N GLY A 584 -51.44 19.83 33.92
CA GLY A 584 -52.47 20.75 33.40
C GLY A 584 -53.78 20.08 32.99
N THR A 585 -54.67 20.83 32.34
CA THR A 585 -55.92 20.31 31.76
C THR A 585 -55.67 19.49 30.49
N ALA A 586 -56.61 18.63 30.08
CA ALA A 586 -56.41 17.68 28.98
C ALA A 586 -55.96 18.34 27.65
N ASP A 587 -56.44 19.55 27.35
CA ASP A 587 -56.08 20.30 26.14
C ASP A 587 -54.68 20.93 26.23
N GLU A 588 -54.26 21.42 27.41
CA GLU A 588 -52.89 21.91 27.66
C GLU A 588 -51.86 20.77 27.63
N CYS A 589 -52.31 19.54 27.90
CA CYS A 589 -51.47 18.35 27.91
C CYS A 589 -51.25 17.71 26.54
N TYR A 590 -51.92 18.18 25.48
CA TYR A 590 -51.76 17.61 24.14
C TYR A 590 -50.30 17.67 23.67
N GLU A 591 -49.55 18.74 23.98
CA GLU A 591 -48.12 18.88 23.62
C GLU A 591 -47.21 17.83 24.29
N TYR A 592 -47.67 17.21 25.40
CA TYR A 592 -46.96 16.14 26.11
C TYR A 592 -47.32 14.74 25.59
N SER A 593 -48.32 14.64 24.71
CA SER A 593 -48.72 13.38 24.09
C SER A 593 -47.78 12.98 22.96
N GLY A 594 -47.52 11.68 22.80
CA GLY A 594 -46.75 11.19 21.66
C GLY A 594 -47.44 11.42 20.31
N GLN A 595 -48.77 11.62 20.32
CA GLN A 595 -49.53 11.98 19.12
C GLN A 595 -49.12 13.36 18.58
N ALA A 596 -49.00 14.36 19.44
CA ALA A 596 -48.53 15.69 19.05
C ALA A 596 -47.11 15.64 18.47
N VAL A 597 -46.24 14.77 19.00
CA VAL A 597 -44.88 14.55 18.47
C VAL A 597 -44.91 13.93 17.06
N LEU A 598 -45.76 12.92 16.83
CA LEU A 598 -45.92 12.28 15.52
C LEU A 598 -46.48 13.25 14.48
N ASP A 599 -47.50 14.02 14.85
CA ASP A 599 -48.15 15.00 13.99
C ASP A 599 -47.21 16.18 13.68
N SER A 600 -46.41 16.59 14.67
CA SER A 600 -45.32 17.55 14.55
C SER A 600 -44.26 17.09 13.54
N LEU A 601 -43.73 15.88 13.66
CA LEU A 601 -42.67 15.38 12.76
C LEU A 601 -43.19 14.90 11.40
N GLY A 602 -44.51 14.68 11.28
CA GLY A 602 -45.17 14.26 10.05
C GLY A 602 -45.12 12.75 9.80
N TYR A 603 -45.10 11.93 10.86
CA TYR A 603 -45.13 10.47 10.77
C TYR A 603 -46.51 9.88 11.08
N PRO A 604 -46.94 8.82 10.36
CA PRO A 604 -48.20 8.14 10.67
C PRO A 604 -48.10 7.30 11.95
N ARG A 605 -49.26 7.03 12.56
CA ARG A 605 -49.41 6.15 13.73
C ARG A 605 -49.27 4.68 13.32
N HIS A 606 -48.76 3.84 14.22
CA HIS A 606 -48.48 2.40 13.98
C HIS A 606 -47.68 2.10 12.68
N TRP A 607 -46.83 3.02 12.26
CA TRP A 607 -46.08 2.95 11.00
C TRP A 607 -44.69 2.34 11.20
N TYR A 608 -44.63 1.08 11.64
CA TYR A 608 -43.37 0.34 11.85
C TYR A 608 -43.19 -0.85 10.89
N THR A 609 -44.27 -1.51 10.44
CA THR A 609 -44.16 -2.68 9.55
C THR A 609 -43.72 -2.33 8.13
N VAL A 610 -44.35 -1.33 7.51
CA VAL A 610 -44.02 -0.87 6.16
C VAL A 610 -42.58 -0.38 6.06
N PRO A 611 -42.08 0.49 6.97
CA PRO A 611 -40.67 0.88 6.97
C PRO A 611 -39.69 -0.28 7.09
N LEU A 612 -39.96 -1.30 7.92
CA LEU A 612 -39.08 -2.46 8.04
C LEU A 612 -38.97 -3.24 6.73
N CYS A 613 -40.09 -3.45 6.02
CA CYS A 613 -40.09 -4.09 4.70
C CYS A 613 -39.30 -3.26 3.67
N VAL A 614 -39.46 -1.93 3.67
CA VAL A 614 -38.73 -1.03 2.78
C VAL A 614 -37.23 -1.05 3.10
N SER A 615 -36.84 -1.06 4.37
CA SER A 615 -35.44 -1.19 4.80
C SER A 615 -34.81 -2.51 4.31
N LEU A 616 -35.55 -3.63 4.36
CA LEU A 616 -35.09 -4.90 3.79
C LEU A 616 -34.89 -4.81 2.27
N CYS A 617 -35.81 -4.14 1.56
CA CYS A 617 -35.67 -3.88 0.12
C CYS A 617 -34.44 -3.01 -0.20
N TRP A 618 -34.14 -1.99 0.61
CA TRP A 618 -32.94 -1.17 0.45
C TRP A 618 -31.66 -1.98 0.62
N PHE A 619 -31.61 -2.84 1.64
CA PHE A 619 -30.48 -3.74 1.86
C PHE A 619 -30.22 -4.60 0.61
N ILE A 620 -31.24 -5.27 0.08
CA ILE A 620 -31.12 -6.09 -1.13
C ILE A 620 -30.73 -5.22 -2.34
N GLY A 621 -31.36 -4.05 -2.48
CA GLY A 621 -31.14 -3.10 -3.57
C GLY A 621 -29.70 -2.61 -3.66
N PHE A 622 -29.08 -2.21 -2.56
CA PHE A 622 -27.68 -1.77 -2.53
C PHE A 622 -26.70 -2.90 -2.89
N TYR A 623 -27.00 -4.14 -2.52
CA TYR A 623 -26.20 -5.30 -2.94
C TYR A 623 -26.30 -5.55 -4.45
N LEU A 624 -27.52 -5.54 -5.00
CA LEU A 624 -27.73 -5.68 -6.45
C LEU A 624 -27.08 -4.53 -7.21
N LEU A 625 -27.18 -3.31 -6.70
CA LEU A 625 -26.51 -2.13 -7.25
C LEU A 625 -24.98 -2.31 -7.24
N SER A 626 -24.40 -2.78 -6.14
CA SER A 626 -22.96 -3.04 -6.04
C SER A 626 -22.50 -4.06 -7.09
N MET A 627 -23.26 -5.13 -7.31
CA MET A 627 -22.99 -6.13 -8.35
C MET A 627 -23.09 -5.54 -9.76
N ALA A 628 -24.14 -4.77 -10.04
CA ALA A 628 -24.33 -4.11 -11.33
C ALA A 628 -23.22 -3.09 -11.61
N LEU A 629 -22.87 -2.26 -10.62
CA LEU A 629 -21.78 -1.28 -10.73
C LEU A 629 -20.44 -1.94 -11.01
N PHE A 630 -20.17 -3.08 -10.36
CA PHE A 630 -18.94 -3.82 -10.62
C PHE A 630 -18.90 -4.32 -12.06
N TRP A 631 -20.02 -4.89 -12.53
CA TRP A 631 -20.18 -5.37 -13.91
C TRP A 631 -19.98 -4.24 -14.93
N PHE A 632 -20.60 -3.07 -14.72
CA PHE A 632 -20.44 -1.91 -15.60
C PHE A 632 -19.01 -1.35 -15.56
N ARG A 633 -18.40 -1.25 -14.37
CA ARG A 633 -17.06 -0.69 -14.21
C ARG A 633 -15.99 -1.58 -14.83
N GLU A 634 -16.13 -2.89 -14.73
CA GLU A 634 -15.23 -3.84 -15.39
C GLU A 634 -15.23 -3.64 -16.91
N ARG A 635 -16.41 -3.45 -17.50
CA ARG A 635 -16.54 -3.16 -18.93
C ARG A 635 -15.93 -1.80 -19.33
N ARG A 636 -15.97 -0.80 -18.44
CA ARG A 636 -15.38 0.54 -18.64
C ARG A 636 -13.87 0.61 -18.38
N ASN A 637 -13.34 -0.09 -17.37
CA ASN A 637 -11.92 -0.03 -17.03
C ASN A 637 -11.02 -0.53 -18.17
N THR A 638 -11.51 -1.47 -18.98
CA THR A 638 -10.88 -1.90 -20.24
C THR A 638 -10.69 -0.74 -21.23
N VAL A 639 -11.52 0.31 -21.14
CA VAL A 639 -11.51 1.51 -21.98
C VAL A 639 -10.71 2.65 -21.31
N GLN A 640 -10.79 2.82 -19.99
CA GLN A 640 -10.25 4.00 -19.29
C GLN A 640 -8.75 3.93 -18.94
N ILE A 641 -8.21 2.73 -18.65
CA ILE A 641 -6.75 2.51 -18.43
C ILE A 641 -5.94 2.96 -19.66
N VAL A 642 -6.59 2.96 -20.81
CA VAL A 642 -6.02 3.29 -22.09
C VAL A 642 -5.96 4.80 -22.33
N LYS A 643 -6.97 5.55 -21.85
CA LYS A 643 -7.00 7.03 -21.87
C LYS A 643 -6.06 7.68 -20.86
N GLU A 644 -5.95 7.17 -19.64
CA GLU A 644 -5.07 7.75 -18.61
C GLU A 644 -3.58 7.52 -18.88
N ARG A 645 -3.22 6.37 -19.48
CA ARG A 645 -1.86 6.08 -19.95
C ARG A 645 -1.42 7.03 -21.08
N GLY A 646 -2.37 7.48 -21.91
CA GLY A 646 -2.14 8.51 -22.94
C GLY A 646 -2.07 9.94 -22.38
N ALA A 647 -2.91 10.29 -21.41
CA ALA A 647 -2.99 11.64 -20.85
C ALA A 647 -1.83 12.00 -19.89
N LYS A 648 -1.34 11.06 -19.07
CA LYS A 648 -0.18 11.31 -18.18
C LYS A 648 1.15 11.33 -18.94
N ARG A 649 1.25 10.61 -20.06
CA ARG A 649 2.41 10.67 -20.96
C ARG A 649 2.40 11.93 -21.86
N LYS A 650 1.23 12.53 -22.08
CA LYS A 650 1.03 13.87 -22.68
C LYS A 650 1.73 14.98 -21.89
N ASN A 651 1.73 14.89 -20.55
CA ASN A 651 2.45 15.85 -19.69
C ASN A 651 3.97 15.58 -19.62
N MET A 652 4.40 14.36 -19.94
CA MET A 652 5.81 13.95 -19.95
C MET A 652 6.53 14.39 -21.24
N LEU A 653 5.81 14.52 -22.36
CA LEU A 653 6.37 14.96 -23.66
C LEU A 653 6.43 16.48 -23.85
N ASN A 654 5.66 17.28 -23.09
CA ASN A 654 5.71 18.75 -23.20
C ASN A 654 6.91 19.39 -22.47
N PHE A 655 7.74 18.61 -21.78
CA PHE A 655 8.94 19.10 -21.08
C PHE A 655 10.24 18.62 -21.72
N GLN A 656 10.16 17.99 -22.90
CA GLN A 656 11.29 17.35 -23.59
C GLN A 656 11.84 18.17 -24.76
N VAL A 657 11.43 19.44 -24.88
CA VAL A 657 11.95 20.40 -25.86
C VAL A 657 12.37 21.67 -25.13
N LEU A 658 13.49 21.61 -24.41
CA LEU A 658 14.41 22.74 -24.30
C LEU A 658 15.76 22.24 -23.77
N ASN A 659 16.81 22.67 -24.47
CA ASN A 659 18.23 22.67 -24.13
C ASN A 659 19.08 21.51 -24.66
N GLU A 660 19.64 21.73 -25.85
CA GLU A 660 21.04 21.44 -26.14
C GLU A 660 21.86 22.71 -25.86
N VAL A 661 22.70 22.69 -24.82
CA VAL A 661 23.94 23.47 -24.78
C VAL A 661 25.00 22.55 -24.23
N ILE A 662 25.93 22.18 -25.10
CA ILE A 662 27.10 21.36 -24.79
C ILE A 662 28.08 22.25 -24.03
N VAL A 663 28.38 21.90 -22.77
CA VAL A 663 29.47 22.50 -22.00
C VAL A 663 30.56 21.44 -21.81
N LYS A 664 31.76 21.76 -22.33
CA LYS A 664 32.98 20.96 -22.15
C LYS A 664 33.43 21.01 -20.68
N PRO A 665 34.03 19.94 -20.14
CA PRO A 665 34.49 19.92 -18.76
C PRO A 665 35.80 20.72 -18.64
N GLU A 666 35.79 21.80 -17.85
CA GLU A 666 37.01 22.40 -17.32
C GLU A 666 37.31 21.83 -15.93
N ASN A 667 38.59 21.52 -15.75
CA ASN A 667 39.19 20.96 -14.54
C ASN A 667 38.94 21.87 -13.33
N SER A 668 38.14 21.42 -12.37
CA SER A 668 38.01 22.06 -11.05
C SER A 668 38.64 21.15 -9.98
N ALA A 669 39.95 21.32 -9.82
CA ALA A 669 40.69 20.84 -8.68
C ALA A 669 40.57 21.85 -7.53
N LEU A 670 39.54 21.73 -6.69
CA LEU A 670 39.49 22.38 -5.38
C LEU A 670 38.68 21.51 -4.40
N VAL A 671 39.29 20.43 -3.94
CA VAL A 671 38.85 19.73 -2.71
C VAL A 671 39.95 19.95 -1.67
N ASN A 672 39.67 20.78 -0.68
CA ASN A 672 40.48 20.86 0.53
C ASN A 672 40.50 19.47 1.18
N LYS A 673 41.67 18.84 1.13
CA LYS A 673 42.01 17.62 1.87
C LYS A 673 42.19 17.98 3.34
N ASP A 674 41.09 18.07 4.07
CA ASP A 674 41.16 18.01 5.53
C ASP A 674 41.25 16.53 5.95
N ALA A 675 42.29 16.24 6.74
CA ALA A 675 42.76 14.97 7.29
C ALA A 675 41.89 13.72 7.02
N VAL A 676 42.40 12.82 6.19
CA VAL A 676 41.87 11.47 5.98
C VAL A 676 42.09 10.64 7.25
N THR A 677 41.12 10.63 8.17
CA THR A 677 41.06 9.64 9.24
C THR A 677 40.37 8.38 8.71
N ASN A 678 41.14 7.31 8.53
CA ASN A 678 40.61 5.98 8.26
C ASN A 678 39.66 5.56 9.40
N VAL A 679 38.48 5.03 9.06
CA VAL A 679 37.47 4.62 10.07
C VAL A 679 37.35 3.10 10.09
N GLN A 680 37.99 2.46 11.05
CA GLN A 680 37.87 1.03 11.35
C GLN A 680 36.77 0.80 12.39
N LEU A 681 35.86 -0.14 12.13
CA LEU A 681 34.76 -0.47 13.02
C LEU A 681 34.97 -1.90 13.57
N SER A 682 35.06 -2.04 14.89
CA SER A 682 35.32 -3.33 15.55
C SER A 682 34.24 -3.68 16.57
N LEU A 683 33.83 -4.94 16.57
CA LEU A 683 32.83 -5.53 17.45
C LEU A 683 33.53 -6.50 18.40
N LYS A 684 33.23 -6.43 19.70
CA LYS A 684 33.72 -7.39 20.70
C LYS A 684 32.57 -7.97 21.52
N ASN A 685 32.48 -9.30 21.54
CA ASN A 685 31.55 -10.13 22.31
C ASN A 685 30.10 -9.71 22.16
N ILE A 686 29.64 -9.53 20.92
CA ILE A 686 28.27 -9.09 20.64
C ILE A 686 27.32 -10.28 20.66
N SER A 687 26.36 -10.22 21.59
CA SER A 687 25.31 -11.23 21.74
C SER A 687 23.94 -10.58 21.77
N LEU A 688 23.03 -11.07 20.92
CA LEU A 688 21.65 -10.60 20.79
C LEU A 688 20.69 -11.74 21.11
N ALA A 689 19.81 -11.57 22.09
CA ALA A 689 18.78 -12.55 22.45
C ALA A 689 17.41 -11.89 22.60
N LEU A 690 16.34 -12.61 22.23
CA LEU A 690 14.96 -12.15 22.39
C LEU A 690 14.55 -12.15 23.86
N LYS A 691 14.07 -11.00 24.36
CA LYS A 691 13.46 -10.87 25.69
C LYS A 691 12.06 -11.48 25.70
N SER A 692 11.67 -12.11 26.81
CA SER A 692 10.30 -12.61 26.97
C SER A 692 9.34 -11.43 27.14
N SER A 693 8.24 -11.40 26.37
CA SER A 693 7.16 -10.43 26.59
C SER A 693 6.28 -10.94 27.74
N LEU A 694 6.47 -10.37 28.93
CA LEU A 694 5.71 -10.71 30.14
C LEU A 694 4.18 -10.65 29.94
N LEU A 695 3.70 -9.66 29.18
CA LEU A 695 2.26 -9.39 28.99
C LEU A 695 1.56 -10.38 28.05
N LYS A 696 2.23 -10.87 27.00
CA LYS A 696 1.63 -11.87 26.08
C LYS A 696 1.66 -13.28 26.66
N ASN A 697 2.68 -13.62 27.45
CA ASN A 697 2.88 -14.98 27.93
C ASN A 697 1.98 -15.34 29.13
N GLN A 698 1.61 -14.37 29.98
CA GLN A 698 0.65 -14.61 31.06
C GLN A 698 -0.75 -14.97 30.54
N ILE A 699 -1.14 -14.46 29.37
CA ILE A 699 -2.47 -14.72 28.79
C ILE A 699 -2.49 -16.02 27.97
N LEU A 700 -1.36 -16.41 27.34
CA LEU A 700 -1.31 -17.56 26.42
C LEU A 700 -0.65 -18.84 26.94
N ARG A 701 -0.09 -18.88 28.18
CA ARG A 701 0.56 -20.07 28.80
C ARG A 701 1.45 -20.89 27.84
N ARG A 702 2.15 -20.24 26.90
CA ARG A 702 3.11 -20.93 26.02
C ARG A 702 4.51 -20.84 26.63
N PRO A 703 5.28 -21.94 26.69
CA PRO A 703 6.67 -21.88 27.12
C PRO A 703 7.46 -21.05 26.10
N PHE A 704 8.07 -19.96 26.57
CA PHE A 704 8.95 -19.12 25.75
C PHE A 704 10.38 -19.61 25.93
N THR A 705 10.95 -20.22 24.90
CA THR A 705 12.38 -20.49 24.84
C THR A 705 13.08 -19.24 24.29
N PRO A 706 14.01 -18.62 25.06
CA PRO A 706 14.78 -17.49 24.55
C PRO A 706 15.61 -17.96 23.36
N LYS A 707 15.31 -17.43 22.18
CA LYS A 707 16.08 -17.70 20.96
C LYS A 707 17.21 -16.68 20.86
N THR A 708 18.44 -17.16 20.97
CA THR A 708 19.65 -16.38 20.68
C THR A 708 19.72 -16.15 19.17
N ILE A 709 19.90 -14.89 18.74
CA ILE A 709 19.96 -14.52 17.33
C ILE A 709 21.42 -14.39 16.88
N LEU A 710 22.26 -13.75 17.69
CA LEU A 710 23.71 -13.62 17.48
C LEU A 710 24.42 -14.02 18.77
N ASN A 711 25.53 -14.76 18.67
CA ASN A 711 26.26 -15.26 19.82
C ASN A 711 27.76 -14.97 19.69
N ASN A 712 28.29 -14.17 20.61
CA ASN A 712 29.71 -13.85 20.77
C ASN A 712 30.41 -13.44 19.45
N ILE A 713 29.84 -12.46 18.74
CA ILE A 713 30.42 -11.95 17.50
C ILE A 713 31.54 -10.98 17.80
N ASP A 714 32.73 -11.34 17.31
CA ASP A 714 33.96 -10.57 17.39
C ASP A 714 34.51 -10.37 15.96
N VAL A 715 34.41 -9.16 15.42
CA VAL A 715 34.79 -8.86 14.03
C VAL A 715 35.35 -7.45 13.93
N SER A 716 36.32 -7.23 13.04
CA SER A 716 36.80 -5.89 12.70
C SER A 716 36.69 -5.58 11.20
N PHE A 717 35.94 -4.55 10.84
CA PHE A 717 35.78 -4.03 9.48
C PHE A 717 36.77 -2.89 9.22
N LYS A 718 37.59 -3.03 8.18
CA LYS A 718 38.61 -2.05 7.77
C LYS A 718 38.08 -1.19 6.59
N PRO A 719 38.69 -0.02 6.30
CA PRO A 719 38.40 0.72 5.06
C PRO A 719 38.54 -0.19 3.84
N GLY A 720 37.60 -0.10 2.91
CA GLY A 720 37.42 -1.09 1.85
C GLY A 720 36.01 -1.68 1.80
N VAL A 721 35.81 -2.64 0.90
CA VAL A 721 34.56 -3.38 0.72
C VAL A 721 34.59 -4.65 1.54
N ASN A 722 33.79 -4.67 2.61
CA ASN A 722 33.63 -5.81 3.51
C ASN A 722 32.29 -6.50 3.23
N ALA A 723 32.32 -7.80 2.93
CA ALA A 723 31.14 -8.59 2.64
C ALA A 723 30.75 -9.48 3.82
N ILE A 724 29.47 -9.48 4.18
CA ILE A 724 28.87 -10.42 5.14
C ILE A 724 28.10 -11.47 4.35
N MET A 725 28.53 -12.72 4.47
CA MET A 725 27.96 -13.88 3.79
C MET A 725 27.41 -14.89 4.81
N GLY A 726 26.46 -15.71 4.38
CA GLY A 726 25.90 -16.78 5.21
C GLY A 726 24.50 -17.18 4.77
N ALA A 727 24.03 -18.34 5.23
CA ALA A 727 22.73 -18.86 4.84
C ALA A 727 21.54 -17.95 5.28
N SER A 728 20.39 -18.16 4.67
CA SER A 728 19.14 -17.48 5.05
C SER A 728 18.82 -17.74 6.53
N GLY A 729 18.65 -16.67 7.32
CA GLY A 729 18.40 -16.75 8.76
C GLY A 729 19.64 -16.79 9.67
N SER A 730 20.87 -16.66 9.14
CA SER A 730 22.11 -16.69 9.94
C SER A 730 22.37 -15.43 10.80
N GLY A 731 21.52 -14.40 10.71
CA GLY A 731 21.64 -13.17 11.50
C GLY A 731 22.19 -11.93 10.78
N LYS A 732 22.53 -12.03 9.49
CA LYS A 732 23.08 -10.93 8.63
C LYS A 732 22.36 -9.57 8.77
N THR A 733 21.09 -9.51 8.39
CA THR A 733 20.26 -8.29 8.49
C THR A 733 20.10 -7.82 9.95
N THR A 734 20.11 -8.75 10.92
CA THR A 734 20.04 -8.39 12.34
C THR A 734 21.33 -7.69 12.79
N LEU A 735 22.50 -8.16 12.33
CA LEU A 735 23.78 -7.53 12.57
C LEU A 735 23.86 -6.14 11.95
N LEU A 736 23.40 -5.95 10.70
CA LEU A 736 23.32 -4.62 10.08
C LEU A 736 22.35 -3.68 10.82
N ASN A 737 21.19 -4.17 11.24
CA ASN A 737 20.24 -3.38 12.03
C ASN A 737 20.81 -2.98 13.40
N PHE A 738 21.67 -3.82 13.98
CA PHE A 738 22.42 -3.48 15.19
C PHE A 738 23.47 -2.39 14.92
N LEU A 739 24.27 -2.54 13.85
CA LEU A 739 25.29 -1.56 13.45
C LEU A 739 24.71 -0.19 13.09
N THR A 740 23.45 -0.13 12.67
CA THR A 740 22.75 1.13 12.37
C THR A 740 22.03 1.74 13.57
N GLY A 741 22.01 1.07 14.73
CA GLY A 741 21.25 1.50 15.91
C GLY A 741 19.73 1.37 15.74
N ARG A 742 19.25 0.53 14.81
CA ARG A 742 17.82 0.32 14.52
C ARG A 742 17.19 -0.85 15.31
N THR A 743 18.00 -1.61 16.05
CA THR A 743 17.53 -2.70 16.90
C THR A 743 16.68 -2.20 18.08
N ARG A 744 15.47 -2.74 18.24
CA ARG A 744 14.57 -2.39 19.35
C ARG A 744 15.08 -2.99 20.68
N THR A 745 15.73 -2.16 21.49
CA THR A 745 16.24 -2.47 22.84
C THR A 745 15.17 -2.98 23.81
N SER A 746 13.90 -2.63 23.59
CA SER A 746 12.76 -3.13 24.35
C SER A 746 12.47 -4.62 24.16
N LEU A 747 12.80 -5.19 22.99
CA LEU A 747 12.51 -6.59 22.66
C LEU A 747 13.76 -7.49 22.65
N ILE A 748 14.96 -6.90 22.59
CA ILE A 748 16.21 -7.63 22.42
C ILE A 748 17.19 -7.21 23.53
N SER A 749 17.83 -8.19 24.20
CA SER A 749 18.97 -7.94 25.07
C SER A 749 20.23 -7.84 24.23
N ILE A 750 20.99 -6.77 24.45
CA ILE A 750 22.24 -6.46 23.74
C ILE A 750 23.36 -6.54 24.75
N ASN A 751 24.30 -7.47 24.54
CA ASN A 751 25.56 -7.54 25.27
C ASN A 751 26.72 -7.32 24.29
N GLY A 752 27.83 -6.76 24.77
CA GLY A 752 29.04 -6.50 23.97
C GLY A 752 29.38 -5.02 23.85
N SER A 753 30.50 -4.72 23.17
CA SER A 753 31.00 -3.36 22.96
C SER A 753 31.40 -3.14 21.52
N VAL A 754 31.18 -1.91 21.04
CA VAL A 754 31.53 -1.48 19.67
C VAL A 754 32.64 -0.43 19.79
N PHE A 755 33.69 -0.61 18.98
CA PHE A 755 34.84 0.27 18.93
C PHE A 755 34.95 0.90 17.54
N LEU A 756 35.35 2.16 17.48
CA LEU A 756 35.74 2.86 16.26
C LEU A 756 37.18 3.33 16.45
N ASN A 757 38.07 2.89 15.57
CA ASN A 757 39.53 3.11 15.70
C ASN A 757 40.04 2.76 17.12
N ASN A 758 39.63 1.60 17.65
CA ASN A 758 39.95 1.10 18.99
C ASN A 758 39.39 1.93 20.17
N GLN A 759 38.55 2.94 19.93
CA GLN A 759 37.85 3.67 21.00
C GLN A 759 36.39 3.20 21.15
N PRO A 760 35.90 2.96 22.38
CA PRO A 760 34.53 2.50 22.60
C PRO A 760 33.52 3.61 22.27
N ILE A 761 32.50 3.26 21.48
CA ILE A 761 31.40 4.17 21.12
C ILE A 761 30.07 3.62 21.61
N PRO A 762 29.19 4.46 22.18
CA PRO A 762 27.85 4.03 22.55
C PRO A 762 27.03 3.66 21.31
N VAL A 763 26.28 2.56 21.38
CA VAL A 763 25.43 2.05 20.28
C VAL A 763 24.48 3.12 19.72
N SER A 764 24.01 4.04 20.57
CA SER A 764 23.13 5.16 20.18
C SER A 764 23.77 6.17 19.22
N SER A 765 25.11 6.22 19.14
CA SER A 765 25.85 7.12 18.25
C SER A 765 26.18 6.49 16.90
N LEU A 766 26.05 5.17 16.75
CA LEU A 766 26.38 4.47 15.50
C LEU A 766 25.53 4.96 14.32
N GLY A 767 24.21 5.09 14.52
CA GLY A 767 23.30 5.59 13.49
C GLY A 767 23.62 7.01 12.98
N LYS A 768 24.36 7.82 13.76
CA LYS A 768 24.80 9.16 13.35
C LYS A 768 26.03 9.14 12.45
N ILE A 769 26.82 8.06 12.47
CA ILE A 769 28.05 7.90 11.69
C ILE A 769 27.78 7.07 10.43
N THR A 770 26.90 6.07 10.53
CA THR A 770 26.60 5.12 9.46
C THR A 770 25.47 5.60 8.55
N SER A 771 25.56 5.39 7.23
CA SER A 771 24.40 5.42 6.33
C SER A 771 23.94 4.01 6.01
N TYR A 772 22.63 3.82 5.81
CA TYR A 772 22.06 2.49 5.63
C TYR A 772 21.10 2.45 4.44
N VAL A 773 21.34 1.50 3.55
CA VAL A 773 20.42 1.13 2.47
C VAL A 773 19.62 -0.08 2.96
N VAL A 774 18.33 0.15 3.23
CA VAL A 774 17.37 -0.89 3.65
C VAL A 774 17.11 -1.84 2.48
N GLN A 775 16.75 -3.11 2.76
CA GLN A 775 16.38 -4.08 1.73
C GLN A 775 15.18 -3.63 0.86
N ASP A 776 14.13 -3.04 1.46
CA ASP A 776 12.93 -2.60 0.75
C ASP A 776 13.02 -1.15 0.23
N ASP A 777 12.80 -0.96 -1.08
CA ASP A 777 12.79 0.37 -1.73
C ASP A 777 11.42 1.07 -1.70
N ASN A 778 10.45 0.55 -0.94
CA ASN A 778 9.07 1.05 -0.84
C ASN A 778 8.93 2.44 -0.18
N VAL A 779 10.05 3.03 0.23
CA VAL A 779 10.16 4.35 0.89
C VAL A 779 10.06 5.51 -0.10
N LEU A 780 10.38 5.25 -1.35
CA LEU A 780 10.45 6.27 -2.38
C LEU A 780 9.05 6.79 -2.75
N ILE A 781 8.88 8.11 -2.85
CA ILE A 781 7.58 8.71 -3.19
C ILE A 781 7.21 8.35 -4.65
N PRO A 782 6.10 7.63 -4.90
CA PRO A 782 5.76 7.14 -6.24
C PRO A 782 5.50 8.23 -7.29
N THR A 783 5.06 9.42 -6.85
CA THR A 783 4.63 10.54 -7.72
C THR A 783 5.77 11.48 -8.10
N LEU A 784 6.94 11.37 -7.47
CA LEU A 784 8.13 12.16 -7.79
C LEU A 784 8.98 11.45 -8.84
N THR A 785 9.75 12.25 -9.60
CA THR A 785 10.76 11.70 -10.52
C THR A 785 12.05 11.35 -9.79
N VAL A 786 12.91 10.56 -10.44
CA VAL A 786 14.24 10.23 -9.91
C VAL A 786 15.05 11.49 -9.59
N ARG A 787 15.12 12.45 -10.52
CA ARG A 787 15.83 13.72 -10.35
C ARG A 787 15.29 14.53 -9.18
N GLU A 788 13.96 14.66 -9.09
CA GLU A 788 13.32 15.41 -8.00
C GLU A 788 13.57 14.76 -6.65
N THR A 789 13.52 13.44 -6.58
CA THR A 789 13.76 12.68 -5.36
C THR A 789 15.20 12.90 -4.90
N LEU A 790 16.17 12.79 -5.79
CA LEU A 790 17.58 13.05 -5.48
C LEU A 790 17.81 14.52 -5.14
N GLU A 791 17.14 15.46 -5.79
CA GLU A 791 17.26 16.89 -5.50
C GLU A 791 16.74 17.25 -4.10
N TYR A 792 15.55 16.78 -3.72
CA TYR A 792 15.04 16.99 -2.37
C TYR A 792 15.93 16.30 -1.32
N GLN A 793 16.38 15.08 -1.58
CA GLN A 793 17.30 14.38 -0.66
C GLN A 793 18.66 15.09 -0.56
N ALA A 794 19.18 15.64 -1.66
CA ALA A 794 20.43 16.39 -1.68
C ALA A 794 20.31 17.68 -0.85
N ARG A 795 19.22 18.44 -0.99
CA ARG A 795 18.97 19.65 -0.18
C ARG A 795 18.83 19.34 1.32
N LEU A 796 18.34 18.16 1.67
CA LEU A 796 18.17 17.72 3.07
C LEU A 796 19.46 17.16 3.69
N ARG A 797 20.30 16.51 2.88
CA ARG A 797 21.49 15.76 3.36
C ARG A 797 22.79 16.55 3.21
N LEU A 798 22.94 17.34 2.15
CA LEU A 798 24.15 18.12 1.88
C LEU A 798 24.18 19.43 2.68
N PRO A 799 25.38 19.88 3.10
CA PRO A 799 25.55 21.16 3.76
C PRO A 799 25.20 22.31 2.81
N VAL A 800 24.71 23.42 3.38
CA VAL A 800 24.29 24.63 2.65
C VAL A 800 25.36 25.15 1.68
N SER A 801 26.64 25.03 2.02
CA SER A 801 27.76 25.43 1.16
C SER A 801 27.79 24.69 -0.19
N ARG A 802 27.29 23.45 -0.25
CA ARG A 802 27.24 22.64 -1.48
C ARG A 802 25.93 22.82 -2.27
N HIS A 803 24.97 23.61 -1.78
CA HIS A 803 23.67 23.78 -2.43
C HIS A 803 23.74 24.34 -3.86
N PRO A 804 24.61 25.34 -4.18
CA PRO A 804 24.76 25.84 -5.55
C PRO A 804 25.22 24.77 -6.55
N HIS A 805 26.01 23.79 -6.08
CA HIS A 805 26.57 22.71 -6.89
C HIS A 805 25.68 21.46 -6.92
N ILE A 806 24.49 21.47 -6.32
CA ILE A 806 23.57 20.32 -6.34
C ILE A 806 23.31 19.83 -7.77
N PRO A 807 23.02 20.68 -8.78
CA PRO A 807 22.78 20.19 -10.14
C PRO A 807 23.96 19.40 -10.72
N GLU A 808 25.19 19.86 -10.48
CA GLU A 808 26.43 19.23 -10.94
C GLU A 808 26.68 17.90 -10.21
N ILE A 809 26.53 17.89 -8.88
CA ILE A 809 26.64 16.68 -8.04
C ILE A 809 25.62 15.64 -8.49
N LEU A 810 24.37 16.05 -8.71
CA LEU A 810 23.31 15.14 -9.15
C LEU A 810 23.54 14.62 -10.56
N SER A 811 24.00 15.44 -11.50
CA SER A 811 24.33 14.98 -12.85
C SER A 811 25.43 13.91 -12.83
N THR A 812 26.47 14.14 -12.02
CA THR A 812 27.58 13.21 -11.82
C THR A 812 27.11 11.92 -11.14
N LEU A 813 26.32 12.04 -10.07
CA LEU A 813 25.77 10.89 -9.34
C LEU A 813 24.83 10.07 -10.22
N MET A 814 23.91 10.70 -10.96
CA MET A 814 23.00 10.00 -11.87
C MET A 814 23.75 9.29 -12.99
N ARG A 815 24.83 9.89 -13.52
CA ARG A 815 25.68 9.23 -14.52
C ARG A 815 26.41 8.02 -13.94
N LYS A 816 27.08 8.19 -12.79
CA LYS A 816 27.77 7.08 -12.09
C LYS A 816 26.81 5.93 -11.75
N MET A 817 25.57 6.24 -11.39
CA MET A 817 24.55 5.24 -11.03
C MET A 817 23.74 4.72 -12.24
N GLY A 818 24.04 5.13 -13.48
CA GLY A 818 23.28 4.69 -14.65
C GLY A 818 21.79 5.06 -14.61
N LEU A 819 21.47 6.25 -14.09
CA LEU A 819 20.10 6.77 -13.90
C LEU A 819 19.75 7.93 -14.85
N SER A 820 20.66 8.36 -15.72
CA SER A 820 20.48 9.55 -16.58
C SER A 820 19.25 9.47 -17.50
N GLU A 821 18.98 8.32 -18.11
CA GLU A 821 17.82 8.13 -19.02
C GLU A 821 16.47 8.13 -18.28
N VAL A 822 16.46 7.70 -17.02
CA VAL A 822 15.26 7.62 -16.19
C VAL A 822 15.12 8.79 -15.22
N ALA A 823 16.01 9.79 -15.31
CA ALA A 823 16.06 10.94 -14.40
C ALA A 823 14.69 11.66 -14.27
N ASN A 824 13.93 11.75 -15.38
CA ASN A 824 12.64 12.44 -15.42
C ASN A 824 11.43 11.49 -15.39
N VAL A 825 11.65 10.20 -15.12
CA VAL A 825 10.59 9.18 -15.01
C VAL A 825 10.11 9.12 -13.55
N PRO A 826 8.79 9.06 -13.29
CA PRO A 826 8.27 8.87 -11.94
C PRO A 826 8.72 7.52 -11.36
N ILE A 827 8.99 7.48 -10.06
CA ILE A 827 9.44 6.26 -9.40
C ILE A 827 8.37 5.17 -9.45
N GLY A 828 7.09 5.53 -9.24
CA GLY A 828 5.94 4.63 -9.34
C GLY A 828 5.83 3.57 -8.23
N ASP A 829 4.69 2.88 -8.19
CA ASP A 829 4.32 1.82 -7.25
C ASP A 829 3.49 0.72 -7.96
N ALA A 830 2.86 -0.18 -7.19
CA ALA A 830 2.00 -1.24 -7.75
C ALA A 830 0.77 -0.72 -8.52
N THR A 831 0.34 0.52 -8.26
CA THR A 831 -0.81 1.17 -8.91
C THR A 831 -0.41 2.09 -10.06
N VAL A 832 0.75 2.74 -9.95
CA VAL A 832 1.32 3.69 -10.91
C VAL A 832 2.63 3.11 -11.46
N LYS A 833 2.64 2.70 -12.72
CA LYS A 833 3.86 2.23 -13.38
C LYS A 833 4.95 3.30 -13.32
N GLY A 834 6.14 2.93 -12.83
CA GLY A 834 7.32 3.79 -12.80
C GLY A 834 8.58 3.07 -13.28
N ILE A 835 9.72 3.39 -12.67
CA ILE A 835 11.02 2.79 -12.97
C ILE A 835 11.08 1.31 -12.52
N SER A 836 12.01 0.55 -13.10
CA SER A 836 12.22 -0.87 -12.77
C SER A 836 12.72 -1.04 -11.32
N GLY A 837 12.53 -2.23 -10.74
CA GLY A 837 13.00 -2.53 -9.37
C GLY A 837 14.51 -2.27 -9.20
N GLY A 838 15.32 -2.66 -10.19
CA GLY A 838 16.75 -2.41 -10.15
C GLY A 838 17.14 -0.93 -10.25
N GLU A 839 16.40 -0.14 -11.02
CA GLU A 839 16.57 1.32 -11.03
C GLU A 839 16.16 1.93 -9.69
N LYS A 840 15.07 1.45 -9.05
CA LYS A 840 14.70 1.88 -7.68
C LYS A 840 15.82 1.61 -6.69
N ARG A 841 16.45 0.44 -6.78
CA ARG A 841 17.57 0.06 -5.93
C ARG A 841 18.75 1.03 -6.06
N ARG A 842 19.11 1.37 -7.29
CA ARG A 842 20.17 2.36 -7.57
C ARG A 842 19.79 3.75 -7.06
N VAL A 843 18.52 4.14 -7.13
CA VAL A 843 18.05 5.40 -6.54
C VAL A 843 18.18 5.38 -5.02
N SER A 844 17.81 4.30 -4.34
CA SER A 844 17.97 4.16 -2.88
C SER A 844 19.43 4.24 -2.44
N ILE A 845 20.34 3.60 -3.17
CA ILE A 845 21.79 3.70 -2.94
C ILE A 845 22.25 5.16 -3.16
N ALA A 846 21.86 5.77 -4.27
CA ALA A 846 22.20 7.16 -4.58
C ALA A 846 21.74 8.14 -3.49
N VAL A 847 20.55 7.95 -2.92
CA VAL A 847 20.05 8.75 -1.79
C VAL A 847 20.96 8.67 -0.57
N GLN A 848 21.50 7.49 -0.25
CA GLN A 848 22.40 7.32 0.89
C GLN A 848 23.82 7.82 0.60
N LEU A 849 24.27 7.78 -0.65
CA LEU A 849 25.57 8.35 -1.05
C LEU A 849 25.63 9.88 -0.88
N LEU A 850 24.48 10.58 -0.91
CA LEU A 850 24.40 12.02 -0.65
C LEU A 850 24.77 12.40 0.80
N ASN A 851 24.77 11.46 1.75
CA ASN A 851 25.17 11.73 3.14
C ASN A 851 26.69 11.88 3.33
N ASP A 852 27.51 11.47 2.35
CA ASP A 852 28.97 11.44 2.44
C ASP A 852 29.52 10.77 3.72
N SER A 853 28.85 9.71 4.20
CA SER A 853 29.26 8.99 5.41
C SER A 853 30.51 8.13 5.17
N LYS A 854 31.40 8.07 6.18
CA LYS A 854 32.59 7.21 6.16
C LYS A 854 32.29 5.72 6.31
N VAL A 855 31.15 5.37 6.93
CA VAL A 855 30.68 3.99 7.02
C VAL A 855 29.36 3.86 6.26
N LEU A 856 29.35 3.05 5.21
CA LEU A 856 28.17 2.77 4.39
C LEU A 856 27.75 1.31 4.58
N LEU A 857 26.51 1.11 5.02
CA LEU A 857 25.93 -0.20 5.28
C LEU A 857 24.87 -0.50 4.20
N LEU A 858 25.00 -1.62 3.49
CA LEU A 858 24.04 -2.01 2.46
C LEU A 858 23.48 -3.40 2.74
N ASP A 859 22.16 -3.51 2.92
CA ASP A 859 21.54 -4.82 3.11
C ASP A 859 21.08 -5.41 1.78
N GLU A 860 21.82 -6.38 1.25
CA GLU A 860 21.59 -7.04 -0.05
C GLU A 860 21.51 -6.06 -1.24
N PRO A 861 22.56 -5.28 -1.55
CA PRO A 861 22.53 -4.28 -2.62
C PRO A 861 22.35 -4.88 -4.02
N THR A 862 22.73 -6.15 -4.21
CA THR A 862 22.66 -6.87 -5.49
C THR A 862 21.39 -7.70 -5.67
N SER A 863 20.50 -7.74 -4.67
CA SER A 863 19.28 -8.55 -4.74
C SER A 863 18.29 -7.99 -5.78
N GLY A 864 17.75 -8.87 -6.61
CA GLY A 864 16.80 -8.51 -7.69
C GLY A 864 17.42 -7.75 -8.87
N LEU A 865 18.76 -7.71 -8.96
CA LEU A 865 19.49 -7.11 -10.08
C LEU A 865 20.02 -8.16 -11.06
N ASP A 866 20.31 -7.74 -12.28
CA ASP A 866 21.07 -8.53 -13.23
C ASP A 866 22.54 -8.61 -12.84
N SER A 867 23.22 -9.64 -13.34
CA SER A 867 24.60 -9.95 -12.96
C SER A 867 25.54 -8.82 -13.37
N PHE A 868 25.30 -8.28 -14.56
CA PHE A 868 26.02 -7.15 -15.09
C PHE A 868 25.80 -5.89 -14.23
N THR A 869 24.56 -5.46 -13.97
CA THR A 869 24.29 -4.32 -13.07
C THR A 869 24.84 -4.55 -11.65
N SER A 870 24.83 -5.79 -11.15
CA SER A 870 25.41 -6.13 -9.84
C SER A 870 26.93 -5.90 -9.82
N ASN A 871 27.65 -6.36 -10.85
CA ASN A 871 29.07 -6.09 -11.05
C ASN A 871 29.35 -4.59 -11.09
N GLN A 872 28.51 -3.82 -11.78
CA GLN A 872 28.64 -2.35 -11.86
C GLN A 872 28.47 -1.69 -10.49
N ILE A 873 27.46 -2.09 -9.71
CA ILE A 873 27.25 -1.53 -8.37
C ILE A 873 28.42 -1.86 -7.46
N ILE A 874 28.91 -3.11 -7.47
CA ILE A 874 30.07 -3.48 -6.64
C ILE A 874 31.33 -2.73 -7.08
N SER A 875 31.58 -2.60 -8.38
CA SER A 875 32.75 -1.85 -8.87
C SER A 875 32.66 -0.38 -8.47
N LEU A 876 31.47 0.23 -8.56
CA LEU A 876 31.23 1.58 -8.06
C LEU A 876 31.44 1.68 -6.55
N LEU A 877 31.05 0.67 -5.76
CA LEU A 877 31.30 0.64 -4.32
C LEU A 877 32.79 0.49 -4.02
N ASP A 878 33.53 -0.33 -4.76
CA ASP A 878 34.99 -0.47 -4.64
C ASP A 878 35.70 0.84 -4.98
N ASP A 879 35.33 1.49 -6.08
CA ASP A 879 35.83 2.80 -6.46
C ASP A 879 35.57 3.84 -5.38
N LEU A 880 34.37 3.85 -4.78
CA LEU A 880 34.03 4.74 -3.67
C LEU A 880 34.80 4.40 -2.39
N ALA A 881 35.04 3.11 -2.11
CA ALA A 881 35.81 2.69 -0.96
C ALA A 881 37.26 3.18 -1.07
N ARG A 882 37.88 3.05 -2.25
CA ARG A 882 39.27 3.44 -2.52
C ARG A 882 39.47 4.95 -2.67
N SER A 883 38.59 5.63 -3.40
CA SER A 883 38.72 7.07 -3.67
C SER A 883 38.43 7.94 -2.43
N ASP A 884 37.43 7.57 -1.64
CA ASP A 884 36.97 8.36 -0.48
C ASP A 884 37.43 7.78 0.88
N ASN A 885 38.20 6.68 0.89
CA ASN A 885 38.59 5.89 2.07
C ASN A 885 37.38 5.55 2.95
N LYS A 886 36.35 4.94 2.34
CA LYS A 886 35.09 4.56 2.99
C LYS A 886 35.13 3.10 3.43
N THR A 887 34.54 2.83 4.59
CA THR A 887 34.29 1.47 5.09
C THR A 887 32.91 1.06 4.65
N ILE A 888 32.85 0.20 3.64
CA ILE A 888 31.61 -0.31 3.09
C ILE A 888 31.38 -1.69 3.68
N ILE A 889 30.23 -1.90 4.32
CA ILE A 889 29.81 -3.20 4.82
C ILE A 889 28.52 -3.56 4.11
N LEU A 890 28.55 -4.63 3.34
CA LEU A 890 27.38 -5.10 2.61
C LEU A 890 27.07 -6.54 2.99
N THR A 891 25.79 -6.88 3.07
CA THR A 891 25.38 -8.28 3.06
C THR A 891 25.22 -8.69 1.61
N ILE A 892 25.85 -9.80 1.22
CA ILE A 892 25.64 -10.38 -0.09
C ILE A 892 25.22 -11.82 0.09
N HIS A 893 24.14 -12.17 -0.59
CA HIS A 893 23.66 -13.54 -0.54
C HIS A 893 24.60 -14.42 -1.36
N GLN A 894 24.95 -14.05 -2.61
CA GLN A 894 25.68 -14.92 -3.56
C GLN A 894 26.53 -14.10 -4.54
N PRO A 895 27.80 -13.83 -4.22
CA PRO A 895 28.69 -13.15 -5.14
C PRO A 895 29.19 -14.12 -6.22
N LYS A 896 29.33 -13.62 -7.44
CA LYS A 896 30.16 -14.26 -8.47
C LYS A 896 31.61 -14.30 -8.02
N PHE A 897 32.41 -15.21 -8.57
CA PHE A 897 33.85 -15.24 -8.28
C PHE A 897 34.56 -13.90 -8.59
N GLU A 898 34.19 -13.24 -9.69
CA GLU A 898 34.67 -11.89 -10.04
C GLU A 898 34.35 -10.83 -8.97
N ILE A 899 33.14 -10.89 -8.38
CA ILE A 899 32.74 -9.99 -7.28
C ILE A 899 33.45 -10.39 -5.99
N PHE A 900 33.52 -11.69 -5.74
CA PHE A 900 34.07 -12.28 -4.52
C PHE A 900 35.55 -11.95 -4.34
N SER A 901 36.32 -11.98 -5.44
CA SER A 901 37.73 -11.59 -5.47
C SER A 901 37.96 -10.08 -5.26
N LYS A 902 36.97 -9.23 -5.51
CA LYS A 902 37.04 -7.77 -5.25
C LYS A 902 36.83 -7.39 -3.78
N PHE A 903 36.38 -8.31 -2.92
CA PHE A 903 36.18 -8.00 -1.51
C PHE A 903 37.50 -7.96 -0.74
N ASP A 904 37.70 -6.92 0.07
CA ASP A 904 38.86 -6.83 0.94
C ASP A 904 38.75 -7.83 2.11
N LYS A 905 37.52 -8.07 2.58
CA LYS A 905 37.24 -8.95 3.70
C LYS A 905 35.88 -9.64 3.56
N VAL A 906 35.82 -10.92 3.94
CA VAL A 906 34.59 -11.71 4.02
C VAL A 906 34.37 -12.19 5.45
N LEU A 907 33.19 -11.87 5.99
CA LEU A 907 32.66 -12.41 7.23
C LEU A 907 31.62 -13.47 6.91
N LEU A 908 31.85 -14.71 7.35
CA LEU A 908 30.94 -15.82 7.15
C LEU A 908 30.17 -16.13 8.43
N LEU A 909 28.83 -16.06 8.37
CA LEU A 909 27.93 -16.30 9.50
C LEU A 909 27.10 -17.58 9.32
N GLY A 910 27.07 -18.42 10.36
CA GLY A 910 26.24 -19.63 10.45
C GLY A 910 25.52 -19.69 11.80
N ASP A 911 24.18 -19.78 11.76
CA ASP A 911 23.31 -19.85 12.95
C ASP A 911 23.68 -18.86 14.09
N GLY A 912 23.97 -17.61 13.73
CA GLY A 912 24.33 -16.56 14.68
C GLY A 912 25.79 -16.58 15.17
N HIS A 913 26.62 -17.50 14.70
CA HIS A 913 28.05 -17.63 15.01
C HIS A 913 28.93 -17.22 13.83
N VAL A 914 30.15 -16.81 14.12
CA VAL A 914 31.18 -16.54 13.10
C VAL A 914 31.85 -17.86 12.72
N LEU A 915 31.86 -18.17 11.43
CA LEU A 915 32.54 -19.35 10.86
C LEU A 915 33.90 -19.01 10.25
N TYR A 916 34.05 -17.77 9.79
CA TYR A 916 35.29 -17.26 9.19
C TYR A 916 35.27 -15.72 9.19
N ASP A 917 36.44 -15.11 9.41
CA ASP A 917 36.67 -13.68 9.30
C ASP A 917 38.05 -13.40 8.69
N GLY A 918 38.12 -13.05 7.40
CA GLY A 918 39.41 -12.89 6.72
C GLY A 918 39.31 -12.50 5.24
N ALA A 919 40.42 -12.59 4.51
CA ALA A 919 40.48 -12.30 3.07
C ALA A 919 39.74 -13.40 2.27
N PRO A 920 39.10 -13.07 1.13
CA PRO A 920 38.33 -14.05 0.34
C PRO A 920 39.18 -15.19 -0.21
N LEU A 921 40.40 -14.94 -0.70
CA LEU A 921 41.26 -16.00 -1.28
C LEU A 921 41.69 -17.03 -0.23
N LYS A 922 41.99 -16.57 1.00
CA LYS A 922 42.33 -17.46 2.13
C LYS A 922 41.16 -18.32 2.62
N LEU A 923 39.93 -17.98 2.23
CA LEU A 923 38.75 -18.81 2.53
C LEU A 923 38.82 -20.14 1.79
N ILE A 924 39.38 -20.14 0.57
CA ILE A 924 39.53 -21.33 -0.27
C ILE A 924 40.47 -22.32 0.42
N ASP A 925 41.65 -21.83 0.83
CA ASP A 925 42.64 -22.63 1.56
C ASP A 925 42.06 -23.17 2.87
N TYR A 926 41.35 -22.34 3.63
CA TYR A 926 40.73 -22.73 4.90
C TYR A 926 39.68 -23.83 4.76
N PHE A 927 38.85 -23.78 3.71
CA PHE A 927 37.86 -24.84 3.45
C PHE A 927 38.52 -26.12 2.94
N ALA A 928 39.58 -26.00 2.12
CA ALA A 928 40.36 -27.14 1.66
C ALA A 928 41.07 -27.87 2.82
N GLU A 929 41.64 -27.15 3.78
CA GLU A 929 42.22 -27.72 5.02
C GLU A 929 41.19 -28.52 5.84
N LEU A 930 39.92 -28.14 5.78
CA LEU A 930 38.82 -28.79 6.48
C LEU A 930 38.18 -29.94 5.67
N GLY A 931 38.69 -30.25 4.48
CA GLY A 931 38.19 -31.32 3.61
C GLY A 931 37.02 -30.92 2.71
N PHE A 932 36.70 -29.63 2.60
CA PHE A 932 35.66 -29.10 1.72
C PHE A 932 36.29 -28.58 0.42
N VAL A 933 36.28 -29.40 -0.64
CA VAL A 933 36.81 -29.05 -1.97
C VAL A 933 35.67 -28.87 -2.97
N ALA A 934 35.63 -27.73 -3.64
CA ALA A 934 34.67 -27.46 -4.71
C ALA A 934 35.04 -28.22 -6.00
N GLY A 935 34.06 -28.74 -6.74
CA GLY A 935 34.27 -29.38 -8.03
C GLY A 935 34.56 -28.39 -9.17
N ASP A 936 35.13 -28.87 -10.28
CA ASP A 936 35.48 -28.06 -11.44
C ASP A 936 34.26 -27.33 -12.01
N GLY A 937 34.40 -26.02 -12.26
CA GLY A 937 33.34 -25.16 -12.82
C GLY A 937 32.25 -24.67 -11.84
N VAL A 938 32.31 -25.08 -10.57
CA VAL A 938 31.38 -24.60 -9.53
C VAL A 938 31.91 -23.31 -8.90
N ASN A 939 31.04 -22.30 -8.74
CA ASN A 939 31.41 -21.08 -8.03
C ASN A 939 31.72 -21.41 -6.55
N PHE A 940 32.92 -21.08 -6.07
CA PHE A 940 33.34 -21.38 -4.71
C PHE A 940 32.46 -20.73 -3.63
N ALA A 941 32.02 -19.47 -3.85
CA ALA A 941 31.15 -18.76 -2.90
C ALA A 941 29.79 -19.47 -2.72
N ASP A 942 29.33 -20.09 -3.80
CA ASP A 942 28.12 -20.88 -3.86
C ASP A 942 28.27 -22.20 -3.09
N TYR A 943 29.38 -22.91 -3.30
CA TYR A 943 29.72 -24.15 -2.60
C TYR A 943 29.84 -23.96 -1.07
N VAL A 944 30.46 -22.87 -0.62
CA VAL A 944 30.59 -22.53 0.82
C VAL A 944 29.21 -22.35 1.46
N LEU A 945 28.30 -21.64 0.80
CA LEU A 945 26.96 -21.41 1.32
C LEU A 945 26.13 -22.69 1.35
N ASP A 946 26.27 -23.55 0.35
CA ASP A 946 25.55 -24.82 0.26
C ASP A 946 26.00 -25.76 1.39
N SER A 947 27.31 -25.80 1.65
CA SER A 947 27.91 -26.56 2.78
C SER A 947 27.41 -26.07 4.17
N ILE A 948 27.00 -24.81 4.27
CA ILE A 948 26.43 -24.19 5.49
C ILE A 948 24.90 -24.34 5.54
N ALA A 949 24.25 -24.39 4.37
CA ALA A 949 22.79 -24.42 4.23
C ALA A 949 22.21 -25.84 4.37
N ASP A 950 23.00 -26.89 4.11
CA ASP A 950 22.54 -28.26 4.28
C ASP A 950 22.31 -28.58 5.78
N ARG A 951 21.05 -28.51 6.18
CA ARG A 951 20.59 -28.78 7.56
C ARG A 951 20.31 -30.26 7.81
N GLY A 952 20.51 -31.13 6.80
CA GLY A 952 20.29 -32.57 6.91
C GLY A 952 21.37 -33.28 7.72
N GLU A 953 22.63 -32.84 7.58
CA GLU A 953 23.79 -33.35 8.30
C GLU A 953 24.29 -32.30 9.31
N GLY A 954 23.75 -32.30 10.52
CA GLY A 954 24.14 -31.36 11.60
C GLY A 954 25.62 -31.40 12.00
N ASP A 955 26.39 -32.32 11.44
CA ASP A 955 27.79 -32.60 11.73
C ASP A 955 28.75 -31.57 11.09
N SER A 956 28.44 -31.04 9.90
CA SER A 956 29.32 -30.11 9.16
C SER A 956 29.36 -28.71 9.77
N MET A 957 28.21 -28.17 10.19
CA MET A 957 28.13 -26.85 10.84
C MET A 957 28.84 -26.83 12.19
N GLN A 958 28.65 -27.87 13.01
CA GLN A 958 29.29 -27.94 14.33
C GLN A 958 30.81 -28.07 14.21
N LYS A 959 31.30 -28.81 13.20
CA LYS A 959 32.73 -28.88 12.87
C LYS A 959 33.29 -27.50 12.51
N LEU A 960 32.61 -26.74 11.63
CA LEU A 960 33.04 -25.40 11.23
C LEU A 960 33.06 -24.39 12.39
N ILE A 961 32.08 -24.45 13.29
CA ILE A 961 32.04 -23.59 14.48
C ILE A 961 33.19 -23.95 15.44
N GLY A 962 33.36 -25.24 15.71
CA GLY A 962 34.41 -25.74 16.61
C GLY A 962 35.82 -25.40 16.13
N SER A 963 36.10 -25.61 14.84
CA SER A 963 37.42 -25.33 14.25
C SER A 963 37.76 -23.83 14.29
N TRP A 964 36.79 -22.95 14.01
CA TRP A 964 37.02 -21.50 14.06
C TRP A 964 37.29 -21.00 15.48
N VAL A 965 36.53 -21.49 16.48
CA VAL A 965 36.75 -21.15 17.89
C VAL A 965 38.15 -21.60 18.33
N GLN A 966 38.54 -22.83 18.00
CA GLN A 966 39.86 -23.37 18.33
C GLN A 966 40.99 -22.58 17.66
N LYS A 967 40.85 -22.24 16.36
CA LYS A 967 41.83 -21.44 15.62
C LYS A 967 42.05 -20.08 16.27
N LYS A 968 40.97 -19.41 16.69
CA LYS A 968 41.03 -18.11 17.34
C LYS A 968 41.60 -18.16 18.76
N GLU A 969 41.34 -19.23 19.51
CA GLU A 969 41.98 -19.47 20.80
C GLU A 969 43.49 -19.74 20.64
N THR A 970 43.88 -20.44 19.59
CA THR A 970 45.29 -20.72 19.25
C THR A 970 46.02 -19.44 18.80
N GLU A 971 45.38 -18.59 18.00
CA GLU A 971 45.90 -17.26 17.60
C GLU A 971 46.00 -16.30 18.79
N LYS A 972 45.09 -16.37 19.77
CA LYS A 972 45.21 -15.62 21.03
C LYS A 972 46.34 -16.14 21.92
N GLY A 973 46.66 -17.43 21.86
CA GLY A 973 47.73 -18.07 22.66
C GLY A 973 49.14 -17.91 22.10
N SER A 974 49.30 -17.44 20.86
CA SER A 974 50.60 -17.27 20.18
C SER A 974 51.07 -15.81 20.06
N VAL A 975 50.31 -14.86 20.61
CA VAL A 975 50.75 -13.47 20.83
C VAL A 975 51.32 -13.38 22.24
N VAL A 976 52.65 -13.39 22.35
CA VAL A 976 53.38 -12.97 23.55
C VAL A 976 52.90 -11.58 23.95
N ASP A 977 52.60 -11.40 25.24
CA ASP A 977 52.23 -10.14 25.91
C ASP A 977 52.67 -8.87 25.16
N GLU A 978 51.82 -8.34 24.28
CA GLU A 978 51.77 -6.90 24.11
C GLU A 978 51.07 -6.38 25.37
N THR A 979 51.90 -6.07 26.37
CA THR A 979 51.54 -5.20 27.49
C THR A 979 50.62 -4.09 26.97
N PRO A 980 49.53 -3.74 27.67
CA PRO A 980 48.76 -2.57 27.30
C PRO A 980 49.70 -1.38 27.49
N ILE A 981 50.33 -0.93 26.41
CA ILE A 981 50.89 0.41 26.35
C ILE A 981 49.65 1.29 26.45
N ILE A 982 49.33 1.65 27.69
CA ILE A 982 48.59 2.86 28.00
C ILE A 982 49.50 3.96 27.47
N ASP A 983 49.38 4.22 26.17
CA ASP A 983 49.99 5.38 25.56
C ASP A 983 49.21 6.56 26.15
N SER A 984 49.82 7.06 27.23
CA SER A 984 49.36 8.14 28.08
C SER A 984 49.52 9.42 27.27
N GLY A 985 48.70 9.57 26.23
CA GLY A 985 48.93 10.61 25.23
C GLY A 985 48.06 10.55 23.97
N ALA A 986 47.29 9.48 23.72
CA ALA A 986 46.28 9.52 22.66
C ALA A 986 45.12 10.41 23.14
N ALA A 987 45.19 11.71 22.81
CA ALA A 987 44.10 12.66 22.96
C ALA A 987 42.77 11.97 22.58
N PHE A 988 41.74 12.12 23.41
CA PHE A 988 40.38 11.73 23.03
C PHE A 988 40.08 12.32 21.65
N VAL A 989 40.14 11.49 20.61
CA VAL A 989 39.89 11.94 19.23
C VAL A 989 38.40 12.16 19.17
N ASP A 990 38.00 13.44 19.14
CA ASP A 990 36.60 13.78 19.09
C ASP A 990 36.01 13.41 17.72
N PHE A 991 35.34 12.26 17.65
CA PHE A 991 34.61 11.79 16.47
C PHE A 991 33.31 12.59 16.22
N SER A 992 33.05 13.68 16.97
CA SER A 992 31.91 14.56 16.74
C SER A 992 31.83 15.13 15.32
N HIS A 993 32.98 15.29 14.66
CA HIS A 993 33.06 15.73 13.26
C HIS A 993 32.51 14.70 12.26
N LEU A 994 32.48 13.40 12.62
CA LEU A 994 31.87 12.33 11.82
C LEU A 994 30.36 12.20 12.04
N TYR A 995 29.80 12.85 13.06
CA TYR A 995 28.36 12.83 13.29
C TYR A 995 27.63 13.66 12.23
N LYS A 996 26.66 13.03 11.58
CA LYS A 996 25.67 13.73 10.75
C LYS A 996 25.03 14.86 11.55
N LYS A 997 25.29 16.10 11.14
CA LYS A 997 24.64 17.28 11.72
C LYS A 997 23.31 17.48 11.03
N GLN A 998 22.25 17.63 11.83
CA GLN A 998 20.96 18.08 11.31
C GLN A 998 21.11 19.48 10.74
N GLN A 999 20.59 19.68 9.53
CA GLN A 999 20.56 20.99 8.91
C GLN A 999 19.62 21.92 9.72
N PRO A 1000 19.89 23.23 9.76
CA PRO A 1000 19.05 24.18 10.47
C PRO A 1000 17.62 24.17 9.91
N LEU A 1001 16.65 24.43 10.78
CA LEU A 1001 15.21 24.34 10.47
C LEU A 1001 14.82 25.17 9.25
N SER A 1002 15.41 26.36 9.07
CA SER A 1002 15.14 27.26 7.94
C SER A 1002 15.49 26.64 6.58
N VAL A 1003 16.56 25.84 6.53
CA VAL A 1003 17.04 25.18 5.31
C VAL A 1003 16.21 23.94 4.99
N VAL A 1004 15.84 23.17 6.01
CA VAL A 1004 15.04 21.94 5.85
C VAL A 1004 13.59 22.25 5.50
N PHE A 1005 13.02 23.29 6.11
CA PHE A 1005 11.61 23.60 6.02
C PHE A 1005 11.14 23.82 4.58
N ARG A 1006 11.88 24.60 3.79
CA ARG A 1006 11.51 24.94 2.41
C ARG A 1006 11.47 23.73 1.47
N PRO A 1007 12.52 22.88 1.37
CA PRO A 1007 12.50 21.66 0.57
C PRO A 1007 11.37 20.69 0.94
N VAL A 1008 11.10 20.49 2.25
CA VAL A 1008 10.03 19.59 2.69
C VAL A 1008 8.65 20.15 2.27
N LEU A 1009 8.45 21.46 2.40
CA LEU A 1009 7.20 22.12 1.99
C LEU A 1009 7.00 22.09 0.47
N GLU A 1010 8.04 22.45 -0.30
CA GLU A 1010 8.01 22.37 -1.77
C GLU A 1010 7.72 20.93 -2.24
N ARG A 1011 8.33 19.94 -1.59
CA ARG A 1011 8.09 18.51 -1.84
C ARG A 1011 6.64 18.13 -1.58
N GLN A 1012 6.10 18.45 -0.39
CA GLN A 1012 4.73 18.07 -0.03
C GLN A 1012 3.68 18.74 -0.92
N ILE A 1013 3.83 20.04 -1.23
CA ILE A 1013 2.95 20.74 -2.18
C ILE A 1013 3.00 20.09 -3.57
N LYS A 1014 4.20 19.70 -4.03
CA LYS A 1014 4.38 19.03 -5.32
C LYS A 1014 3.75 17.63 -5.35
N VAL A 1015 3.85 16.88 -4.26
CA VAL A 1015 3.19 15.58 -4.11
C VAL A 1015 1.67 15.76 -4.14
N LEU A 1016 1.14 16.72 -3.38
CA LEU A 1016 -0.29 17.01 -3.31
C LEU A 1016 -0.85 17.44 -4.69
N THR A 1017 -0.15 18.34 -5.40
CA THR A 1017 -0.57 18.80 -6.74
C THR A 1017 -0.52 17.69 -7.81
N ARG A 1018 0.33 16.66 -7.62
CA ARG A 1018 0.38 15.48 -8.51
C ARG A 1018 -0.59 14.36 -8.11
N THR A 1019 -1.31 14.51 -7.00
CA THR A 1019 -2.38 13.59 -6.55
C THR A 1019 -3.75 14.29 -6.60
N PRO A 1020 -4.27 14.61 -7.81
CA PRO A 1020 -5.51 15.38 -7.96
C PRO A 1020 -6.71 14.70 -7.30
N ASP A 1021 -6.71 13.37 -7.20
CA ASP A 1021 -7.75 12.58 -6.52
C ASP A 1021 -7.91 13.02 -5.05
N VAL A 1022 -6.81 13.33 -4.36
CA VAL A 1022 -6.82 13.72 -2.94
C VAL A 1022 -7.27 15.17 -2.79
N ILE A 1023 -6.75 16.10 -3.60
CA ILE A 1023 -7.19 17.51 -3.59
C ILE A 1023 -8.68 17.61 -3.90
N TYR A 1024 -9.13 16.93 -4.96
CA TYR A 1024 -10.54 16.88 -5.34
C TYR A 1024 -11.38 16.37 -4.18
N ALA A 1025 -10.93 15.30 -3.50
CA ALA A 1025 -11.65 14.76 -2.37
C ALA A 1025 -11.77 15.75 -1.21
N ARG A 1026 -10.66 16.42 -0.84
CA ARG A 1026 -10.63 17.41 0.26
C ARG A 1026 -11.54 18.61 0.00
N VAL A 1027 -11.53 19.13 -1.22
CA VAL A 1027 -12.32 20.33 -1.59
C VAL A 1027 -13.80 19.99 -1.81
N ALA A 1028 -14.10 18.90 -2.49
CA ALA A 1028 -15.47 18.57 -2.88
C ALA A 1028 -16.36 18.19 -1.69
N GLN A 1029 -15.83 17.57 -0.62
CA GLN A 1029 -16.62 17.17 0.55
C GLN A 1029 -17.37 18.35 1.17
N LEU A 1030 -16.67 19.45 1.45
CA LEU A 1030 -17.27 20.60 2.11
C LEU A 1030 -18.18 21.42 1.18
N LEU A 1031 -17.83 21.49 -0.12
CA LEU A 1031 -18.68 22.13 -1.12
C LEU A 1031 -20.01 21.40 -1.28
N VAL A 1032 -19.98 20.08 -1.41
CA VAL A 1032 -21.20 19.28 -1.52
C VAL A 1032 -22.02 19.38 -0.24
N LEU A 1033 -21.39 19.37 0.94
CA LEU A 1033 -22.08 19.59 2.21
C LEU A 1033 -22.84 20.93 2.23
N GLY A 1034 -22.19 22.03 1.83
CA GLY A 1034 -22.82 23.35 1.76
C GLY A 1034 -23.98 23.43 0.76
N VAL A 1035 -23.84 22.77 -0.40
CA VAL A 1035 -24.93 22.69 -1.40
C VAL A 1035 -26.10 21.88 -0.88
N VAL A 1036 -25.86 20.72 -0.25
CA VAL A 1036 -26.92 19.90 0.33
C VAL A 1036 -27.65 20.67 1.42
N HIS A 1037 -26.93 21.30 2.37
CA HIS A 1037 -27.57 22.14 3.38
C HIS A 1037 -28.39 23.28 2.77
N ALA A 1038 -27.86 23.95 1.74
CA ALA A 1038 -28.61 24.99 1.03
C ALA A 1038 -29.90 24.47 0.39
N LEU A 1039 -29.87 23.30 -0.23
CA LEU A 1039 -31.04 22.69 -0.86
C LEU A 1039 -32.15 22.37 0.15
N TYR A 1040 -31.78 21.87 1.32
CA TYR A 1040 -32.75 21.44 2.33
C TYR A 1040 -33.31 22.60 3.17
N PHE A 1041 -32.46 23.55 3.59
CA PHE A 1041 -32.86 24.60 4.54
C PHE A 1041 -33.31 25.92 3.89
N SER A 1042 -33.12 26.12 2.57
CA SER A 1042 -33.50 27.37 1.89
C SER A 1042 -34.97 27.38 1.41
N PRO A 1043 -35.69 28.50 1.53
CA PRO A 1043 -35.41 29.66 2.38
C PRO A 1043 -35.86 29.42 3.82
N LEU A 1044 -35.04 29.84 4.78
CA LEU A 1044 -35.35 29.69 6.19
C LEU A 1044 -36.38 30.76 6.63
N LYS A 1045 -37.52 30.32 7.18
CA LYS A 1045 -38.66 31.19 7.55
C LYS A 1045 -38.56 31.68 9.01
N ASN A 1046 -39.51 32.52 9.42
CA ASN A 1046 -39.63 33.01 10.81
C ASN A 1046 -40.93 32.50 11.48
N SER A 1047 -41.36 31.28 11.15
CA SER A 1047 -42.44 30.59 11.87
C SER A 1047 -41.92 29.89 13.13
N TYR A 1048 -42.83 29.51 14.03
CA TYR A 1048 -42.51 28.69 15.22
C TYR A 1048 -41.74 27.40 14.85
N GLU A 1049 -42.17 26.70 13.80
CA GLU A 1049 -41.47 25.50 13.29
C GLU A 1049 -40.03 25.80 12.84
N SER A 1050 -39.76 27.03 12.39
CA SER A 1050 -38.43 27.41 11.92
C SER A 1050 -37.40 27.56 13.04
N ILE A 1051 -37.81 27.63 14.31
CA ILE A 1051 -36.89 27.55 15.45
C ILE A 1051 -36.17 26.20 15.43
N GLY A 1052 -36.92 25.12 15.18
CA GLY A 1052 -36.39 23.76 15.00
C GLY A 1052 -35.42 23.69 13.83
N ASN A 1053 -35.81 24.21 12.67
CA ASN A 1053 -34.95 24.22 11.46
C ASN A 1053 -33.64 24.99 11.67
N ARG A 1054 -33.64 26.12 12.42
CA ARG A 1054 -32.41 26.87 12.74
C ARG A 1054 -31.48 26.08 13.66
N LEU A 1055 -32.03 25.45 14.71
CA LEU A 1055 -31.24 24.59 15.60
C LEU A 1055 -30.70 23.36 14.87
N GLY A 1056 -31.50 22.79 13.97
CA GLY A 1056 -31.09 21.67 13.12
C GLY A 1056 -29.96 22.04 12.18
N LEU A 1057 -30.02 23.21 11.54
CA LEU A 1057 -28.93 23.73 10.72
C LEU A 1057 -27.63 23.93 11.53
N ILE A 1058 -27.73 24.50 12.73
CA ILE A 1058 -26.57 24.68 13.62
C ILE A 1058 -25.94 23.33 14.00
N GLN A 1059 -26.76 22.31 14.23
CA GLN A 1059 -26.29 20.96 14.53
C GLN A 1059 -25.64 20.30 13.31
N GLU A 1060 -26.24 20.44 12.13
CA GLU A 1060 -25.73 19.90 10.87
C GLU A 1060 -24.38 20.51 10.44
N VAL A 1061 -24.13 21.78 10.79
CA VAL A 1061 -22.82 22.42 10.57
C VAL A 1061 -21.71 21.71 11.36
N LEU A 1062 -22.01 21.06 12.49
CA LEU A 1062 -21.00 20.34 13.27
C LEU A 1062 -20.42 19.13 12.53
N ASN A 1063 -21.09 18.62 11.49
CA ASN A 1063 -20.58 17.54 10.63
C ASN A 1063 -19.29 17.90 9.89
N MET A 1064 -18.91 19.18 9.84
CA MET A 1064 -17.57 19.60 9.37
C MET A 1064 -16.42 18.95 10.13
N TYR A 1065 -16.66 18.55 11.38
CA TYR A 1065 -15.66 17.83 12.17
C TYR A 1065 -15.29 16.47 11.54
N PHE A 1066 -16.26 15.80 10.89
CA PHE A 1066 -16.01 14.58 10.11
C PHE A 1066 -15.28 14.85 8.79
N VAL A 1067 -15.47 16.02 8.19
CA VAL A 1067 -14.71 16.40 6.98
C VAL A 1067 -13.22 16.47 7.29
N GLY A 1068 -12.84 17.09 8.42
CA GLY A 1068 -11.44 17.10 8.90
C GLY A 1068 -10.88 15.69 9.15
N LEU A 1069 -11.69 14.80 9.73
CA LEU A 1069 -11.35 13.39 9.90
C LEU A 1069 -11.01 12.71 8.56
N PHE A 1070 -11.90 12.82 7.57
CA PHE A 1070 -11.73 12.13 6.29
C PHE A 1070 -10.52 12.64 5.52
N ASN A 1071 -10.26 13.95 5.60
CA ASN A 1071 -9.08 14.57 5.02
C ASN A 1071 -7.79 13.96 5.59
N ASN A 1072 -7.74 13.78 6.91
CA ASN A 1072 -6.60 13.15 7.58
C ASN A 1072 -6.41 11.69 7.16
N LEU A 1073 -7.46 10.86 7.24
CA LEU A 1073 -7.39 9.43 6.95
C LEU A 1073 -6.96 9.12 5.51
N ALA A 1074 -7.29 10.01 4.57
CA ALA A 1074 -6.96 9.84 3.16
C ALA A 1074 -5.47 10.07 2.84
N PHE A 1075 -4.74 10.88 3.62
CA PHE A 1075 -3.41 11.38 3.23
C PHE A 1075 -2.33 11.18 4.32
N PHE A 1076 -2.64 11.46 5.59
CA PHE A 1076 -1.67 11.47 6.68
C PHE A 1076 -0.93 10.14 6.92
N PRO A 1077 -1.57 8.94 6.86
CA PRO A 1077 -0.86 7.68 7.12
C PRO A 1077 0.33 7.42 6.18
N GLY A 1078 0.22 7.82 4.91
CA GLY A 1078 1.29 7.68 3.93
C GLY A 1078 2.48 8.58 4.24
N GLU A 1079 2.21 9.87 4.48
CA GLU A 1079 3.22 10.87 4.85
C GLU A 1079 3.93 10.52 6.16
N LYS A 1080 3.18 10.03 7.16
CA LYS A 1080 3.74 9.57 8.44
C LYS A 1080 4.77 8.46 8.24
N ASN A 1081 4.46 7.45 7.41
CA ASN A 1081 5.34 6.30 7.20
C ASN A 1081 6.66 6.73 6.54
N MET A 1082 6.59 7.64 5.56
CA MET A 1082 7.77 8.25 4.94
C MET A 1082 8.60 9.04 5.97
N PHE A 1083 7.94 9.90 6.74
CA PHE A 1083 8.60 10.69 7.78
C PHE A 1083 9.34 9.82 8.80
N LEU A 1084 8.74 8.70 9.24
CA LEU A 1084 9.38 7.80 10.21
C LEU A 1084 10.72 7.25 9.70
N GLN A 1085 10.86 7.03 8.39
CA GLN A 1085 12.10 6.56 7.79
C GLN A 1085 13.13 7.68 7.66
N GLU A 1086 12.72 8.86 7.22
CA GLU A 1086 13.60 10.05 7.17
C GLU A 1086 14.07 10.47 8.57
N TYR A 1087 13.24 10.26 9.58
CA TYR A 1087 13.60 10.47 10.99
C TYR A 1087 14.61 9.44 11.51
N GLN A 1088 14.54 8.18 11.06
CA GLN A 1088 15.55 7.17 11.36
C GLN A 1088 16.92 7.53 10.76
N ASP A 1089 16.92 8.17 9.59
CA ASP A 1089 18.12 8.72 8.96
C ASP A 1089 18.58 10.05 9.57
N SER A 1090 17.90 10.50 10.64
CA SER A 1090 18.20 11.72 11.39
C SER A 1090 18.14 13.01 10.57
N LEU A 1091 17.30 13.07 9.52
CA LEU A 1091 17.23 14.24 8.63
C LEU A 1091 16.55 15.46 9.26
N TYR A 1092 15.37 15.29 9.87
CA TYR A 1092 14.61 16.39 10.47
C TYR A 1092 13.69 15.95 11.61
N SER A 1093 13.27 16.91 12.43
CA SER A 1093 12.48 16.66 13.65
C SER A 1093 10.97 16.50 13.37
N PRO A 1094 10.21 15.85 14.27
CA PRO A 1094 8.75 15.76 14.18
C PRO A 1094 8.07 17.13 14.15
N GLY A 1095 8.67 18.16 14.77
CA GLY A 1095 8.17 19.53 14.73
C GLY A 1095 8.13 20.11 13.31
N VAL A 1096 9.19 19.95 12.51
CA VAL A 1096 9.21 20.42 11.12
C VAL A 1096 8.14 19.73 10.29
N PHE A 1097 8.03 18.40 10.44
CA PHE A 1097 7.01 17.61 9.75
C PHE A 1097 5.61 18.17 10.01
N MET A 1098 5.28 18.40 11.29
CA MET A 1098 3.96 18.84 11.71
C MET A 1098 3.61 20.26 11.21
N VAL A 1099 4.58 21.18 11.22
CA VAL A 1099 4.35 22.55 10.71
C VAL A 1099 4.18 22.54 9.19
N VAL A 1100 5.02 21.79 8.48
CA VAL A 1100 4.94 21.69 7.01
C VAL A 1100 3.64 21.01 6.57
N TYR A 1101 3.21 19.98 7.31
CA TYR A 1101 1.92 19.33 7.11
C TYR A 1101 0.76 20.30 7.34
N LEU A 1102 0.75 21.06 8.45
CA LEU A 1102 -0.27 22.08 8.74
C LEU A 1102 -0.36 23.16 7.63
N LEU A 1103 0.77 23.65 7.13
CA LEU A 1103 0.78 24.67 6.07
C LEU A 1103 0.27 24.14 4.73
N THR A 1104 0.44 22.84 4.49
CA THR A 1104 -0.09 22.17 3.29
C THR A 1104 -1.60 21.98 3.40
N GLU A 1105 -2.15 21.81 4.60
CA GLU A 1105 -3.59 21.67 4.86
C GLU A 1105 -4.36 22.99 4.68
N ILE A 1106 -3.85 24.09 5.22
CA ILE A 1106 -4.55 25.38 5.34
C ILE A 1106 -5.24 25.83 4.04
N PRO A 1107 -4.59 25.84 2.86
CA PRO A 1107 -5.26 26.26 1.61
C PRO A 1107 -6.45 25.37 1.25
N THR A 1108 -6.33 24.07 1.51
CA THR A 1108 -7.39 23.09 1.23
C THR A 1108 -8.54 23.14 2.23
N GLU A 1109 -8.34 23.77 3.40
CA GLU A 1109 -9.39 24.01 4.41
C GLU A 1109 -10.07 25.38 4.23
N LEU A 1110 -9.30 26.45 3.97
CA LEU A 1110 -9.81 27.82 3.90
C LEU A 1110 -10.74 28.05 2.70
N ILE A 1111 -10.36 27.59 1.51
CA ILE A 1111 -11.14 27.84 0.28
C ILE A 1111 -12.54 27.19 0.38
N PRO A 1112 -12.67 25.90 0.75
CA PRO A 1112 -13.97 25.26 0.81
C PRO A 1112 -14.83 25.77 1.98
N THR A 1113 -14.23 26.14 3.13
CA THR A 1113 -14.98 26.69 4.28
C THR A 1113 -15.53 28.08 3.97
N PHE A 1114 -14.80 28.90 3.21
CA PHE A 1114 -15.29 30.19 2.75
C PHE A 1114 -16.51 30.03 1.83
N ILE A 1115 -16.44 29.10 0.87
CA ILE A 1115 -17.55 28.82 -0.04
C ILE A 1115 -18.74 28.21 0.72
N PHE A 1116 -18.49 27.34 1.70
CA PHE A 1116 -19.54 26.82 2.57
C PHE A 1116 -20.28 27.95 3.31
N ALA A 1117 -19.56 28.93 3.86
CA ALA A 1117 -20.17 30.06 4.55
C ALA A 1117 -21.07 30.91 3.62
N ILE A 1118 -20.73 31.01 2.33
CA ILE A 1118 -21.59 31.65 1.32
C ILE A 1118 -22.93 30.91 1.23
N PHE A 1119 -22.92 29.59 1.08
CA PHE A 1119 -24.15 28.80 1.01
C PHE A 1119 -24.98 28.93 2.29
N VAL A 1120 -24.35 28.76 3.45
CA VAL A 1120 -25.10 28.70 4.71
C VAL A 1120 -25.64 30.06 5.16
N VAL A 1121 -24.90 31.16 4.96
CA VAL A 1121 -25.37 32.48 5.41
C VAL A 1121 -26.21 33.18 4.35
N LEU A 1122 -25.79 33.19 3.08
CA LEU A 1122 -26.45 33.97 2.05
C LEU A 1122 -27.63 33.23 1.39
N VAL A 1123 -27.47 31.93 1.09
CA VAL A 1123 -28.47 31.13 0.36
C VAL A 1123 -29.56 30.60 1.28
N ILE A 1124 -29.22 30.05 2.45
CA ILE A 1124 -30.22 29.53 3.39
C ILE A 1124 -31.03 30.68 4.03
N GLY A 1125 -30.38 31.81 4.29
CA GLY A 1125 -31.03 33.01 4.85
C GLY A 1125 -30.87 33.18 6.36
N LEU A 1126 -29.74 32.75 6.94
CA LEU A 1126 -29.33 33.23 8.27
C LEU A 1126 -29.13 34.77 8.26
N PRO A 1127 -29.10 35.44 9.42
CA PRO A 1127 -28.98 36.90 9.47
C PRO A 1127 -27.81 37.40 8.61
N ARG A 1128 -28.12 38.14 7.53
CA ARG A 1128 -27.17 38.61 6.50
C ARG A 1128 -26.28 39.75 7.00
N THR A 1129 -25.56 39.50 8.08
CA THR A 1129 -24.60 40.42 8.67
C THR A 1129 -23.18 39.92 8.42
N ALA A 1130 -22.24 40.84 8.24
CA ALA A 1130 -20.81 40.48 8.11
C ALA A 1130 -20.35 39.64 9.31
N ARG A 1131 -20.86 39.94 10.52
CA ARG A 1131 -20.56 39.21 11.75
C ARG A 1131 -20.97 37.73 11.67
N MET A 1132 -22.16 37.42 11.16
CA MET A 1132 -22.61 36.02 11.02
C MET A 1132 -21.79 35.27 9.97
N PHE A 1133 -21.50 35.92 8.84
CA PHE A 1133 -20.68 35.33 7.76
C PHE A 1133 -19.29 34.94 8.24
N PHE A 1134 -18.54 35.89 8.83
CA PHE A 1134 -17.19 35.60 9.31
C PHE A 1134 -17.18 34.66 10.51
N THR A 1135 -18.22 34.64 11.34
CA THR A 1135 -18.35 33.64 12.41
C THR A 1135 -18.53 32.24 11.83
N MET A 1136 -19.41 32.07 10.83
CA MET A 1136 -19.63 30.76 10.19
C MET A 1136 -18.35 30.25 9.49
N PHE A 1137 -17.66 31.14 8.77
CA PHE A 1137 -16.37 30.83 8.15
C PHE A 1137 -15.32 30.42 9.20
N TYR A 1138 -15.16 31.22 10.26
CA TYR A 1138 -14.18 30.98 11.31
C TYR A 1138 -14.44 29.68 12.08
N VAL A 1139 -15.68 29.47 12.53
CA VAL A 1139 -16.09 28.25 13.23
C VAL A 1139 -15.92 27.03 12.34
N GLY A 1140 -16.27 27.13 11.06
CA GLY A 1140 -16.09 26.05 10.10
C GLY A 1140 -14.63 25.67 9.90
N PHE A 1141 -13.77 26.66 9.67
CA PHE A 1141 -12.31 26.46 9.56
C PHE A 1141 -11.72 25.77 10.80
N LEU A 1142 -12.00 26.29 11.99
CA LEU A 1142 -11.49 25.70 13.23
C LEU A 1142 -12.03 24.29 13.48
N SER A 1143 -13.28 24.02 13.13
CA SER A 1143 -13.90 22.70 13.30
C SER A 1143 -13.24 21.64 12.42
N VAL A 1144 -12.99 21.97 11.13
CA VAL A 1144 -12.26 21.07 10.21
C VAL A 1144 -10.84 20.81 10.75
N ASN A 1145 -10.14 21.86 11.17
CA ASN A 1145 -8.77 21.73 11.68
C ASN A 1145 -8.67 20.88 12.97
N CYS A 1146 -9.66 21.01 13.86
CA CYS A 1146 -9.76 20.18 15.05
C CYS A 1146 -10.02 18.70 14.70
N GLY A 1147 -10.90 18.42 13.73
CA GLY A 1147 -11.15 17.07 13.23
C GLY A 1147 -9.88 16.42 12.67
N GLU A 1148 -9.11 17.15 11.86
CA GLU A 1148 -7.83 16.68 11.30
C GLU A 1148 -6.77 16.47 12.41
N SER A 1149 -6.72 17.36 13.43
CA SER A 1149 -5.80 17.24 14.57
C SER A 1149 -6.04 15.99 15.42
N ILE A 1150 -7.29 15.64 15.73
CA ILE A 1150 -7.59 14.38 16.43
C ILE A 1150 -7.23 13.19 15.53
N GLY A 1151 -7.44 13.30 14.22
CA GLY A 1151 -6.99 12.28 13.27
C GLY A 1151 -5.50 11.99 13.35
N ILE A 1152 -4.67 13.03 13.44
CA ILE A 1152 -3.21 12.89 13.62
C ILE A 1152 -2.89 12.12 14.91
N VAL A 1153 -3.55 12.45 16.02
CA VAL A 1153 -3.33 11.77 17.32
C VAL A 1153 -3.59 10.28 17.19
N PHE A 1154 -4.77 9.89 16.71
CA PHE A 1154 -5.17 8.48 16.68
C PHE A 1154 -4.38 7.68 15.64
N ASN A 1155 -4.14 8.25 14.45
CA ASN A 1155 -3.31 7.59 13.43
C ASN A 1155 -1.84 7.47 13.84
N THR A 1156 -1.38 8.21 14.86
CA THR A 1156 -0.03 8.09 15.41
C THR A 1156 0.06 7.07 16.55
N VAL A 1157 -0.97 7.02 17.41
CA VAL A 1157 -1.06 6.06 18.51
C VAL A 1157 -1.24 4.63 18.00
N PHE A 1158 -2.20 4.43 17.09
CA PHE A 1158 -2.56 3.13 16.55
C PHE A 1158 -1.80 2.81 15.27
N ASP A 1159 -1.20 1.61 15.22
CA ASP A 1159 -0.47 1.16 14.05
C ASP A 1159 -1.40 0.56 12.96
N HIS A 1160 -2.63 0.16 13.33
CA HIS A 1160 -3.63 -0.36 12.40
C HIS A 1160 -4.65 0.72 12.02
N LEU A 1161 -4.73 1.05 10.73
CA LEU A 1161 -5.60 2.10 10.20
C LEU A 1161 -7.07 1.89 10.58
N GLY A 1162 -7.58 0.66 10.44
CA GLY A 1162 -8.97 0.35 10.79
C GLY A 1162 -9.29 0.58 12.28
N MET A 1163 -8.31 0.41 13.18
CA MET A 1163 -8.53 0.68 14.61
C MET A 1163 -8.59 2.18 14.87
N ALA A 1164 -7.65 2.93 14.29
CA ALA A 1164 -7.63 4.39 14.40
C ALA A 1164 -8.95 5.00 13.92
N THR A 1165 -9.41 4.61 12.71
CA THR A 1165 -10.65 5.13 12.10
C THR A 1165 -11.89 4.92 12.98
N ASN A 1166 -12.06 3.74 13.57
CA ASN A 1166 -13.23 3.44 14.39
C ASN A 1166 -13.29 4.28 15.67
N PHE A 1167 -12.22 4.27 16.46
CA PHE A 1167 -12.16 5.03 17.72
C PHE A 1167 -12.38 6.52 17.49
N LEU A 1168 -11.75 7.02 16.44
CA LEU A 1168 -11.82 8.40 16.03
C LEU A 1168 -13.22 8.80 15.58
N SER A 1169 -13.87 7.99 14.73
CA SER A 1169 -15.26 8.24 14.29
C SER A 1169 -16.19 8.28 15.50
N ASN A 1170 -16.07 7.34 16.43
CA ASN A 1170 -16.93 7.26 17.62
C ASN A 1170 -16.75 8.47 18.56
N LEU A 1171 -15.50 8.89 18.78
CA LEU A 1171 -15.22 10.06 19.61
C LEU A 1171 -15.84 11.32 19.01
N ILE A 1172 -15.80 11.44 17.68
CA ILE A 1172 -16.41 12.57 16.96
C ILE A 1172 -17.93 12.52 17.04
N VAL A 1173 -18.55 11.35 16.82
CA VAL A 1173 -20.01 11.18 16.97
C VAL A 1173 -20.47 11.66 18.36
N VAL A 1174 -19.80 11.20 19.42
CA VAL A 1174 -20.11 11.61 20.80
C VAL A 1174 -19.94 13.12 20.98
N ALA A 1175 -18.86 13.70 20.45
CA ALA A 1175 -18.60 15.14 20.54
C ALA A 1175 -19.70 15.96 19.83
N ILE A 1176 -20.22 15.50 18.69
CA ILE A 1176 -21.30 16.16 17.94
C ILE A 1176 -22.60 16.12 18.72
N PHE A 1177 -22.98 14.99 19.31
CA PHE A 1177 -24.19 14.88 20.13
C PHE A 1177 -24.12 15.75 21.40
N MET A 1178 -22.92 15.94 21.95
CA MET A 1178 -22.69 16.81 23.09
C MET A 1178 -22.73 18.30 22.74
N GLY A 1179 -22.83 18.69 21.45
CA GLY A 1179 -22.86 20.09 21.00
C GLY A 1179 -23.93 20.98 21.65
N GLY A 1180 -24.95 20.40 22.29
CA GLY A 1180 -25.89 21.10 23.18
C GLY A 1180 -27.27 21.37 22.59
N THR A 1181 -27.54 20.97 21.34
CA THR A 1181 -28.87 21.11 20.71
C THR A 1181 -29.74 19.86 20.82
N MET A 1182 -29.12 18.68 21.02
CA MET A 1182 -29.78 17.36 21.13
C MET A 1182 -29.93 16.89 22.57
N SER A 1183 -28.87 16.99 23.39
CA SER A 1183 -28.92 16.64 24.81
C SER A 1183 -29.00 17.89 25.68
N LEU A 1184 -30.23 18.28 26.05
CA LEU A 1184 -30.47 19.46 26.89
C LEU A 1184 -30.22 19.16 28.38
N ASN A 1185 -30.52 17.94 28.81
CA ASN A 1185 -30.41 17.50 30.20
C ASN A 1185 -29.27 16.50 30.39
N MET A 1186 -28.04 16.91 30.08
CA MET A 1186 -26.87 16.05 30.17
C MET A 1186 -26.37 15.85 31.62
N PRO A 1187 -25.90 14.63 32.00
CA PRO A 1187 -25.27 14.38 33.30
C PRO A 1187 -24.02 15.24 33.56
N VAL A 1188 -23.66 15.42 34.84
CA VAL A 1188 -22.59 16.33 35.29
C VAL A 1188 -21.24 16.01 34.64
N LEU A 1189 -20.87 14.72 34.53
CA LEU A 1189 -19.60 14.31 33.92
C LEU A 1189 -19.49 14.75 32.46
N PHE A 1190 -20.52 14.47 31.65
CA PHE A 1190 -20.52 14.86 30.25
C PHE A 1190 -20.60 16.38 30.07
N LYS A 1191 -21.26 17.11 30.99
CA LYS A 1191 -21.20 18.58 31.03
C LYS A 1191 -19.76 19.10 31.20
N ALA A 1192 -18.95 18.44 32.02
CA ALA A 1192 -17.53 18.79 32.18
C ALA A 1192 -16.74 18.52 30.88
N PHE A 1193 -16.88 17.34 30.28
CA PHE A 1193 -16.22 17.01 29.00
C PHE A 1193 -16.62 17.94 27.86
N ASN A 1194 -17.87 18.41 27.86
CA ASN A 1194 -18.36 19.30 26.82
C ASN A 1194 -17.66 20.67 26.80
N TYR A 1195 -17.09 21.14 27.92
CA TYR A 1195 -16.29 22.38 27.93
C TYR A 1195 -14.97 22.25 27.14
N ILE A 1196 -14.44 21.03 27.02
CA ILE A 1196 -13.22 20.72 26.26
C ILE A 1196 -13.56 20.61 24.77
N SER A 1197 -14.81 20.29 24.42
CA SER A 1197 -15.24 20.14 23.03
C SER A 1197 -15.32 21.50 22.32
N PRO A 1198 -14.65 21.68 21.16
CA PRO A 1198 -14.79 22.91 20.37
C PRO A 1198 -16.21 23.11 19.83
N LEU A 1199 -16.97 22.01 19.67
CA LEU A 1199 -18.31 22.02 19.10
C LEU A 1199 -19.33 22.71 20.01
N LYS A 1200 -19.16 22.67 21.33
CA LYS A 1200 -20.01 23.42 22.27
C LYS A 1200 -19.94 24.93 22.00
N TRP A 1201 -18.73 25.45 21.91
CA TRP A 1201 -18.46 26.87 21.71
C TRP A 1201 -18.89 27.32 20.31
N ALA A 1202 -18.71 26.45 19.32
CA ALA A 1202 -19.26 26.63 17.97
C ALA A 1202 -20.79 26.82 17.99
N VAL A 1203 -21.53 25.93 18.66
CA VAL A 1203 -22.98 26.01 18.79
C VAL A 1203 -23.40 27.29 19.51
N LEU A 1204 -22.76 27.65 20.62
CA LEU A 1204 -23.08 28.84 21.39
C LEU A 1204 -22.90 30.13 20.56
N ALA A 1205 -21.79 30.26 19.84
CA ALA A 1205 -21.52 31.41 18.99
C ALA A 1205 -22.53 31.53 17.83
N MET A 1206 -22.81 30.41 17.14
CA MET A 1206 -23.75 30.37 16.01
C MET A 1206 -25.20 30.59 16.46
N ALA A 1207 -25.63 29.97 17.56
CA ALA A 1207 -26.97 30.12 18.10
C ALA A 1207 -27.23 31.56 18.55
N LYS A 1208 -26.29 32.18 19.27
CA LYS A 1208 -26.43 33.56 19.70
C LYS A 1208 -26.69 34.49 18.51
N LEU A 1209 -25.85 34.43 17.47
CA LEU A 1209 -26.02 35.28 16.28
C LEU A 1209 -27.22 34.89 15.42
N GLY A 1210 -27.57 33.60 15.37
CA GLY A 1210 -28.68 33.09 14.57
C GLY A 1210 -30.07 33.43 15.13
N PHE A 1211 -30.18 33.67 16.44
CA PHE A 1211 -31.44 33.94 17.14
C PHE A 1211 -31.55 35.37 17.69
N GLN A 1212 -30.46 36.07 17.96
CA GLN A 1212 -30.51 37.43 18.50
C GLN A 1212 -31.27 38.39 17.57
N GLY A 1213 -32.24 39.13 18.13
CA GLY A 1213 -33.06 40.09 17.39
C GLY A 1213 -34.06 39.47 16.39
N GLN A 1214 -34.32 38.16 16.46
CA GLN A 1214 -35.33 37.48 15.63
C GLN A 1214 -36.68 37.37 16.36
N VAL A 1215 -37.77 37.57 15.62
CA VAL A 1215 -39.16 37.42 16.10
C VAL A 1215 -39.83 36.30 15.30
N PHE A 1216 -40.57 35.42 15.99
CA PHE A 1216 -41.21 34.25 15.39
C PHE A 1216 -42.74 34.38 15.42
N SER A 1217 -43.39 34.13 14.29
CA SER A 1217 -44.85 34.13 14.16
C SER A 1217 -45.42 32.74 14.49
N CYS A 1218 -46.44 32.70 15.36
CA CYS A 1218 -47.23 31.50 15.68
C CYS A 1218 -48.36 31.32 14.65
N ALA A 1219 -49.01 30.15 14.63
CA ALA A 1219 -50.18 29.90 13.77
C ALA A 1219 -51.41 30.70 14.26
N ASP A 1220 -52.40 30.88 13.37
CA ASP A 1220 -53.55 31.79 13.44
C ASP A 1220 -54.07 32.12 14.85
N GLY A 1221 -53.71 33.31 15.36
CA GLY A 1221 -54.35 33.93 16.54
C GLY A 1221 -53.90 33.48 17.92
N GLU A 1222 -53.06 32.45 18.05
CA GLU A 1222 -52.63 31.92 19.35
C GLU A 1222 -51.26 32.45 19.80
N SER A 1223 -51.12 32.76 21.09
CA SER A 1223 -49.84 33.17 21.68
C SER A 1223 -48.98 31.95 22.02
N CYS A 1224 -47.90 31.71 21.26
CA CYS A 1224 -46.95 30.63 21.54
C CYS A 1224 -45.88 31.03 22.58
N SER A 1225 -45.43 30.04 23.36
CA SER A 1225 -44.50 30.22 24.50
C SER A 1225 -43.11 30.78 24.08
N LEU A 1226 -42.66 30.48 22.86
CA LEU A 1226 -41.36 30.89 22.29
C LEU A 1226 -41.53 31.86 21.11
N ASN A 1227 -41.90 33.11 21.37
CA ASN A 1227 -42.15 34.13 20.34
C ASN A 1227 -40.94 35.01 19.96
N THR A 1228 -39.88 35.03 20.77
CA THR A 1228 -38.68 35.86 20.57
C THR A 1228 -37.42 35.02 20.68
N GLY A 1229 -36.38 35.37 19.92
CA GLY A 1229 -35.10 34.67 19.95
C GLY A 1229 -34.41 34.65 21.31
N GLU A 1230 -34.60 35.67 22.15
CA GLU A 1230 -34.06 35.72 23.52
C GLU A 1230 -34.70 34.67 24.44
N LYS A 1231 -36.03 34.47 24.32
CA LYS A 1231 -36.73 33.40 25.03
C LYS A 1231 -36.25 32.02 24.58
N VAL A 1232 -35.99 31.85 23.27
CA VAL A 1232 -35.40 30.62 22.72
C VAL A 1232 -34.01 30.37 23.33
N LEU A 1233 -33.11 31.36 23.31
CA LEU A 1233 -31.77 31.22 23.87
C LEU A 1233 -31.80 30.88 25.37
N LYS A 1234 -32.72 31.47 26.14
CA LYS A 1234 -32.89 31.17 27.56
C LYS A 1234 -33.46 29.77 27.79
N PHE A 1235 -34.44 29.33 27.00
CA PHE A 1235 -35.04 28.00 27.10
C PHE A 1235 -34.03 26.89 26.80
N TYR A 1236 -33.21 27.05 25.77
CA TYR A 1236 -32.21 26.05 25.38
C TYR A 1236 -30.88 26.15 26.14
N ASN A 1237 -30.74 27.08 27.10
CA ASN A 1237 -29.47 27.37 27.79
C ASN A 1237 -28.32 27.72 26.83
N LEU A 1238 -28.61 28.47 25.75
CA LEU A 1238 -27.67 28.88 24.71
C LEU A 1238 -27.24 30.35 24.83
N GLY A 1239 -27.60 31.03 25.91
CA GLY A 1239 -27.18 32.41 26.19
C GLY A 1239 -25.73 32.47 26.70
N SER A 1240 -24.80 32.93 25.86
CA SER A 1240 -23.36 33.03 26.19
C SER A 1240 -22.74 34.37 25.77
N ASN A 1241 -21.47 34.59 26.11
CA ASN A 1241 -20.72 35.76 25.63
C ASN A 1241 -19.94 35.42 24.36
N TYR A 1242 -20.40 35.94 23.22
CA TYR A 1242 -19.81 35.76 21.89
C TYR A 1242 -18.28 35.90 21.84
N ALA A 1243 -17.71 36.93 22.49
CA ALA A 1243 -16.27 37.16 22.43
C ALA A 1243 -15.49 36.05 23.16
N VAL A 1244 -16.05 35.55 24.26
CA VAL A 1244 -15.48 34.42 25.01
C VAL A 1244 -15.58 33.15 24.18
N ASP A 1245 -16.73 32.88 23.57
CA ASP A 1245 -16.94 31.68 22.75
C ASP A 1245 -15.94 31.61 21.59
N MET A 1246 -15.72 32.73 20.90
CA MET A 1246 -14.77 32.83 19.79
C MET A 1246 -13.30 32.70 20.24
N GLY A 1247 -12.94 33.25 21.41
CA GLY A 1247 -11.60 33.10 21.96
C GLY A 1247 -11.30 31.68 22.43
N VAL A 1248 -12.28 31.02 23.07
CA VAL A 1248 -12.12 29.66 23.61
C VAL A 1248 -12.01 28.62 22.49
N ILE A 1249 -12.83 28.71 21.45
CA ILE A 1249 -12.71 27.77 20.32
C ILE A 1249 -11.33 27.86 19.66
N ALA A 1250 -10.78 29.07 19.49
CA ALA A 1250 -9.42 29.28 18.97
C ALA A 1250 -8.35 28.62 19.85
N ALA A 1251 -8.44 28.83 21.17
CA ALA A 1251 -7.52 28.25 22.14
C ALA A 1251 -7.57 26.72 22.12
N ILE A 1252 -8.76 26.13 22.06
CA ILE A 1252 -8.95 24.67 21.97
C ILE A 1252 -8.32 24.12 20.68
N THR A 1253 -8.51 24.78 19.54
CA THR A 1253 -7.90 24.34 18.26
C THR A 1253 -6.37 24.30 18.36
N VAL A 1254 -5.75 25.34 18.95
CA VAL A 1254 -4.30 25.36 19.17
C VAL A 1254 -3.87 24.22 20.11
N ILE A 1255 -4.59 24.01 21.22
CA ILE A 1255 -4.32 22.92 22.17
C ILE A 1255 -4.37 21.55 21.47
N TYR A 1256 -5.37 21.30 20.62
CA TYR A 1256 -5.52 20.03 19.91
C TYR A 1256 -4.35 19.77 18.97
N ARG A 1257 -3.88 20.79 18.25
CA ARG A 1257 -2.72 20.67 17.36
C ARG A 1257 -1.42 20.47 18.14
N VAL A 1258 -1.26 21.13 19.29
CA VAL A 1258 -0.10 20.94 20.20
C VAL A 1258 -0.08 19.52 20.77
N ILE A 1259 -1.24 18.97 21.18
CA ILE A 1259 -1.37 17.59 21.64
C ILE A 1259 -0.98 16.62 20.51
N ALA A 1260 -1.45 16.86 19.28
CA ALA A 1260 -1.10 16.04 18.12
C ALA A 1260 0.42 16.00 17.89
N TRP A 1261 1.09 17.16 17.97
CA TRP A 1261 2.55 17.23 17.90
C TRP A 1261 3.24 16.50 19.05
N LEU A 1262 2.79 16.70 20.29
CA LEU A 1262 3.37 16.08 21.48
C LEU A 1262 3.26 14.55 21.43
N VAL A 1263 2.11 14.02 21.01
CA VAL A 1263 1.88 12.57 20.84
C VAL A 1263 2.84 11.99 19.80
N MET A 1264 3.06 12.69 18.69
CA MET A 1264 4.04 12.26 17.68
C MET A 1264 5.46 12.29 18.21
N GLU A 1265 5.86 13.36 18.88
CA GLU A 1265 7.17 13.49 19.50
C GLU A 1265 7.41 12.37 20.52
N LEU A 1266 6.43 12.07 21.39
CA LEU A 1266 6.49 11.00 22.36
C LEU A 1266 6.58 9.61 21.71
N LYS A 1267 5.73 9.30 20.72
CA LYS A 1267 5.74 8.00 20.02
C LYS A 1267 7.10 7.76 19.35
N VAL A 1268 7.63 8.79 18.70
CA VAL A 1268 8.91 8.72 17.99
C VAL A 1268 10.10 8.60 18.95
N ARG A 1269 10.09 9.30 20.09
CA ARG A 1269 11.10 9.15 21.15
C ARG A 1269 11.00 7.81 21.86
N TYR A 1270 9.80 7.31 22.10
CA TYR A 1270 9.56 6.01 22.71
C TYR A 1270 9.99 4.87 21.77
N ALA A 1271 9.75 4.99 20.47
CA ALA A 1271 10.23 4.01 19.48
C ALA A 1271 11.77 3.92 19.38
N LYS A 1272 12.50 4.97 19.80
CA LYS A 1272 13.97 4.99 19.89
C LYS A 1272 14.51 4.38 21.19
N LYS A 1273 13.69 4.20 22.23
CA LYS A 1273 14.06 3.59 23.52
C LYS A 1273 13.64 2.11 23.54
#